data_AF-A0A7J3BR92-F1
#
_entry.id   AF-A0A7J3BR92-F1
#
_cell.length_a   1.000
_cell.length_b   1.000
_cell.length_c   1.000
_cell.angle_alpha   90.00
_cell.angle_beta   90.00
_cell.angle_gamma   90.00
#
_symmetry.space_group_name_H-M   'P 1'
#
loop_
_entity.id
_entity.type
_entity.pdbx_description
1 polymer ?
#
loop_
_entity_poly.entity_id
_entity_poly.type
_entity_poly.pdbx_seq_one_letter_code
_entity_poly.pdbx_strand_id
1 'polypeptide(L)'
;MAETIYIQRPWKINGWVELHSDDIGNKTTIDNLNLGDVLKLNTNEKTRTDLLNAKTNADLYYSKYDEIEKYAAAHGGRPDLVVDLVGGCAAGAIPMAIAGALVAGVGAIPGGIVGCIVGAGGGLFTYLEQEDEKEREAEWLTEQYLTLAKYWQATMDASMDALEESQKTADAVVNNASKQYEKLEYAGLCEPQYIYPGGDECREMRTAFNIIKNNESEARYGQVNTLKSDIISLNQQLVSNINASLYPQIMNKIWGENGIIATFQDLYEKGKEAEEKANKTYDDYYTNATDAQSYAKQKYDEAEKQSLEKITEAKTLTEFEKTKIGIIAERWNNLKNKKSEADNFYNNAKGKYSAKSEHYLLIGIQGMEKAASLYKEIETESTGLLEDAKSVVEEKRTEAVAKIEEAKTQMKNAGYGDDVIASKIKDAENALSAGDSATSLGEKYAQYVKAIALANGAMPTKTSEYNMEYQKTIAELEDLLNRAEQDGVYVADLKAELEFIKTTRPANEMEYLAEIKKELETRIASKYSQLEEKRKELLEKLNAANATDLIEKMKSAEFGIVGPNGEINWLDAVGKLRTLASSYDSIEASLESDLVKRNDMIANQLIISPSLVLPPVNIDQATSFTYIVSIYNPKNYGGKEITISVPLEGEFRLNYVDIKDGADGVLGVSTVSKTAKITLASIGAFEKKTIVFEKSAILATTKSKEIKATGIGGGAANVNEKIVFQLYVDDAQINTTAKNNCLIDGGDCSRKLPAGVHTLTSDYMMYDAYTEERTNADISVVNGKTTVKYSINVKPNINLDEVPVIIEDTTASGLTSNLAVSCGFYNCVKQSAGSIYLVNLQNVKKGSTAVITVSYSINNVSAYVNNYIAMYENSTEPSIREMAEEAKQLLAQGDETGALRKVEEIKKTSANLENEKAKLLKEYYELVRKITNEIEDLTAAIDKAKNLGMANDSEIAKLMTRKATLEELLNESSVNERNTKKEIEDALDKLKAIDTNWLNKEVDVIAKQATKNLADYKKQLNGFAEAELPLKTLENDINVLLATEKATDAIQVLYDLKQTDALQKQLLEERNAKLAKLKEDYEALKATASDLLTKYEKEYSDAKNAKQLEDLFSLAPTTVRSTMSDIESALKAGDFEKVNYTIENKFKKQIASMNNTITMLQGSANRKIGEIQEVLDNKKIDLSPQQISDIEQKLTAVKGTLASGSYAKTIIEADNLINYINGLKGNAGTSLYLILASVGLVGLAAYFFYVRQKKKSGPSGGFISLEKERKS
;
A
#
# COMPACT_ATOMS: atom_id res chain seq x y z
N MET A 1 17.24 49.44 -31.82
CA MET A 1 17.84 49.44 -33.16
C MET A 1 17.63 48.03 -33.70
N ALA A 2 16.63 47.80 -34.55
CA ALA A 2 16.64 48.14 -35.99
C ALA A 2 17.92 47.54 -36.63
N GLU A 3 17.91 46.58 -37.54
CA GLU A 3 16.93 46.27 -38.57
C GLU A 3 17.02 44.81 -39.01
N THR A 4 15.87 44.15 -38.97
CA THR A 4 15.38 43.14 -39.89
C THR A 4 15.55 43.60 -41.34
N ILE A 5 15.70 42.69 -42.32
CA ILE A 5 14.82 42.54 -43.51
C ILE A 5 15.54 41.80 -44.69
N TYR A 6 14.97 40.91 -45.50
CA TYR A 6 13.67 40.21 -45.59
C TYR A 6 13.51 39.70 -47.05
N ILE A 7 12.27 39.25 -47.30
CA ILE A 7 11.50 39.23 -48.54
C ILE A 7 11.85 38.02 -49.45
N GLN A 8 10.91 37.19 -49.89
CA GLN A 8 9.55 37.47 -50.41
C GLN A 8 8.70 36.20 -50.39
N ARG A 9 7.35 36.13 -50.25
CA ARG A 9 6.14 37.00 -50.11
C ARG A 9 4.98 36.15 -50.78
N PRO A 10 3.67 36.51 -50.81
CA PRO A 10 2.80 37.05 -49.75
C PRO A 10 1.25 36.76 -49.93
N TRP A 11 0.42 37.32 -49.02
CA TRP A 11 -1.04 37.71 -49.09
C TRP A 11 -2.09 36.58 -48.97
N LYS A 12 -3.08 36.58 -48.04
CA LYS A 12 -4.05 37.56 -47.50
C LYS A 12 -5.18 37.93 -48.48
N ILE A 13 -6.43 37.64 -48.05
CA ILE A 13 -7.69 38.41 -48.19
C ILE A 13 -8.89 37.66 -48.85
N ASN A 14 -9.99 37.63 -48.06
CA ASN A 14 -11.43 37.59 -48.36
C ASN A 14 -12.16 36.30 -48.76
N GLY A 15 -13.15 35.98 -47.93
CA GLY A 15 -14.25 35.08 -48.20
C GLY A 15 -15.11 34.88 -46.97
N TRP A 16 -15.66 35.96 -46.41
CA TRP A 16 -16.90 35.82 -45.65
C TRP A 16 -17.94 35.26 -46.61
N VAL A 17 -18.44 34.06 -46.31
CA VAL A 17 -19.80 33.72 -46.70
C VAL A 17 -20.58 33.79 -45.39
N GLU A 18 -21.20 34.95 -45.18
CA GLU A 18 -22.42 35.00 -44.37
C GLU A 18 -23.40 34.03 -45.04
N LEU A 19 -23.52 32.82 -44.48
CA LEU A 19 -24.73 32.04 -44.67
C LEU A 19 -25.70 32.60 -43.63
N HIS A 20 -26.56 33.50 -44.10
CA HIS A 20 -27.77 33.85 -43.38
C HIS A 20 -28.57 32.56 -43.12
N SER A 21 -29.31 32.57 -42.02
CA SER A 21 -30.12 31.47 -41.48
C SER A 21 -31.17 30.88 -42.44
N ASP A 22 -31.25 31.38 -43.67
CA ASP A 22 -32.35 31.18 -44.59
C ASP A 22 -32.02 30.20 -45.74
N ASP A 23 -30.77 29.70 -45.83
CA ASP A 23 -30.32 28.79 -46.91
C ASP A 23 -30.32 27.29 -46.54
N ILE A 24 -30.74 26.91 -45.33
CA ILE A 24 -30.70 25.51 -44.83
C ILE A 24 -32.00 24.77 -45.18
N GLY A 25 -32.27 24.61 -46.48
CA GLY A 25 -33.49 23.96 -46.94
C GLY A 25 -33.43 23.28 -48.30
N ASN A 26 -32.25 23.12 -48.93
CA ASN A 26 -32.17 22.56 -50.28
C ASN A 26 -31.19 21.41 -50.48
N LYS A 27 -31.66 20.43 -51.26
CA LYS A 27 -31.12 19.11 -51.62
C LYS A 27 -29.70 19.09 -52.21
N THR A 28 -29.11 20.25 -52.50
CA THR A 28 -27.90 20.41 -53.32
C THR A 28 -26.59 20.14 -52.57
N THR A 29 -26.60 20.09 -51.23
CA THR A 29 -25.39 19.92 -50.40
C THR A 29 -25.00 18.45 -50.18
N ILE A 30 -25.91 17.51 -50.45
CA ILE A 30 -25.72 16.06 -50.25
C ILE A 30 -24.86 15.44 -51.38
N ASP A 31 -24.89 16.02 -52.58
CA ASP A 31 -24.22 15.47 -53.77
C ASP A 31 -22.69 15.68 -53.81
N ASN A 32 -22.12 16.52 -52.93
CA ASN A 32 -20.68 16.84 -52.94
C ASN A 32 -19.85 16.18 -51.81
N LEU A 33 -20.44 15.28 -51.02
CA LEU A 33 -19.73 14.56 -49.96
C LEU A 33 -18.99 13.34 -50.53
N ASN A 34 -17.70 13.53 -50.78
CA ASN A 34 -16.80 12.51 -51.32
C ASN A 34 -16.54 11.42 -50.25
N LEU A 35 -17.44 10.44 -50.18
CA LEU A 35 -17.38 9.24 -49.32
C LEU A 35 -16.08 8.42 -49.50
N GLY A 36 -15.31 8.71 -50.54
CA GLY A 36 -14.06 8.05 -50.88
C GLY A 36 -12.91 8.27 -49.88
N ASP A 37 -12.96 9.28 -49.01
CA ASP A 37 -11.83 9.58 -48.10
C ASP A 37 -12.05 9.08 -46.66
N VAL A 38 -13.30 9.00 -46.17
CA VAL A 38 -13.64 8.33 -44.89
C VAL A 38 -13.57 6.80 -45.03
N LEU A 39 -13.91 6.26 -46.20
CA LEU A 39 -13.77 4.84 -46.52
C LEU A 39 -12.30 4.39 -46.73
N LYS A 40 -11.36 5.33 -46.88
CA LYS A 40 -9.91 5.05 -46.99
C LYS A 40 -9.21 4.95 -45.63
N LEU A 41 -9.76 5.57 -44.58
CA LEU A 41 -9.16 5.61 -43.24
C LEU A 41 -9.60 4.45 -42.34
N ASN A 42 -10.73 3.80 -42.63
CA ASN A 42 -11.27 2.69 -41.84
C ASN A 42 -10.90 1.34 -42.48
N THR A 43 -10.10 0.53 -41.79
CA THR A 43 -9.61 -0.76 -42.28
C THR A 43 -10.55 -1.93 -41.98
N ASN A 44 -11.61 -1.72 -41.18
CA ASN A 44 -12.58 -2.77 -40.84
C ASN A 44 -13.74 -2.79 -41.85
N GLU A 45 -13.77 -3.83 -42.68
CA GLU A 45 -14.75 -4.02 -43.76
C GLU A 45 -16.20 -4.10 -43.25
N LYS A 46 -16.41 -4.60 -42.03
CA LYS A 46 -17.72 -4.67 -41.38
C LYS A 46 -18.20 -3.28 -40.95
N THR A 47 -17.38 -2.53 -40.20
CA THR A 47 -17.69 -1.14 -39.80
C THR A 47 -17.97 -0.26 -41.03
N ARG A 48 -17.19 -0.44 -42.10
CA ARG A 48 -17.41 0.22 -43.39
C ARG A 48 -18.76 -0.13 -44.01
N THR A 49 -19.14 -1.40 -43.98
CA THR A 49 -20.43 -1.88 -44.50
C THR A 49 -21.60 -1.33 -43.69
N ASP A 50 -21.47 -1.33 -42.36
CA ASP A 50 -22.52 -0.85 -41.45
C ASP A 50 -22.73 0.67 -41.58
N LEU A 51 -21.64 1.45 -41.72
CA LEU A 51 -21.72 2.89 -42.03
C LEU A 51 -22.31 3.16 -43.42
N LEU A 52 -22.02 2.31 -44.42
CA LEU A 52 -22.60 2.41 -45.75
C LEU A 52 -24.12 2.10 -45.72
N ASN A 53 -24.52 1.11 -44.93
CA ASN A 53 -25.92 0.77 -44.69
C ASN A 53 -26.65 1.90 -43.95
N ALA A 54 -26.03 2.48 -42.92
CA ALA A 54 -26.56 3.63 -42.21
C ALA A 54 -26.77 4.83 -43.15
N LYS A 55 -25.78 5.14 -44.00
CA LYS A 55 -25.92 6.18 -45.03
C LYS A 55 -27.06 5.88 -45.99
N THR A 56 -27.13 4.65 -46.51
CA THR A 56 -28.17 4.24 -47.46
C THR A 56 -29.57 4.37 -46.84
N ASN A 57 -29.72 3.97 -45.58
CA ASN A 57 -30.98 4.10 -44.85
C ASN A 57 -31.33 5.57 -44.54
N ALA A 58 -30.34 6.42 -44.27
CA ALA A 58 -30.52 7.86 -44.11
C ALA A 58 -30.95 8.54 -45.43
N ASP A 59 -30.33 8.18 -46.56
CA ASP A 59 -30.70 8.68 -47.89
C ASP A 59 -32.14 8.26 -48.25
N LEU A 60 -32.54 7.02 -47.90
CA LEU A 60 -33.91 6.52 -48.06
C LEU A 60 -34.90 7.25 -47.13
N TYR A 61 -34.50 7.53 -45.88
CA TYR A 61 -35.27 8.33 -44.94
C TYR A 61 -35.55 9.72 -45.51
N TYR A 62 -34.53 10.42 -46.03
CA TYR A 62 -34.68 11.74 -46.64
C TYR A 62 -35.55 11.70 -47.89
N SER A 63 -35.38 10.70 -48.75
CA SER A 63 -36.24 10.54 -49.93
C SER A 63 -37.71 10.39 -49.55
N LYS A 64 -38.00 9.71 -48.43
CA LYS A 64 -39.37 9.52 -47.94
C LYS A 64 -39.91 10.75 -47.22
N TYR A 65 -39.07 11.47 -46.50
CA TYR A 65 -39.41 12.77 -45.92
C TYR A 65 -39.83 13.78 -47.00
N ASP A 66 -39.02 13.92 -48.06
CA ASP A 66 -39.31 14.75 -49.25
C ASP A 66 -40.67 14.39 -49.89
N GLU A 67 -41.04 13.11 -49.89
CA GLU A 67 -42.30 12.61 -50.45
C GLU A 67 -43.51 13.03 -49.61
N ILE A 68 -43.38 12.95 -48.27
CA ILE A 68 -44.40 13.40 -47.31
C ILE A 68 -44.57 14.93 -47.39
N GLU A 69 -43.46 15.68 -47.47
CA GLU A 69 -43.48 17.14 -47.56
C GLU A 69 -44.18 17.61 -48.84
N LYS A 70 -43.86 17.00 -49.98
CA LYS A 70 -44.51 17.27 -51.27
C LYS A 70 -45.98 16.89 -51.29
N TYR A 71 -46.35 15.78 -50.64
CA TYR A 71 -47.74 15.35 -50.51
C TYR A 71 -48.56 16.34 -49.68
N ALA A 72 -48.03 16.80 -48.55
CA ALA A 72 -48.67 17.79 -47.67
C ALA A 72 -48.88 19.14 -48.37
N ALA A 73 -47.90 19.61 -49.15
CA ALA A 73 -48.01 20.84 -49.94
C ALA A 73 -49.06 20.73 -51.07
N ALA A 74 -49.31 19.54 -51.63
CA ALA A 74 -50.23 19.33 -52.74
C ALA A 74 -51.73 19.24 -52.33
N HIS A 75 -52.04 18.94 -51.06
CA HIS A 75 -53.42 18.68 -50.59
C HIS A 75 -53.99 19.79 -49.69
N GLY A 76 -53.42 21.00 -49.72
CA GLY A 76 -53.98 22.18 -49.04
C GLY A 76 -53.93 22.15 -47.50
N GLY A 77 -53.30 21.14 -46.91
CA GLY A 77 -52.94 21.13 -45.49
C GLY A 77 -51.82 22.13 -45.22
N ARG A 78 -51.84 22.80 -44.06
CA ARG A 78 -50.76 23.69 -43.63
C ARG A 78 -49.43 22.91 -43.66
N PRO A 79 -48.51 23.21 -44.60
CA PRO A 79 -47.23 22.52 -44.68
C PRO A 79 -46.50 22.61 -43.35
N ASP A 80 -46.63 23.75 -42.68
CA ASP A 80 -46.17 24.09 -41.34
C ASP A 80 -46.60 23.09 -40.24
N LEU A 81 -47.77 22.44 -40.33
CA LEU A 81 -48.22 21.51 -39.28
C LEU A 81 -47.71 20.08 -39.48
N VAL A 82 -47.51 19.65 -40.74
CA VAL A 82 -46.83 18.39 -41.09
C VAL A 82 -45.31 18.56 -40.95
N VAL A 83 -44.78 19.74 -41.29
CA VAL A 83 -43.38 20.14 -41.08
C VAL A 83 -43.06 20.38 -39.60
N ASP A 84 -44.00 20.78 -38.75
CA ASP A 84 -43.78 20.80 -37.29
C ASP A 84 -43.87 19.39 -36.67
N LEU A 85 -44.74 18.52 -37.20
CA LEU A 85 -44.87 17.12 -36.74
C LEU A 85 -43.74 16.19 -37.25
N VAL A 86 -43.11 16.49 -38.39
CA VAL A 86 -41.99 15.70 -38.96
C VAL A 86 -40.64 16.45 -38.89
N GLY A 87 -40.63 17.76 -39.14
CA GLY A 87 -39.43 18.61 -39.26
C GLY A 87 -38.83 19.09 -37.93
N GLY A 88 -39.60 19.17 -36.85
CA GLY A 88 -39.06 19.50 -35.52
C GLY A 88 -38.09 18.44 -34.95
N CYS A 89 -38.20 17.20 -35.43
CA CYS A 89 -37.26 16.11 -35.09
C CYS A 89 -36.13 15.96 -36.13
N ALA A 90 -36.37 16.29 -37.40
CA ALA A 90 -35.42 16.10 -38.49
C ALA A 90 -34.41 17.27 -38.67
N ALA A 91 -34.80 18.52 -38.38
CA ALA A 91 -33.99 19.71 -38.65
C ALA A 91 -32.77 19.86 -37.72
N GLY A 92 -32.76 19.22 -36.54
CA GLY A 92 -31.61 19.23 -35.62
C GLY A 92 -30.79 17.94 -35.63
N ALA A 93 -31.42 16.78 -35.81
CA ALA A 93 -30.78 15.49 -35.56
C ALA A 93 -29.91 14.99 -36.73
N ILE A 94 -30.27 15.31 -37.96
CA ILE A 94 -29.65 14.71 -39.16
C ILE A 94 -28.45 15.53 -39.69
N PRO A 95 -28.44 16.88 -39.63
CA PRO A 95 -27.22 17.64 -39.86
C PRO A 95 -26.13 17.30 -38.83
N MET A 96 -26.49 16.95 -37.59
CA MET A 96 -25.53 16.50 -36.56
C MET A 96 -25.02 15.06 -36.78
N ALA A 97 -25.87 14.15 -37.28
CA ALA A 97 -25.45 12.78 -37.62
C ALA A 97 -24.53 12.75 -38.85
N ILE A 98 -24.74 13.63 -39.83
CA ILE A 98 -23.94 13.71 -41.07
C ILE A 98 -22.72 14.63 -40.93
N ALA A 99 -22.82 15.79 -40.26
CA ALA A 99 -21.65 16.63 -39.92
C ALA A 99 -20.72 15.92 -38.92
N GLY A 100 -21.28 14.96 -38.18
CA GLY A 100 -20.52 14.06 -37.35
C GLY A 100 -19.53 13.14 -38.07
N ALA A 101 -19.82 12.84 -39.34
CA ALA A 101 -18.90 12.13 -40.21
C ALA A 101 -17.92 13.08 -40.93
N LEU A 102 -18.10 14.41 -40.86
CA LEU A 102 -17.30 15.42 -41.58
C LEU A 102 -17.06 16.73 -40.78
N VAL A 103 -15.98 16.73 -40.00
CA VAL A 103 -15.07 17.85 -39.63
C VAL A 103 -15.58 19.10 -38.85
N ALA A 104 -15.04 19.23 -37.63
CA ALA A 104 -14.62 20.39 -36.81
C ALA A 104 -15.32 21.79 -36.86
N GLY A 105 -15.79 22.28 -35.68
CA GLY A 105 -15.76 23.71 -35.30
C GLY A 105 -16.99 24.32 -34.59
N VAL A 106 -16.95 24.39 -33.24
CA VAL A 106 -17.54 25.36 -32.26
C VAL A 106 -19.00 25.89 -32.40
N GLY A 107 -19.82 25.74 -31.34
CA GLY A 107 -20.66 26.85 -30.82
C GLY A 107 -22.15 26.65 -30.46
N ALA A 108 -22.43 26.07 -29.29
CA ALA A 108 -23.43 26.46 -28.24
C ALA A 108 -24.97 26.64 -28.47
N ILE A 109 -25.69 26.08 -27.46
CA ILE A 109 -27.00 26.39 -26.79
C ILE A 109 -28.38 25.92 -27.36
N PRO A 110 -29.43 25.74 -26.51
CA PRO A 110 -30.27 24.54 -26.47
C PRO A 110 -31.78 24.81 -26.62
N GLY A 111 -32.61 23.77 -26.63
CA GLY A 111 -34.01 23.90 -26.23
C GLY A 111 -35.00 23.01 -26.98
N GLY A 112 -35.84 22.31 -26.21
CA GLY A 112 -37.20 21.99 -26.62
C GLY A 112 -37.44 20.65 -27.33
N ILE A 113 -37.16 19.52 -26.70
CA ILE A 113 -37.64 18.21 -27.21
C ILE A 113 -38.21 17.37 -26.06
N VAL A 114 -39.24 17.90 -25.38
CA VAL A 114 -40.11 17.11 -24.48
C VAL A 114 -41.58 17.15 -24.95
N GLY A 115 -41.88 17.84 -26.05
CA GLY A 115 -43.25 17.99 -26.58
C GLY A 115 -43.73 16.90 -27.54
N CYS A 116 -42.83 16.17 -28.22
CA CYS A 116 -43.22 15.42 -29.43
C CYS A 116 -43.88 14.06 -29.16
N ILE A 117 -43.49 13.33 -28.11
CA ILE A 117 -44.06 11.98 -27.84
C ILE A 117 -45.46 12.07 -27.21
N VAL A 118 -45.77 13.18 -26.51
CA VAL A 118 -47.09 13.39 -25.89
C VAL A 118 -48.04 14.17 -26.80
N GLY A 119 -47.53 14.98 -27.75
CA GLY A 119 -48.35 15.76 -28.68
C GLY A 119 -48.84 14.99 -29.93
N ALA A 120 -48.04 14.07 -30.47
CA ALA A 120 -48.37 13.38 -31.72
C ALA A 120 -49.50 12.35 -31.58
N GLY A 121 -49.66 11.72 -30.40
CA GLY A 121 -50.79 10.84 -30.11
C GLY A 121 -52.12 11.58 -29.88
N GLY A 122 -52.06 12.84 -29.43
CA GLY A 122 -53.25 13.66 -29.16
C GLY A 122 -53.76 14.45 -30.37
N GLY A 123 -52.87 14.87 -31.28
CA GLY A 123 -53.22 15.67 -32.47
C GLY A 123 -53.77 14.86 -33.64
N LEU A 124 -53.33 13.60 -33.83
CA LEU A 124 -53.81 12.78 -34.95
C LEU A 124 -55.27 12.33 -34.76
N PHE A 125 -55.68 12.10 -33.50
CA PHE A 125 -57.06 11.74 -33.17
C PHE A 125 -58.04 12.92 -33.25
N THR A 126 -57.56 14.16 -33.13
CA THR A 126 -58.42 15.35 -33.20
C THR A 126 -58.59 15.90 -34.63
N TYR A 127 -57.78 15.48 -35.60
CA TYR A 127 -57.93 15.87 -37.01
C TYR A 127 -58.78 14.88 -37.83
N LEU A 128 -59.08 13.69 -37.29
CA LEU A 128 -59.89 12.65 -37.96
C LEU A 128 -61.39 12.72 -37.66
N GLU A 129 -61.86 13.70 -36.90
CA GLU A 129 -63.30 13.92 -36.65
C GLU A 129 -63.97 14.86 -37.66
N GLN A 130 -63.32 15.25 -38.78
CA GLN A 130 -63.98 16.02 -39.83
C GLN A 130 -63.70 15.50 -41.26
N GLU A 131 -64.79 14.97 -41.83
CA GLU A 131 -65.07 14.60 -43.24
C GLU A 131 -64.52 13.25 -43.77
N ASP A 132 -65.47 12.42 -44.22
CA ASP A 132 -65.39 11.04 -44.76
C ASP A 132 -64.55 10.87 -46.05
N GLU A 133 -63.71 11.84 -46.42
CA GLU A 133 -62.79 11.73 -47.57
C GLU A 133 -61.31 11.53 -47.17
N LYS A 134 -60.97 11.50 -45.87
CA LYS A 134 -59.56 11.49 -45.38
C LYS A 134 -59.02 10.18 -44.79
N GLU A 135 -59.82 9.11 -44.73
CA GLU A 135 -59.38 7.82 -44.15
C GLU A 135 -58.19 7.20 -44.91
N ARG A 136 -58.20 7.28 -46.26
CA ARG A 136 -57.09 6.82 -47.11
C ARG A 136 -55.82 7.66 -46.97
N GLU A 137 -55.94 8.97 -46.73
CA GLU A 137 -54.79 9.85 -46.53
C GLU A 137 -54.14 9.61 -45.15
N ALA A 138 -54.95 9.34 -44.14
CA ALA A 138 -54.48 9.03 -42.79
C ALA A 138 -53.81 7.66 -42.70
N GLU A 139 -54.34 6.65 -43.39
CA GLU A 139 -53.68 5.35 -43.54
C GLU A 139 -52.35 5.46 -44.28
N TRP A 140 -52.32 6.20 -45.41
CA TRP A 140 -51.09 6.43 -46.18
C TRP A 140 -50.03 7.19 -45.37
N LEU A 141 -50.40 8.27 -44.68
CA LEU A 141 -49.49 9.03 -43.81
C LEU A 141 -48.96 8.17 -42.66
N THR A 142 -49.82 7.38 -42.01
CA THR A 142 -49.42 6.46 -40.93
C THR A 142 -48.44 5.41 -41.44
N GLU A 143 -48.66 4.86 -42.64
CA GLU A 143 -47.77 3.89 -43.28
C GLU A 143 -46.41 4.53 -43.67
N GLN A 144 -46.40 5.75 -44.18
CA GLN A 144 -45.15 6.48 -44.48
C GLN A 144 -44.39 6.85 -43.20
N TYR A 145 -45.08 7.23 -42.12
CA TYR A 145 -44.46 7.51 -40.81
C TYR A 145 -43.83 6.26 -40.19
N LEU A 146 -44.54 5.13 -40.21
CA LEU A 146 -44.01 3.84 -39.75
C LEU A 146 -42.79 3.42 -40.59
N THR A 147 -42.79 3.74 -41.88
CA THR A 147 -41.65 3.49 -42.78
C THR A 147 -40.46 4.40 -42.47
N LEU A 148 -40.69 5.69 -42.19
CA LEU A 148 -39.65 6.62 -41.73
C LEU A 148 -39.02 6.16 -40.41
N ALA A 149 -39.85 5.77 -39.44
CA ALA A 149 -39.40 5.27 -38.14
C ALA A 149 -38.54 4.02 -38.28
N LYS A 150 -38.89 3.10 -39.19
CA LYS A 150 -38.09 1.91 -39.51
C LYS A 150 -36.72 2.26 -40.10
N TYR A 151 -36.66 3.20 -41.06
CA TYR A 151 -35.37 3.61 -41.64
C TYR A 151 -34.49 4.35 -40.64
N TRP A 152 -35.08 5.18 -39.76
CA TRP A 152 -34.37 5.82 -38.66
C TRP A 152 -33.80 4.81 -37.67
N GLN A 153 -34.63 3.87 -37.21
CA GLN A 153 -34.20 2.81 -36.30
C GLN A 153 -33.07 1.97 -36.91
N ALA A 154 -33.21 1.55 -38.17
CA ALA A 154 -32.16 0.79 -38.87
C ALA A 154 -30.85 1.59 -39.06
N THR A 155 -30.94 2.92 -39.19
CA THR A 155 -29.75 3.81 -39.27
C THR A 155 -29.05 3.90 -37.93
N MET A 156 -29.81 4.02 -36.84
CA MET A 156 -29.29 4.08 -35.47
C MET A 156 -28.66 2.75 -35.04
N ASP A 157 -29.32 1.62 -35.33
CA ASP A 157 -28.82 0.28 -35.03
C ASP A 157 -27.48 0.03 -35.75
N ALA A 158 -27.42 0.30 -37.07
CA ALA A 158 -26.18 0.15 -37.85
C ALA A 158 -25.04 1.07 -37.36
N SER A 159 -25.38 2.27 -36.88
CA SER A 159 -24.38 3.20 -36.33
C SER A 159 -23.83 2.71 -34.99
N MET A 160 -24.69 2.16 -34.12
CA MET A 160 -24.29 1.59 -32.83
C MET A 160 -23.46 0.31 -33.01
N ASP A 161 -23.81 -0.55 -33.96
CA ASP A 161 -23.01 -1.72 -34.35
C ASP A 161 -21.60 -1.30 -34.83
N ALA A 162 -21.52 -0.25 -35.65
CA ALA A 162 -20.25 0.30 -36.12
C ALA A 162 -19.39 0.87 -34.97
N LEU A 163 -20.01 1.49 -33.97
CA LEU A 163 -19.31 2.00 -32.78
C LEU A 163 -18.81 0.86 -31.88
N GLU A 164 -19.62 -0.16 -31.66
CA GLU A 164 -19.21 -1.33 -30.87
C GLU A 164 -18.01 -2.04 -31.51
N GLU A 165 -18.05 -2.22 -32.84
CA GLU A 165 -16.94 -2.81 -33.59
C GLU A 165 -15.67 -1.91 -33.58
N SER A 166 -15.87 -0.59 -33.63
CA SER A 166 -14.78 0.38 -33.51
C SER A 166 -14.13 0.37 -32.13
N GLN A 167 -14.93 0.25 -31.07
CA GLN A 167 -14.43 0.09 -29.71
C GLN A 167 -13.63 -1.20 -29.55
N LYS A 168 -14.14 -2.33 -30.06
CA LYS A 168 -13.41 -3.62 -30.06
C LYS A 168 -12.07 -3.50 -30.78
N THR A 169 -12.04 -2.77 -31.90
CA THR A 169 -10.81 -2.52 -32.65
C THR A 169 -9.82 -1.67 -31.85
N ALA A 170 -10.29 -0.60 -31.20
CA ALA A 170 -9.48 0.25 -30.33
C ALA A 170 -8.89 -0.54 -29.16
N ASP A 171 -9.72 -1.32 -28.46
CA ASP A 171 -9.30 -2.17 -27.34
C ASP A 171 -8.27 -3.21 -27.79
N ALA A 172 -8.43 -3.80 -28.99
CA ALA A 172 -7.46 -4.74 -29.55
C ALA A 172 -6.10 -4.09 -29.83
N VAL A 173 -6.09 -2.87 -30.37
CA VAL A 173 -4.84 -2.13 -30.66
C VAL A 173 -4.13 -1.72 -29.35
N VAL A 174 -4.87 -1.20 -28.37
CA VAL A 174 -4.32 -0.89 -27.04
C VAL A 174 -3.74 -2.14 -26.39
N ASN A 175 -4.44 -3.28 -26.46
CA ASN A 175 -3.96 -4.56 -25.93
C ASN A 175 -2.70 -5.07 -26.65
N ASN A 176 -2.60 -4.90 -27.98
CA ASN A 176 -1.40 -5.28 -28.72
C ASN A 176 -0.19 -4.42 -28.31
N ALA A 177 -0.38 -3.11 -28.15
CA ALA A 177 0.65 -2.22 -27.64
C ALA A 177 1.03 -2.56 -26.19
N SER A 178 0.06 -2.93 -25.33
CA SER A 178 0.31 -3.35 -23.94
C SER A 178 1.16 -4.61 -23.88
N LYS A 179 0.82 -5.62 -24.68
CA LYS A 179 1.60 -6.86 -24.78
C LYS A 179 3.02 -6.62 -25.27
N GLN A 180 3.20 -5.71 -26.24
CA GLN A 180 4.53 -5.34 -26.69
C GLN A 180 5.29 -4.59 -25.58
N TYR A 181 4.65 -3.66 -24.87
CA TYR A 181 5.23 -2.99 -23.71
C TYR A 181 5.66 -3.98 -22.62
N GLU A 182 4.78 -4.89 -22.20
CA GLU A 182 5.06 -5.94 -21.21
C GLU A 182 6.25 -6.81 -21.64
N LYS A 183 6.35 -7.13 -22.93
CA LYS A 183 7.47 -7.89 -23.49
C LYS A 183 8.80 -7.10 -23.40
N LEU A 184 8.78 -5.79 -23.66
CA LEU A 184 9.96 -4.94 -23.54
C LEU A 184 10.36 -4.68 -22.09
N GLU A 185 9.37 -4.50 -21.20
CA GLU A 185 9.55 -4.39 -19.75
C GLU A 185 10.17 -5.67 -19.20
N TYR A 186 9.62 -6.84 -19.55
CA TYR A 186 10.18 -8.13 -19.20
C TYR A 186 11.59 -8.35 -19.78
N ALA A 187 11.91 -7.76 -20.94
CA ALA A 187 13.25 -7.80 -21.49
C ALA A 187 14.24 -6.82 -20.82
N GLY A 188 13.74 -5.90 -19.99
CA GLY A 188 14.52 -4.92 -19.21
C GLY A 188 14.80 -3.61 -19.94
N LEU A 189 14.09 -3.30 -21.03
CA LEU A 189 14.33 -2.09 -21.84
C LEU A 189 13.72 -0.82 -21.22
N CYS A 190 12.65 -0.96 -20.44
CA CYS A 190 11.92 0.14 -19.81
C CYS A 190 12.51 0.57 -18.44
N GLU A 191 13.56 -0.14 -18.03
CA GLU A 191 14.29 0.11 -16.80
C GLU A 191 15.11 1.41 -16.89
N PRO A 192 15.15 2.24 -15.82
CA PRO A 192 15.93 3.50 -15.83
C PRO A 192 17.41 3.32 -16.19
N GLN A 193 18.00 2.19 -15.82
CA GLN A 193 19.38 1.81 -16.09
C GLN A 193 19.65 1.32 -17.53
N TYR A 194 18.62 1.16 -18.36
CA TYR A 194 18.79 0.84 -19.78
C TYR A 194 19.12 2.10 -20.58
N ILE A 195 20.40 2.28 -20.90
CA ILE A 195 20.95 3.44 -21.63
C ILE A 195 21.24 3.16 -23.11
N TYR A 196 20.84 1.98 -23.61
CA TYR A 196 21.13 1.50 -24.96
C TYR A 196 20.00 1.83 -25.95
N PRO A 197 20.22 1.68 -27.28
CA PRO A 197 19.19 1.88 -28.29
C PRO A 197 17.90 1.07 -28.02
N GLY A 198 16.73 1.70 -28.15
CA GLY A 198 15.42 1.11 -27.84
C GLY A 198 14.84 1.51 -26.48
N GLY A 199 15.64 2.15 -25.61
CA GLY A 199 15.18 2.58 -24.28
C GLY A 199 14.21 3.77 -24.30
N ASP A 200 14.37 4.72 -25.23
CA ASP A 200 13.50 5.90 -25.33
C ASP A 200 12.09 5.54 -25.77
N GLU A 201 11.98 4.64 -26.75
CA GLU A 201 10.71 4.11 -27.23
C GLU A 201 9.97 3.37 -26.11
N CYS A 202 10.68 2.56 -25.31
CA CYS A 202 10.11 1.88 -24.14
C CYS A 202 9.63 2.89 -23.08
N ARG A 203 10.38 3.98 -22.83
CA ARG A 203 9.96 5.06 -21.91
C ARG A 203 8.71 5.79 -22.39
N GLU A 204 8.56 6.01 -23.70
CA GLU A 204 7.33 6.59 -24.27
C GLU A 204 6.13 5.65 -24.02
N MET A 205 6.28 4.34 -24.27
CA MET A 205 5.23 3.35 -23.98
C MET A 205 4.91 3.29 -22.48
N ARG A 206 5.92 3.30 -21.59
CA ARG A 206 5.74 3.35 -20.13
C ARG A 206 4.91 4.55 -19.70
N THR A 207 5.19 5.71 -20.30
CA THR A 207 4.43 6.94 -20.04
C THR A 207 2.96 6.79 -20.45
N ALA A 208 2.72 6.25 -21.66
CA ALA A 208 1.36 6.02 -22.17
C ALA A 208 0.56 5.04 -21.29
N PHE A 209 1.16 3.90 -20.89
CA PHE A 209 0.48 2.91 -20.06
C PHE A 209 0.34 3.32 -18.59
N ASN A 210 1.24 4.16 -18.06
CA ASN A 210 1.04 4.79 -16.76
C ASN A 210 -0.16 5.75 -16.76
N ILE A 211 -0.32 6.56 -17.80
CA ILE A 211 -1.49 7.45 -17.97
C ILE A 211 -2.80 6.63 -18.00
N ILE A 212 -2.81 5.49 -18.72
CA ILE A 212 -3.97 4.58 -18.72
C ILE A 212 -4.21 4.01 -17.32
N LYS A 213 -3.17 3.43 -16.69
CA LYS A 213 -3.28 2.80 -15.36
C LYS A 213 -3.73 3.77 -14.27
N ASN A 214 -3.31 5.03 -14.35
CA ASN A 214 -3.64 6.08 -13.39
C ASN A 214 -5.00 6.77 -13.68
N ASN A 215 -5.73 6.35 -14.72
CA ASN A 215 -6.98 6.98 -15.16
C ASN A 215 -6.84 8.49 -15.48
N GLU A 216 -5.67 8.91 -15.96
CA GLU A 216 -5.42 10.30 -16.36
C GLU A 216 -6.10 10.61 -17.71
N SER A 217 -6.64 11.83 -17.86
CA SER A 217 -7.56 12.19 -18.97
C SER A 217 -7.00 13.23 -19.97
N GLU A 218 -5.69 13.55 -19.90
CA GLU A 218 -5.08 14.57 -20.77
C GLU A 218 -4.73 14.07 -22.21
N ALA A 219 -4.63 15.02 -23.14
CA ALA A 219 -5.15 14.98 -24.51
C ALA A 219 -4.57 13.99 -25.56
N ARG A 220 -3.63 13.08 -25.25
CA ARG A 220 -3.11 12.08 -26.23
C ARG A 220 -3.40 10.64 -25.82
N TYR A 221 -2.88 10.18 -24.68
CA TYR A 221 -3.05 8.80 -24.22
C TYR A 221 -4.27 8.63 -23.29
N GLY A 222 -4.72 9.70 -22.63
CA GLY A 222 -5.87 9.69 -21.72
C GLY A 222 -7.22 9.53 -22.40
N GLN A 223 -7.27 9.59 -23.75
CA GLN A 223 -8.50 9.40 -24.52
C GLN A 223 -9.13 8.02 -24.28
N VAL A 224 -8.32 6.98 -24.04
CA VAL A 224 -8.76 5.61 -23.69
C VAL A 224 -9.62 5.61 -22.41
N ASN A 225 -9.21 6.37 -21.40
CA ASN A 225 -9.91 6.42 -20.12
C ASN A 225 -11.26 7.14 -20.24
N THR A 226 -11.36 8.15 -21.12
CA THR A 226 -12.61 8.87 -21.37
C THR A 226 -13.57 8.13 -22.31
N LEU A 227 -13.10 7.15 -23.08
CA LEU A 227 -13.92 6.47 -24.09
C LEU A 227 -15.13 5.74 -23.47
N LYS A 228 -14.92 5.01 -22.37
CA LYS A 228 -15.99 4.25 -21.71
C LYS A 228 -17.08 5.16 -21.14
N SER A 229 -16.70 6.29 -20.51
CA SER A 229 -17.67 7.26 -19.99
C SER A 229 -18.47 7.92 -21.11
N ASP A 230 -17.82 8.19 -22.24
CA ASP A 230 -18.47 8.83 -23.40
C ASP A 230 -19.49 7.87 -24.04
N ILE A 231 -19.16 6.58 -24.15
CA ILE A 231 -20.09 5.55 -24.68
C ILE A 231 -21.28 5.33 -23.74
N ILE A 232 -21.06 5.30 -22.41
CA ILE A 232 -22.16 5.24 -21.43
C ILE A 232 -23.05 6.48 -21.56
N SER A 233 -22.45 7.65 -21.72
CA SER A 233 -23.17 8.92 -21.89
C SER A 233 -23.99 8.93 -23.19
N LEU A 234 -23.45 8.39 -24.29
CA LEU A 234 -24.17 8.23 -25.55
C LEU A 234 -25.36 7.27 -25.38
N ASN A 235 -25.18 6.11 -24.76
CA ASN A 235 -26.27 5.16 -24.51
C ASN A 235 -27.37 5.75 -23.62
N GLN A 236 -27.00 6.49 -22.58
CA GLN A 236 -27.95 7.19 -21.72
C GLN A 236 -28.69 8.30 -22.47
N GLN A 237 -27.99 9.03 -23.35
CA GLN A 237 -28.63 9.99 -24.24
C GLN A 237 -29.66 9.27 -25.10
N LEU A 238 -29.30 8.23 -25.85
CA LEU A 238 -30.21 7.46 -26.71
C LEU A 238 -31.48 6.96 -26.00
N VAL A 239 -31.40 6.61 -24.71
CA VAL A 239 -32.55 6.19 -23.89
C VAL A 239 -33.43 7.36 -23.41
N SER A 240 -32.84 8.56 -23.19
CA SER A 240 -33.50 9.71 -22.56
C SER A 240 -33.85 10.88 -23.50
N ASN A 241 -33.13 11.03 -24.61
CA ASN A 241 -33.28 12.02 -25.67
C ASN A 241 -32.71 11.42 -26.96
N ILE A 242 -33.42 11.41 -28.09
CA ILE A 242 -32.95 10.79 -29.38
C ILE A 242 -31.75 11.57 -30.02
N ASN A 243 -30.94 12.27 -29.23
CA ASN A 243 -29.80 13.08 -29.64
C ASN A 243 -28.52 12.22 -29.63
N ALA A 244 -27.91 12.03 -30.81
CA ALA A 244 -26.67 11.27 -31.01
C ALA A 244 -25.41 12.16 -31.16
N SER A 245 -25.43 13.41 -30.69
CA SER A 245 -24.35 14.40 -30.87
C SER A 245 -22.98 14.00 -30.31
N LEU A 246 -22.92 13.01 -29.41
CA LEU A 246 -21.68 12.44 -28.88
C LEU A 246 -21.02 11.42 -29.83
N TYR A 247 -21.80 10.76 -30.70
CA TYR A 247 -21.29 9.70 -31.59
C TYR A 247 -20.10 10.14 -32.44
N PRO A 248 -20.12 11.32 -33.09
CA PRO A 248 -18.99 11.82 -33.88
C PRO A 248 -17.72 12.06 -33.09
N GLN A 249 -17.87 12.54 -31.86
CA GLN A 249 -16.75 12.87 -30.98
C GLN A 249 -16.07 11.57 -30.53
N ILE A 250 -16.87 10.55 -30.22
CA ILE A 250 -16.41 9.21 -29.86
C ILE A 250 -15.70 8.55 -31.06
N MET A 251 -16.30 8.61 -32.25
CA MET A 251 -15.69 8.04 -33.46
C MET A 251 -14.37 8.74 -33.82
N ASN A 252 -14.28 10.07 -33.68
CA ASN A 252 -13.04 10.81 -33.89
C ASN A 252 -11.98 10.50 -32.81
N LYS A 253 -12.38 10.25 -31.56
CA LYS A 253 -11.45 9.77 -30.51
C LYS A 253 -10.90 8.38 -30.84
N ILE A 254 -11.68 7.51 -31.49
CA ILE A 254 -11.20 6.17 -31.88
C ILE A 254 -10.33 6.23 -33.14
N TRP A 255 -10.85 6.83 -34.22
CA TRP A 255 -10.33 6.72 -35.59
C TRP A 255 -9.61 7.98 -36.12
N GLY A 256 -9.66 9.10 -35.39
CA GLY A 256 -9.00 10.34 -35.84
C GLY A 256 -7.49 10.18 -35.99
N GLU A 257 -6.85 11.13 -36.67
CA GLU A 257 -5.38 11.11 -36.89
C GLU A 257 -4.58 11.04 -35.57
N ASN A 258 -5.12 11.62 -34.49
CA ASN A 258 -4.58 11.53 -33.13
C ASN A 258 -5.49 10.69 -32.19
N GLY A 259 -6.29 9.80 -32.77
CA GLY A 259 -7.19 8.92 -32.05
C GLY A 259 -6.47 7.70 -31.45
N ILE A 260 -7.23 6.89 -30.70
CA ILE A 260 -6.73 5.72 -29.98
C ILE A 260 -6.06 4.71 -30.93
N ILE A 261 -6.68 4.41 -32.07
CA ILE A 261 -6.12 3.40 -33.00
C ILE A 261 -4.76 3.84 -33.54
N ALA A 262 -4.68 5.04 -34.12
CA ALA A 262 -3.42 5.55 -34.68
C ALA A 262 -2.32 5.70 -33.62
N THR A 263 -2.67 6.22 -32.44
CA THR A 263 -1.72 6.44 -31.35
C THR A 263 -1.13 5.14 -30.82
N PHE A 264 -1.94 4.12 -30.60
CA PHE A 264 -1.46 2.86 -30.04
C PHE A 264 -0.87 1.92 -31.10
N GLN A 265 -1.21 2.08 -32.38
CA GLN A 265 -0.45 1.47 -33.48
C GLN A 265 0.96 2.04 -33.61
N ASP A 266 1.14 3.36 -33.51
CA ASP A 266 2.47 4.00 -33.48
C ASP A 266 3.31 3.48 -32.31
N LEU A 267 2.73 3.42 -31.10
CA LEU A 267 3.41 2.86 -29.93
C LEU A 267 3.80 1.38 -30.12
N TYR A 268 2.91 0.58 -30.71
CA TYR A 268 3.19 -0.84 -30.99
C TYR A 268 4.36 -1.01 -31.97
N GLU A 269 4.40 -0.23 -33.05
CA GLU A 269 5.48 -0.30 -34.04
C GLU A 269 6.81 0.26 -33.48
N LYS A 270 6.78 1.35 -32.72
CA LYS A 270 7.95 1.82 -31.95
C LYS A 270 8.46 0.75 -30.98
N GLY A 271 7.54 0.02 -30.34
CA GLY A 271 7.89 -1.08 -29.45
C GLY A 271 8.56 -2.26 -30.16
N LYS A 272 8.20 -2.54 -31.42
CA LYS A 272 8.92 -3.53 -32.24
C LYS A 272 10.30 -3.03 -32.65
N GLU A 273 10.39 -1.78 -33.09
CA GLU A 273 11.66 -1.17 -33.47
C GLU A 273 12.65 -1.15 -32.28
N ALA A 274 12.15 -0.86 -31.07
CA ALA A 274 12.92 -0.93 -29.83
C ALA A 274 13.50 -2.33 -29.59
N GLU A 275 12.66 -3.37 -29.77
CA GLU A 275 13.08 -4.76 -29.64
C GLU A 275 14.17 -5.12 -30.65
N GLU A 276 14.01 -4.73 -31.92
CA GLU A 276 15.00 -4.98 -32.97
C GLU A 276 16.33 -4.28 -32.68
N LYS A 277 16.29 -3.01 -32.29
CA LYS A 277 17.48 -2.22 -31.90
C LYS A 277 18.23 -2.86 -30.72
N ALA A 278 17.51 -3.32 -29.71
CA ALA A 278 18.10 -3.92 -28.53
C ALA A 278 18.70 -5.31 -28.82
N ASN A 279 18.02 -6.15 -29.60
CA ASN A 279 18.60 -7.43 -30.02
C ASN A 279 19.86 -7.24 -30.88
N LYS A 280 19.85 -6.27 -31.81
CA LYS A 280 21.04 -5.93 -32.59
C LYS A 280 22.19 -5.44 -31.68
N THR A 281 21.88 -4.61 -30.69
CA THR A 281 22.88 -4.13 -29.72
C THR A 281 23.49 -5.30 -28.95
N TYR A 282 22.66 -6.25 -28.51
CA TYR A 282 23.16 -7.48 -27.89
C TYR A 282 24.09 -8.26 -28.83
N ASP A 283 23.71 -8.46 -30.09
CA ASP A 283 24.52 -9.20 -31.07
C ASP A 283 25.88 -8.52 -31.32
N ASP A 284 25.92 -7.19 -31.36
CA ASP A 284 27.16 -6.40 -31.50
C ASP A 284 28.08 -6.61 -30.28
N TYR A 285 27.55 -6.50 -29.06
CA TYR A 285 28.32 -6.75 -27.84
C TYR A 285 28.72 -8.21 -27.69
N TYR A 286 27.87 -9.15 -28.10
CA TYR A 286 28.17 -10.57 -28.13
C TYR A 286 29.36 -10.86 -29.04
N THR A 287 29.38 -10.27 -30.24
CA THR A 287 30.48 -10.40 -31.20
C THR A 287 31.77 -9.82 -30.61
N ASN A 288 31.73 -8.59 -30.09
CA ASN A 288 32.87 -7.95 -29.45
C ASN A 288 33.44 -8.78 -28.27
N ALA A 289 32.57 -9.32 -27.42
CA ALA A 289 32.98 -10.16 -26.30
C ALA A 289 33.58 -11.49 -26.76
N THR A 290 33.04 -12.08 -27.83
CA THR A 290 33.54 -13.33 -28.42
C THR A 290 34.92 -13.15 -29.07
N ASP A 291 35.12 -12.03 -29.76
CA ASP A 291 36.43 -11.68 -30.33
C ASP A 291 37.45 -11.42 -29.22
N ALA A 292 37.09 -10.59 -28.23
CA ALA A 292 37.95 -10.31 -27.08
C ALA A 292 38.31 -11.60 -26.31
N GLN A 293 37.34 -12.50 -26.10
CA GLN A 293 37.57 -13.82 -25.50
C GLN A 293 38.60 -14.62 -26.30
N SER A 294 38.51 -14.62 -27.63
CA SER A 294 39.44 -15.37 -28.49
C SER A 294 40.87 -14.85 -28.38
N TYR A 295 41.07 -13.52 -28.42
CA TYR A 295 42.40 -12.91 -28.26
C TYR A 295 42.95 -13.11 -26.84
N ALA A 296 42.13 -12.89 -25.82
CA ALA A 296 42.48 -13.11 -24.43
C ALA A 296 42.87 -14.56 -24.18
N LYS A 297 42.10 -15.51 -24.71
CA LYS A 297 42.39 -16.95 -24.63
C LYS A 297 43.73 -17.28 -25.27
N GLN A 298 44.04 -16.75 -26.45
CA GLN A 298 45.35 -16.99 -27.08
C GLN A 298 46.51 -16.58 -26.15
N LYS A 299 46.46 -15.37 -25.59
CA LYS A 299 47.52 -14.85 -24.70
C LYS A 299 47.56 -15.51 -23.34
N TYR A 300 46.40 -15.83 -22.79
CA TYR A 300 46.27 -16.57 -21.55
C TYR A 300 46.82 -18.00 -21.70
N ASP A 301 46.47 -18.72 -22.78
CA ASP A 301 46.97 -20.07 -23.07
C ASP A 301 48.50 -20.06 -23.33
N GLU A 302 49.02 -18.98 -23.95
CA GLU A 302 50.47 -18.74 -24.07
C GLU A 302 51.14 -18.62 -22.69
N ALA A 303 50.53 -17.88 -21.75
CA ALA A 303 51.00 -17.71 -20.38
C ALA A 303 50.87 -18.98 -19.54
N GLU A 304 49.76 -19.72 -19.68
CA GLU A 304 49.50 -20.97 -18.97
C GLU A 304 50.53 -22.04 -19.27
N LYS A 305 50.94 -22.16 -20.55
CA LYS A 305 52.00 -23.08 -20.98
C LYS A 305 53.36 -22.77 -20.34
N GLN A 306 53.56 -21.57 -19.79
CA GLN A 306 54.83 -21.18 -19.19
C GLN A 306 54.99 -21.60 -17.73
N SER A 307 54.00 -22.25 -17.10
CA SER A 307 54.05 -22.66 -15.68
C SER A 307 54.37 -21.50 -14.72
N LEU A 308 53.77 -20.33 -14.94
CA LEU A 308 54.11 -19.08 -14.26
C LEU A 308 53.89 -19.11 -12.74
N GLU A 309 53.03 -20.01 -12.25
CA GLU A 309 52.85 -20.27 -10.82
C GLU A 309 54.13 -20.69 -10.09
N LYS A 310 55.15 -21.19 -10.81
CA LYS A 310 56.45 -21.55 -10.23
C LYS A 310 57.36 -20.35 -9.97
N ILE A 311 57.03 -19.16 -10.48
CA ILE A 311 57.88 -17.95 -10.40
C ILE A 311 57.43 -17.10 -9.21
N THR A 312 58.12 -17.25 -8.08
CA THR A 312 57.79 -16.63 -6.80
C THR A 312 58.49 -15.29 -6.55
N GLU A 313 58.92 -14.60 -7.61
CA GLU A 313 59.63 -13.32 -7.52
C GLU A 313 58.94 -12.19 -8.28
N ALA A 314 59.28 -10.96 -7.90
CA ALA A 314 58.87 -9.73 -8.56
C ALA A 314 60.05 -9.11 -9.34
N LYS A 315 59.74 -8.34 -10.39
CA LYS A 315 60.75 -7.53 -11.11
C LYS A 315 61.19 -6.34 -10.24
N THR A 316 62.46 -5.96 -10.33
CA THR A 316 63.20 -5.09 -9.40
C THR A 316 62.56 -3.73 -9.01
N LEU A 317 62.92 -3.29 -7.79
CA LEU A 317 62.26 -2.36 -6.84
C LEU A 317 61.73 -0.99 -7.28
N THR A 318 61.99 -0.46 -8.48
CA THR A 318 61.66 0.97 -8.76
C THR A 318 60.22 1.24 -9.23
N GLU A 319 59.44 0.23 -9.60
CA GLU A 319 58.01 0.40 -9.95
C GLU A 319 57.02 -0.22 -8.94
N PHE A 320 57.52 -1.00 -7.98
CA PHE A 320 56.69 -1.66 -6.94
C PHE A 320 55.99 -0.65 -6.02
N GLU A 321 56.58 0.53 -5.80
CA GLU A 321 56.03 1.57 -4.94
C GLU A 321 54.76 2.25 -5.47
N LYS A 322 54.31 1.98 -6.71
CA LYS A 322 53.16 2.67 -7.32
C LYS A 322 51.90 1.84 -7.56
N THR A 323 51.95 0.51 -7.64
CA THR A 323 50.80 -0.30 -8.10
C THR A 323 50.31 -1.42 -7.16
N LYS A 324 51.02 -1.74 -6.07
CA LYS A 324 50.57 -2.71 -5.04
C LYS A 324 49.96 -4.04 -5.57
N ILE A 325 50.59 -4.72 -6.53
CA ILE A 325 50.38 -6.17 -6.76
C ILE A 325 51.75 -6.83 -7.01
N GLY A 326 51.99 -7.91 -6.25
CA GLY A 326 53.27 -8.59 -6.07
C GLY A 326 53.66 -9.59 -7.15
N ILE A 327 54.64 -10.41 -6.77
CA ILE A 327 55.23 -11.60 -7.40
C ILE A 327 54.45 -12.22 -8.60
N ILE A 328 55.17 -12.66 -9.64
CA ILE A 328 54.61 -13.22 -10.89
C ILE A 328 53.52 -14.30 -10.65
N ALA A 329 53.71 -15.19 -9.68
CA ALA A 329 52.73 -16.21 -9.31
C ALA A 329 51.39 -15.64 -8.80
N GLU A 330 51.40 -14.55 -8.04
CA GLU A 330 50.19 -13.90 -7.52
C GLU A 330 49.43 -13.19 -8.63
N ARG A 331 50.16 -12.46 -9.49
CA ARG A 331 49.57 -11.85 -10.69
C ARG A 331 48.95 -12.90 -11.60
N TRP A 332 49.58 -14.06 -11.77
CA TRP A 332 49.02 -15.19 -12.51
C TRP A 332 47.73 -15.73 -11.88
N ASN A 333 47.69 -15.91 -10.56
CA ASN A 333 46.49 -16.40 -9.88
C ASN A 333 45.34 -15.38 -9.90
N ASN A 334 45.64 -14.08 -9.76
CA ASN A 334 44.64 -13.02 -9.94
C ASN A 334 44.09 -13.00 -11.36
N LEU A 335 44.95 -13.21 -12.36
CA LEU A 335 44.56 -13.33 -13.76
C LEU A 335 43.66 -14.56 -14.02
N LYS A 336 43.91 -15.70 -13.36
CA LYS A 336 43.01 -16.88 -13.37
C LYS A 336 41.62 -16.53 -12.84
N ASN A 337 41.55 -15.82 -11.72
CA ASN A 337 40.29 -15.41 -11.12
C ASN A 337 39.53 -14.41 -12.02
N LYS A 338 40.24 -13.42 -12.58
CA LYS A 338 39.67 -12.45 -13.53
C LYS A 338 39.16 -13.14 -14.80
N LYS A 339 39.84 -14.17 -15.29
CA LYS A 339 39.35 -15.02 -16.41
C LYS A 339 38.07 -15.77 -16.04
N SER A 340 38.02 -16.38 -14.86
CA SER A 340 36.81 -17.05 -14.37
C SER A 340 35.63 -16.08 -14.26
N GLU A 341 35.87 -14.86 -13.77
CA GLU A 341 34.88 -13.79 -13.71
C GLU A 341 34.40 -13.36 -15.11
N ALA A 342 35.31 -13.15 -16.06
CA ALA A 342 34.97 -12.83 -17.44
C ALA A 342 34.13 -13.95 -18.11
N ASP A 343 34.53 -15.21 -17.92
CA ASP A 343 33.80 -16.38 -18.42
C ASP A 343 32.40 -16.48 -17.77
N ASN A 344 32.27 -16.18 -16.48
CA ASN A 344 30.98 -16.16 -15.80
C ASN A 344 30.07 -15.06 -16.33
N PHE A 345 30.57 -13.84 -16.55
CA PHE A 345 29.79 -12.76 -17.16
C PHE A 345 29.35 -13.13 -18.58
N TYR A 346 30.27 -13.65 -19.40
CA TYR A 346 29.97 -14.08 -20.76
C TYR A 346 28.90 -15.18 -20.80
N ASN A 347 29.07 -16.24 -20.00
CA ASN A 347 28.16 -17.37 -19.96
C ASN A 347 26.80 -17.02 -19.35
N ASN A 348 26.77 -16.21 -18.30
CA ASN A 348 25.52 -15.74 -17.70
C ASN A 348 24.74 -14.85 -18.67
N ALA A 349 25.40 -13.86 -19.29
CA ALA A 349 24.77 -13.00 -20.29
C ALA A 349 24.23 -13.80 -21.48
N LYS A 350 25.01 -14.76 -21.99
CA LYS A 350 24.59 -15.67 -23.06
C LYS A 350 23.41 -16.55 -22.63
N GLY A 351 23.47 -17.10 -21.42
CA GLY A 351 22.44 -17.96 -20.85
C GLY A 351 21.13 -17.22 -20.64
N LYS A 352 21.17 -16.01 -20.07
CA LYS A 352 20.01 -15.13 -19.88
C LYS A 352 19.35 -14.76 -21.20
N TYR A 353 20.15 -14.34 -22.19
CA TYR A 353 19.62 -14.02 -23.52
C TYR A 353 19.02 -15.23 -24.23
N SER A 354 19.67 -16.40 -24.14
CA SER A 354 19.19 -17.64 -24.77
C SER A 354 17.91 -18.16 -24.10
N ALA A 355 17.83 -18.08 -22.77
CA ALA A 355 16.65 -18.49 -22.01
C ALA A 355 15.49 -17.50 -22.11
N LYS A 356 15.73 -16.29 -22.65
CA LYS A 356 14.78 -15.17 -22.68
C LYS A 356 14.14 -14.95 -21.30
N SER A 357 14.93 -15.04 -20.23
CA SER A 357 14.45 -14.82 -18.85
C SER A 357 14.21 -13.35 -18.56
N GLU A 358 13.59 -13.02 -17.43
CA GLU A 358 13.40 -11.62 -17.01
C GLU A 358 14.70 -10.79 -17.09
N HIS A 359 14.57 -9.59 -17.65
CA HIS A 359 15.62 -8.62 -17.97
C HIS A 359 16.74 -9.13 -18.89
N TYR A 360 16.46 -10.12 -19.75
CA TYR A 360 17.51 -10.77 -20.55
C TYR A 360 18.29 -9.84 -21.49
N LEU A 361 17.68 -8.78 -22.05
CA LEU A 361 18.39 -7.84 -22.94
C LEU A 361 19.27 -6.88 -22.13
N LEU A 362 18.76 -6.35 -21.02
CA LEU A 362 19.54 -5.50 -20.12
C LEU A 362 20.77 -6.25 -19.57
N ILE A 363 20.53 -7.42 -18.95
CA ILE A 363 21.59 -8.24 -18.35
C ILE A 363 22.51 -8.79 -19.43
N GLY A 364 21.95 -9.18 -20.58
CA GLY A 364 22.71 -9.70 -21.72
C GLY A 364 23.71 -8.67 -22.25
N ILE A 365 23.27 -7.44 -22.54
CA ILE A 365 24.13 -6.38 -23.08
C ILE A 365 25.20 -5.98 -22.05
N GLN A 366 24.81 -5.66 -20.81
CA GLN A 366 25.76 -5.25 -19.77
C GLN A 366 26.79 -6.33 -19.44
N GLY A 367 26.36 -7.60 -19.38
CA GLY A 367 27.26 -8.71 -19.10
C GLY A 367 28.23 -8.98 -20.26
N MET A 368 27.81 -8.82 -21.52
CA MET A 368 28.70 -8.93 -22.68
C MET A 368 29.70 -7.78 -22.75
N GLU A 369 29.27 -6.55 -22.51
CA GLU A 369 30.17 -5.39 -22.41
C GLU A 369 31.23 -5.59 -21.33
N LYS A 370 30.81 -6.02 -20.13
CA LYS A 370 31.72 -6.26 -19.01
C LYS A 370 32.70 -7.40 -19.32
N ALA A 371 32.21 -8.49 -19.91
CA ALA A 371 33.05 -9.61 -20.33
C ALA A 371 34.10 -9.16 -21.36
N ALA A 372 33.71 -8.39 -22.38
CA ALA A 372 34.63 -7.87 -23.39
C ALA A 372 35.75 -7.00 -22.77
N SER A 373 35.39 -6.10 -21.84
CA SER A 373 36.36 -5.29 -21.11
C SER A 373 37.35 -6.14 -20.32
N LEU A 374 36.84 -7.11 -19.56
CA LEU A 374 37.68 -8.00 -18.74
C LEU A 374 38.59 -8.88 -19.61
N TYR A 375 38.11 -9.40 -20.73
CA TYR A 375 38.95 -10.16 -21.67
C TYR A 375 40.08 -9.31 -22.24
N LYS A 376 39.83 -8.04 -22.57
CA LYS A 376 40.87 -7.12 -23.04
C LYS A 376 41.92 -6.81 -21.96
N GLU A 377 41.50 -6.69 -20.70
CA GLU A 377 42.42 -6.59 -19.56
C GLU A 377 43.25 -7.87 -19.42
N ILE A 378 42.63 -9.05 -19.53
CA ILE A 378 43.31 -10.34 -19.45
C ILE A 378 44.37 -10.47 -20.55
N GLU A 379 44.06 -10.07 -21.79
CA GLU A 379 45.02 -10.05 -22.90
C GLU A 379 46.24 -9.18 -22.56
N THR A 380 46.00 -7.96 -22.08
CA THR A 380 47.03 -6.97 -21.75
C THR A 380 47.90 -7.46 -20.59
N GLU A 381 47.26 -7.93 -19.51
CA GLU A 381 47.95 -8.43 -18.32
C GLU A 381 48.72 -9.72 -18.59
N SER A 382 48.17 -10.65 -19.40
CA SER A 382 48.88 -11.88 -19.81
C SER A 382 50.17 -11.55 -20.56
N THR A 383 50.11 -10.55 -21.44
CA THR A 383 51.26 -10.11 -22.23
C THR A 383 52.33 -9.49 -21.33
N GLY A 384 51.96 -8.53 -20.47
CA GLY A 384 52.89 -7.91 -19.53
C GLY A 384 53.49 -8.91 -18.53
N LEU A 385 52.69 -9.86 -18.05
CA LEU A 385 53.14 -10.91 -17.14
C LEU A 385 54.16 -11.84 -17.78
N LEU A 386 53.96 -12.22 -19.05
CA LEU A 386 54.90 -13.02 -19.83
C LEU A 386 56.23 -12.30 -20.04
N GLU A 387 56.21 -11.00 -20.32
CA GLU A 387 57.42 -10.19 -20.48
C GLU A 387 58.21 -10.07 -19.17
N ASP A 388 57.52 -9.79 -18.06
CA ASP A 388 58.14 -9.70 -16.75
C ASP A 388 58.71 -11.06 -16.30
N ALA A 389 57.98 -12.16 -16.53
CA ALA A 389 58.45 -13.51 -16.25
C ALA A 389 59.72 -13.87 -17.03
N LYS A 390 59.79 -13.51 -18.32
CA LYS A 390 61.02 -13.69 -19.13
C LYS A 390 62.19 -12.93 -18.53
N SER A 391 61.97 -11.69 -18.10
CA SER A 391 63.00 -10.85 -17.47
C SER A 391 63.53 -11.49 -16.18
N VAL A 392 62.64 -11.93 -15.29
CA VAL A 392 63.01 -12.57 -14.01
C VAL A 392 63.78 -13.88 -14.23
N VAL A 393 63.34 -14.70 -15.19
CA VAL A 393 64.02 -15.96 -15.53
C VAL A 393 65.44 -15.71 -16.04
N GLU A 394 65.66 -14.70 -16.88
CA GLU A 394 66.99 -14.36 -17.40
C GLU A 394 67.91 -13.79 -16.31
N GLU A 395 67.37 -12.97 -15.40
CA GLU A 395 68.08 -12.50 -14.22
C GLU A 395 68.54 -13.68 -13.35
N LYS A 396 67.64 -14.65 -13.09
CA LYS A 396 67.98 -15.85 -12.32
C LYS A 396 68.94 -16.80 -12.99
N ARG A 397 68.89 -16.92 -14.31
CA ARG A 397 69.90 -17.64 -15.06
C ARG A 397 71.27 -17.03 -14.84
N THR A 398 71.36 -15.70 -14.92
CA THR A 398 72.61 -14.95 -14.71
C THR A 398 73.13 -15.12 -13.28
N GLU A 399 72.24 -15.03 -12.28
CA GLU A 399 72.58 -15.25 -10.87
C GLU A 399 73.05 -16.69 -10.62
N ALA A 400 72.38 -17.70 -11.19
CA ALA A 400 72.77 -19.10 -11.08
C ALA A 400 74.18 -19.36 -11.61
N VAL A 401 74.51 -18.81 -12.78
CA VAL A 401 75.87 -18.88 -13.35
C VAL A 401 76.89 -18.25 -12.39
N ALA A 402 76.59 -17.05 -11.87
CA ALA A 402 77.48 -16.35 -10.95
C ALA A 402 77.70 -17.13 -9.63
N LYS A 403 76.63 -17.69 -9.06
CA LYS A 403 76.70 -18.45 -7.79
C LYS A 403 77.41 -19.79 -7.94
N ILE A 404 77.26 -20.47 -9.08
CA ILE A 404 78.03 -21.68 -9.37
C ILE A 404 79.53 -21.33 -9.47
N GLU A 405 79.90 -20.25 -10.14
CA GLU A 405 81.30 -19.81 -10.22
C GLU A 405 81.86 -19.32 -8.88
N GLU A 406 81.05 -18.67 -8.05
CA GLU A 406 81.39 -18.31 -6.67
C GLU A 406 81.65 -19.56 -5.82
N ALA A 407 80.77 -20.56 -5.88
CA ALA A 407 80.94 -21.84 -5.19
C ALA A 407 82.20 -22.59 -5.66
N LYS A 408 82.47 -22.63 -6.97
CA LYS A 408 83.73 -23.20 -7.53
C LYS A 408 84.96 -22.47 -7.02
N THR A 409 84.92 -21.14 -6.95
CA THR A 409 86.03 -20.31 -6.48
C THR A 409 86.29 -20.54 -4.99
N GLN A 410 85.24 -20.61 -4.17
CA GLN A 410 85.37 -20.93 -2.75
C GLN A 410 85.86 -22.37 -2.50
N MET A 411 85.41 -23.36 -3.28
CA MET A 411 85.94 -24.74 -3.23
C MET A 411 87.45 -24.76 -3.52
N LYS A 412 87.90 -23.98 -4.52
CA LYS A 412 89.32 -23.87 -4.90
C LYS A 412 90.16 -23.18 -3.81
N ASN A 413 89.59 -22.20 -3.10
CA ASN A 413 90.26 -21.46 -2.02
C ASN A 413 90.26 -22.19 -0.67
N ALA A 414 89.29 -23.08 -0.42
CA ALA A 414 89.16 -23.82 0.84
C ALA A 414 90.07 -25.05 0.96
N GLY A 415 90.69 -25.52 -0.14
CA GLY A 415 91.71 -26.57 -0.09
C GLY A 415 91.22 -27.98 0.28
N TYR A 416 89.94 -28.31 0.04
CA TYR A 416 89.38 -29.63 0.33
C TYR A 416 88.89 -30.36 -0.92
N GLY A 417 89.31 -31.62 -1.07
CA GLY A 417 88.76 -32.61 -2.01
C GLY A 417 87.63 -33.40 -1.35
N ASP A 418 86.50 -32.74 -1.10
CA ASP A 418 85.30 -33.38 -0.55
C ASP A 418 84.35 -33.75 -1.71
N ASP A 419 84.21 -35.04 -2.01
CA ASP A 419 83.45 -35.58 -3.15
C ASP A 419 81.98 -35.11 -3.15
N VAL A 420 81.43 -34.77 -1.99
CA VAL A 420 80.04 -34.31 -1.81
C VAL A 420 79.85 -32.86 -2.28
N ILE A 421 80.80 -31.96 -2.03
CA ILE A 421 80.75 -30.56 -2.49
C ILE A 421 80.93 -30.51 -4.01
N ALA A 422 81.88 -31.29 -4.53
CA ALA A 422 82.09 -31.44 -5.97
C ALA A 422 80.85 -32.02 -6.67
N SER A 423 80.18 -33.02 -6.07
CA SER A 423 78.90 -33.55 -6.57
C SER A 423 77.81 -32.48 -6.61
N LYS A 424 77.67 -31.63 -5.58
CA LYS A 424 76.66 -30.58 -5.55
C LYS A 424 76.91 -29.45 -6.55
N ILE A 425 78.17 -29.07 -6.78
CA ILE A 425 78.51 -28.13 -7.86
C ILE A 425 78.16 -28.74 -9.21
N LYS A 426 78.47 -30.02 -9.42
CA LYS A 426 78.09 -30.74 -10.64
C LYS A 426 76.57 -30.87 -10.79
N ASP A 427 75.83 -31.10 -9.71
CA ASP A 427 74.38 -31.14 -9.71
C ASP A 427 73.77 -29.75 -9.96
N ALA A 428 74.42 -28.68 -9.49
CA ALA A 428 74.05 -27.31 -9.82
C ALA A 428 74.28 -26.99 -11.31
N GLU A 429 75.40 -27.44 -11.89
CA GLU A 429 75.67 -27.34 -13.33
C GLU A 429 74.68 -28.16 -14.17
N ASN A 430 74.32 -29.35 -13.70
CA ASN A 430 73.28 -30.18 -14.31
C ASN A 430 71.92 -29.50 -14.23
N ALA A 431 71.58 -28.87 -13.10
CA ALA A 431 70.34 -28.11 -12.92
C ALA A 431 70.31 -26.85 -13.81
N LEU A 432 71.43 -26.11 -13.92
CA LEU A 432 71.56 -25.00 -14.86
C LEU A 432 71.36 -25.46 -16.31
N SER A 433 71.99 -26.57 -16.69
CA SER A 433 71.83 -27.17 -18.04
C SER A 433 70.41 -27.67 -18.29
N ALA A 434 69.77 -28.24 -17.26
CA ALA A 434 68.37 -28.64 -17.30
C ALA A 434 67.44 -27.42 -17.44
N GLY A 435 67.75 -26.31 -16.78
CA GLY A 435 67.07 -25.04 -16.98
C GLY A 435 67.26 -24.50 -18.40
N ASP A 436 68.48 -24.52 -18.93
CA ASP A 436 68.76 -24.09 -20.32
C ASP A 436 68.04 -24.94 -21.36
N SER A 437 67.78 -26.22 -21.03
CA SER A 437 67.06 -27.17 -21.88
C SER A 437 65.54 -27.21 -21.63
N ALA A 438 65.04 -26.56 -20.58
CA ALA A 438 63.62 -26.58 -20.23
C ALA A 438 62.79 -25.72 -21.19
N THR A 439 61.54 -26.11 -21.45
CA THR A 439 60.69 -25.48 -22.46
C THR A 439 59.81 -24.35 -21.92
N SER A 440 59.50 -24.34 -20.62
CA SER A 440 58.61 -23.34 -19.99
C SER A 440 59.36 -22.40 -19.04
N LEU A 441 58.97 -21.13 -18.98
CA LEU A 441 59.65 -20.12 -18.14
C LEU A 441 59.69 -20.49 -16.65
N GLY A 442 58.59 -21.01 -16.09
CA GLY A 442 58.53 -21.43 -14.69
C GLY A 442 59.40 -22.63 -14.38
N GLU A 443 59.57 -23.57 -15.32
CA GLU A 443 60.53 -24.68 -15.15
C GLU A 443 61.97 -24.19 -15.27
N LYS A 444 62.25 -23.29 -16.22
CA LYS A 444 63.56 -22.62 -16.31
C LYS A 444 63.89 -21.95 -14.98
N TYR A 445 62.99 -21.11 -14.48
CA TYR A 445 63.12 -20.45 -13.18
C TYR A 445 63.36 -21.45 -12.06
N ALA A 446 62.51 -22.48 -11.92
CA ALA A 446 62.65 -23.48 -10.86
C ALA A 446 63.99 -24.22 -10.90
N GLN A 447 64.49 -24.57 -12.10
CA GLN A 447 65.79 -25.20 -12.27
C GLN A 447 66.95 -24.23 -12.01
N TYR A 448 66.82 -22.94 -12.38
CA TYR A 448 67.82 -21.92 -12.06
C TYR A 448 67.87 -21.61 -10.55
N VAL A 449 66.72 -21.50 -9.89
CA VAL A 449 66.63 -21.41 -8.42
C VAL A 449 67.21 -22.65 -7.76
N LYS A 450 66.93 -23.85 -8.29
CA LYS A 450 67.55 -25.10 -7.82
C LYS A 450 69.07 -25.10 -8.03
N ALA A 451 69.56 -24.60 -9.17
CA ALA A 451 70.98 -24.45 -9.44
C ALA A 451 71.64 -23.48 -8.46
N ILE A 452 71.01 -22.33 -8.18
CA ILE A 452 71.42 -21.37 -7.15
C ILE A 452 71.44 -22.04 -5.78
N ALA A 453 70.38 -22.76 -5.40
CA ALA A 453 70.26 -23.43 -4.11
C ALA A 453 71.28 -24.57 -3.94
N LEU A 454 71.58 -25.32 -5.00
CA LEU A 454 72.62 -26.36 -5.00
C LEU A 454 74.02 -25.76 -4.97
N ALA A 455 74.26 -24.65 -5.68
CA ALA A 455 75.51 -23.90 -5.61
C ALA A 455 75.72 -23.30 -4.21
N ASN A 456 74.70 -22.66 -3.65
CA ASN A 456 74.69 -22.16 -2.26
C ASN A 456 74.76 -23.30 -1.25
N GLY A 457 74.17 -24.47 -1.53
CA GLY A 457 74.23 -25.67 -0.69
C GLY A 457 75.53 -26.46 -0.82
N ALA A 458 76.35 -26.14 -1.84
CA ALA A 458 77.77 -26.49 -1.93
C ALA A 458 78.66 -25.51 -1.16
N MET A 459 78.15 -24.29 -0.89
CA MET A 459 78.68 -23.43 0.17
C MET A 459 78.18 -23.96 1.53
N PRO A 460 78.92 -23.80 2.64
CA PRO A 460 78.50 -24.40 3.90
C PRO A 460 77.36 -23.58 4.54
N THR A 461 76.10 -24.06 4.44
CA THR A 461 75.06 -24.15 5.51
C THR A 461 73.66 -24.62 5.00
N LYS A 462 72.85 -25.23 5.91
CA LYS A 462 71.54 -25.97 5.79
C LYS A 462 70.32 -25.03 5.49
N THR A 463 69.13 -25.40 4.95
CA THR A 463 68.04 -26.29 5.48
C THR A 463 66.77 -26.33 4.54
N SER A 464 65.83 -27.27 4.74
CA SER A 464 64.77 -27.88 3.89
C SER A 464 63.40 -27.17 3.70
N GLU A 465 62.51 -27.80 2.88
CA GLU A 465 61.09 -27.50 2.53
C GLU A 465 60.21 -26.81 3.58
N TYR A 466 60.43 -27.06 4.88
CA TYR A 466 59.79 -26.35 5.99
C TYR A 466 59.95 -24.82 5.90
N ASN A 467 61.09 -24.36 5.36
CA ASN A 467 61.33 -22.94 5.12
C ASN A 467 60.35 -22.31 4.11
N MET A 468 59.83 -23.05 3.12
CA MET A 468 58.93 -22.46 2.12
C MET A 468 57.54 -22.17 2.68
N GLU A 469 56.98 -23.09 3.48
CA GLU A 469 55.66 -22.91 4.10
C GLU A 469 55.69 -21.84 5.20
N TYR A 470 56.79 -21.79 5.96
CA TYR A 470 57.07 -20.71 6.91
C TYR A 470 57.15 -19.34 6.23
N GLN A 471 57.91 -19.20 5.12
CA GLN A 471 58.01 -17.95 4.38
C GLN A 471 56.69 -17.54 3.71
N LYS A 472 55.91 -18.50 3.21
CA LYS A 472 54.56 -18.25 2.65
C LYS A 472 53.61 -17.71 3.73
N THR A 473 53.61 -18.33 4.91
CA THR A 473 52.73 -17.93 6.02
C THR A 473 53.10 -16.54 6.54
N ILE A 474 54.41 -16.22 6.60
CA ILE A 474 54.86 -14.86 6.91
C ILE A 474 54.35 -13.85 5.88
N ALA A 475 54.49 -14.12 4.58
CA ALA A 475 54.04 -13.20 3.54
C ALA A 475 52.52 -12.96 3.59
N GLU A 476 51.73 -14.02 3.83
CA GLU A 476 50.27 -13.91 4.02
C GLU A 476 49.92 -13.02 5.23
N LEU A 477 50.60 -13.21 6.36
CA LEU A 477 50.37 -12.40 7.56
C LEU A 477 50.84 -10.96 7.38
N GLU A 478 51.95 -10.70 6.69
CA GLU A 478 52.41 -9.35 6.38
C GLU A 478 51.37 -8.60 5.51
N ASP A 479 50.79 -9.25 4.49
CA ASP A 479 49.71 -8.66 3.68
C ASP A 479 48.46 -8.38 4.53
N LEU A 480 47.99 -9.37 5.28
CA LEU A 480 46.79 -9.24 6.12
C LEU A 480 46.94 -8.14 7.17
N LEU A 481 48.08 -8.08 7.88
CA LEU A 481 48.35 -7.04 8.87
C LEU A 481 48.42 -5.65 8.21
N ASN A 482 49.05 -5.53 7.04
CA ASN A 482 49.12 -4.25 6.30
C ASN A 482 47.74 -3.78 5.80
N ARG A 483 46.87 -4.69 5.36
CA ARG A 483 45.49 -4.37 4.95
C ARG A 483 44.62 -4.03 6.16
N ALA A 484 44.76 -4.75 7.26
CA ALA A 484 44.02 -4.47 8.49
C ALA A 484 44.39 -3.10 9.08
N GLU A 485 45.65 -2.68 8.98
CA GLU A 485 46.08 -1.32 9.35
C GLU A 485 45.39 -0.23 8.51
N GLN A 486 45.14 -0.48 7.22
CA GLN A 486 44.38 0.45 6.36
C GLN A 486 42.93 0.59 6.83
N ASP A 487 42.34 -0.50 7.33
CA ASP A 487 41.05 -0.49 8.02
C ASP A 487 41.11 0.13 9.42
N GLY A 488 42.26 0.65 9.85
CA GLY A 488 42.47 1.23 11.17
C GLY A 488 42.43 0.18 12.28
N VAL A 489 42.59 -1.10 11.99
CA VAL A 489 42.80 -2.14 13.01
C VAL A 489 44.23 -2.01 13.55
N TYR A 490 44.38 -2.00 14.87
CA TYR A 490 45.71 -1.94 15.46
C TYR A 490 46.45 -3.28 15.32
N VAL A 491 47.62 -3.25 14.69
CA VAL A 491 48.42 -4.44 14.33
C VAL A 491 49.91 -4.29 14.62
N ALA A 492 50.37 -3.17 15.19
CA ALA A 492 51.81 -2.89 15.26
C ALA A 492 52.56 -3.86 16.20
N ASP A 493 51.91 -4.33 17.25
CA ASP A 493 52.40 -5.40 18.14
C ASP A 493 52.43 -6.76 17.42
N LEU A 494 51.40 -7.09 16.64
CA LEU A 494 51.38 -8.31 15.82
C LEU A 494 52.46 -8.31 14.74
N LYS A 495 52.76 -7.13 14.16
CA LYS A 495 53.89 -6.95 13.25
C LYS A 495 55.24 -7.11 13.97
N ALA A 496 55.36 -6.63 15.20
CA ALA A 496 56.56 -6.81 16.01
C ALA A 496 56.76 -8.27 16.43
N GLU A 497 55.68 -8.99 16.77
CA GLU A 497 55.66 -10.42 17.07
C GLU A 497 56.03 -11.25 15.83
N LEU A 498 55.50 -10.90 14.66
CA LEU A 498 55.88 -11.51 13.39
C LEU A 498 57.37 -11.30 13.08
N GLU A 499 57.89 -10.09 13.31
CA GLU A 499 59.32 -9.78 13.12
C GLU A 499 60.22 -10.50 14.14
N PHE A 500 59.74 -10.68 15.37
CA PHE A 500 60.39 -11.51 16.38
C PHE A 500 60.48 -12.96 15.90
N ILE A 501 59.38 -13.58 15.49
CA ILE A 501 59.36 -14.96 14.97
C ILE A 501 60.33 -15.10 13.78
N LYS A 502 60.36 -14.13 12.86
CA LYS A 502 61.30 -14.05 11.73
C LYS A 502 62.76 -14.05 12.15
N THR A 503 63.09 -13.39 13.25
CA THR A 503 64.47 -13.18 13.70
C THR A 503 64.96 -14.24 14.68
N THR A 504 64.13 -14.77 15.56
CA THR A 504 64.53 -15.71 16.62
C THR A 504 64.22 -17.17 16.31
N ARG A 505 63.30 -17.46 15.39
CA ARG A 505 62.88 -18.82 14.99
C ARG A 505 62.60 -19.75 16.18
N PRO A 506 61.59 -19.43 17.01
CA PRO A 506 61.23 -20.25 18.15
C PRO A 506 60.78 -21.66 17.71
N ALA A 507 60.94 -22.65 18.60
CA ALA A 507 60.70 -24.07 18.27
C ALA A 507 59.27 -24.39 17.79
N ASN A 508 58.29 -23.55 18.13
CA ASN A 508 56.88 -23.67 17.74
C ASN A 508 56.43 -22.56 16.76
N GLU A 509 57.32 -22.07 15.90
CA GLU A 509 57.07 -20.89 15.03
C GLU A 509 55.76 -20.92 14.23
N MET A 510 55.33 -22.08 13.70
CA MET A 510 54.06 -22.18 12.96
C MET A 510 52.81 -22.04 13.84
N GLU A 511 52.89 -22.42 15.12
CA GLU A 511 51.80 -22.21 16.09
C GLU A 511 51.65 -20.72 16.41
N TYR A 512 52.77 -20.02 16.63
CA TYR A 512 52.77 -18.57 16.82
C TYR A 512 52.22 -17.80 15.60
N LEU A 513 52.58 -18.22 14.37
CA LEU A 513 52.03 -17.60 13.14
C LEU A 513 50.50 -17.83 13.02
N ALA A 514 50.00 -19.01 13.36
CA ALA A 514 48.56 -19.29 13.38
C ALA A 514 47.83 -18.46 14.46
N GLU A 515 48.48 -18.22 15.61
CA GLU A 515 47.95 -17.36 16.66
C GLU A 515 47.87 -15.89 16.23
N ILE A 516 48.88 -15.35 15.52
CA ILE A 516 48.82 -14.00 14.95
C ILE A 516 47.61 -13.85 14.02
N LYS A 517 47.34 -14.85 13.17
CA LYS A 517 46.16 -14.86 12.28
C LYS A 517 44.85 -14.80 13.07
N LYS A 518 44.72 -15.68 14.07
CA LYS A 518 43.52 -15.78 14.92
C LYS A 518 43.28 -14.52 15.74
N GLU A 519 44.35 -13.91 16.24
CA GLU A 519 44.29 -12.64 16.97
C GLU A 519 43.84 -11.50 16.05
N LEU A 520 44.35 -11.45 14.82
CA LEU A 520 43.95 -10.48 13.81
C LEU A 520 42.45 -10.60 13.46
N GLU A 521 41.96 -11.81 13.19
CA GLU A 521 40.53 -12.10 12.97
C GLU A 521 39.66 -11.60 14.14
N THR A 522 40.12 -11.84 15.37
CA THR A 522 39.42 -11.41 16.60
C THR A 522 39.38 -9.89 16.72
N ARG A 523 40.47 -9.18 16.37
CA ARG A 523 40.53 -7.70 16.34
C ARG A 523 39.59 -7.09 15.30
N ILE A 524 39.56 -7.67 14.11
CA ILE A 524 38.67 -7.26 13.02
C ILE A 524 37.20 -7.44 13.45
N ALA A 525 36.83 -8.63 13.92
CA ALA A 525 35.48 -8.91 14.39
C ALA A 525 35.07 -7.98 15.54
N SER A 526 35.96 -7.69 16.48
CA SER A 526 35.66 -6.81 17.61
C SER A 526 35.42 -5.36 17.17
N LYS A 527 36.23 -4.84 16.26
CA LYS A 527 36.12 -3.46 15.75
C LYS A 527 34.90 -3.25 14.85
N TYR A 528 34.56 -4.23 14.03
CA TYR A 528 33.53 -4.12 12.99
C TYR A 528 32.27 -4.98 13.21
N SER A 529 32.13 -5.60 14.39
CA SER A 529 31.00 -6.49 14.75
C SER A 529 29.60 -5.94 14.48
N GLN A 530 29.41 -4.61 14.42
CA GLN A 530 28.12 -3.98 14.18
C GLN A 530 27.76 -3.84 12.70
N LEU A 531 28.70 -4.08 11.78
CA LEU A 531 28.46 -3.85 10.34
C LEU A 531 27.39 -4.75 9.75
N GLU A 532 27.32 -6.03 10.16
CA GLU A 532 26.30 -6.94 9.64
C GLU A 532 24.88 -6.56 10.07
N GLU A 533 24.71 -6.07 11.30
CA GLU A 533 23.40 -5.60 11.77
C GLU A 533 23.02 -4.29 11.08
N LYS A 534 23.96 -3.35 11.04
CA LYS A 534 23.76 -2.08 10.36
C LYS A 534 23.38 -2.30 8.90
N ARG A 535 24.01 -3.28 8.23
CA ARG A 535 23.62 -3.73 6.90
C ARG A 535 22.16 -4.18 6.85
N LYS A 536 21.74 -5.10 7.72
CA LYS A 536 20.36 -5.62 7.74
C LYS A 536 19.33 -4.52 7.97
N GLU A 537 19.53 -3.71 9.02
CA GLU A 537 18.63 -2.60 9.35
C GLU A 537 18.59 -1.56 8.21
N LEU A 538 19.74 -1.19 7.65
CA LEU A 538 19.81 -0.24 6.55
C LEU A 538 19.13 -0.77 5.30
N LEU A 539 19.34 -2.04 4.93
CA LEU A 539 18.68 -2.65 3.78
C LEU A 539 17.16 -2.68 3.96
N GLU A 540 16.67 -3.01 5.16
CA GLU A 540 15.24 -2.97 5.48
C GLU A 540 14.67 -1.54 5.32
N LYS A 541 15.35 -0.55 5.89
CA LYS A 541 14.99 0.88 5.76
C LYS A 541 14.95 1.32 4.29
N LEU A 542 15.99 0.97 3.51
CA LEU A 542 16.08 1.34 2.10
C LEU A 542 15.00 0.67 1.23
N ASN A 543 14.67 -0.59 1.51
CA ASN A 543 13.58 -1.29 0.84
C ASN A 543 12.23 -0.66 1.16
N ALA A 544 11.95 -0.34 2.42
CA ALA A 544 10.71 0.35 2.82
C ALA A 544 10.59 1.76 2.22
N ALA A 545 11.73 2.44 2.03
CA ALA A 545 11.82 3.73 1.36
C ALA A 545 11.72 3.65 -0.17
N ASN A 546 11.77 2.44 -0.77
CA ASN A 546 11.97 2.22 -2.21
C ASN A 546 13.17 3.01 -2.79
N ALA A 547 14.25 3.13 -2.01
CA ALA A 547 15.40 3.95 -2.36
C ALA A 547 16.42 3.19 -3.25
N THR A 548 16.03 2.85 -4.49
CA THR A 548 16.83 2.04 -5.42
C THR A 548 18.26 2.57 -5.62
N ASP A 549 18.43 3.89 -5.69
CA ASP A 549 19.73 4.55 -5.84
C ASP A 549 20.67 4.29 -4.65
N LEU A 550 20.12 4.28 -3.43
CA LEU A 550 20.87 4.01 -2.21
C LEU A 550 21.14 2.50 -2.05
N ILE A 551 20.22 1.64 -2.52
CA ILE A 551 20.42 0.19 -2.57
C ILE A 551 21.56 -0.17 -3.53
N GLU A 552 21.65 0.48 -4.69
CA GLU A 552 22.76 0.28 -5.63
C GLU A 552 24.10 0.75 -5.07
N LYS A 553 24.11 1.91 -4.38
CA LYS A 553 25.30 2.36 -3.63
C LYS A 553 25.73 1.36 -2.57
N MET A 554 24.78 0.78 -1.85
CA MET A 554 25.03 -0.26 -0.86
C MET A 554 25.65 -1.51 -1.50
N LYS A 555 25.05 -2.03 -2.59
CA LYS A 555 25.58 -3.18 -3.34
C LYS A 555 26.99 -2.93 -3.90
N SER A 556 27.25 -1.70 -4.36
CA SER A 556 28.56 -1.30 -4.87
C SER A 556 29.62 -1.28 -3.77
N ALA A 557 29.27 -0.77 -2.59
CA ALA A 557 30.15 -0.79 -1.43
C ALA A 557 30.43 -2.22 -0.92
N GLU A 558 29.48 -3.14 -1.11
CA GLU A 558 29.55 -4.53 -0.67
C GLU A 558 30.30 -5.47 -1.63
N PHE A 559 30.69 -4.99 -2.81
CA PHE A 559 31.25 -5.81 -3.88
C PHE A 559 32.55 -6.53 -3.45
N GLY A 560 32.52 -7.87 -3.52
CA GLY A 560 33.64 -8.73 -3.14
C GLY A 560 33.93 -8.77 -1.63
N ILE A 561 32.99 -8.33 -0.80
CA ILE A 561 33.10 -8.30 0.66
C ILE A 561 31.96 -9.09 1.30
N VAL A 562 30.74 -8.92 0.77
CA VAL A 562 29.54 -9.62 1.26
C VAL A 562 29.28 -10.84 0.40
N GLY A 563 29.13 -11.99 1.06
CA GLY A 563 28.83 -13.25 0.40
C GLY A 563 27.39 -13.33 -0.14
N PRO A 564 27.06 -14.35 -0.95
CA PRO A 564 25.71 -14.55 -1.48
C PRO A 564 24.62 -14.74 -0.40
N ASN A 565 25.03 -15.15 0.80
CA ASN A 565 24.17 -15.29 1.98
C ASN A 565 23.93 -13.96 2.72
N GLY A 566 24.57 -12.85 2.29
CA GLY A 566 24.42 -11.54 2.92
C GLY A 566 25.30 -11.31 4.15
N GLU A 567 26.24 -12.21 4.44
CA GLU A 567 27.22 -12.11 5.54
C GLU A 567 28.53 -11.49 5.05
N ILE A 568 29.25 -10.81 5.95
CA ILE A 568 30.55 -10.21 5.62
C ILE A 568 31.61 -11.31 5.70
N ASN A 569 32.35 -11.52 4.61
CA ASN A 569 33.51 -12.39 4.64
C ASN A 569 34.70 -11.65 5.27
N TRP A 570 34.85 -11.79 6.59
CA TRP A 570 35.77 -10.98 7.40
C TRP A 570 37.22 -10.96 6.93
N LEU A 571 37.77 -12.08 6.46
CA LEU A 571 39.15 -12.18 5.97
C LEU A 571 39.31 -11.57 4.57
N ASP A 572 38.34 -11.79 3.68
CA ASP A 572 38.37 -11.20 2.34
C ASP A 572 38.05 -9.69 2.37
N ALA A 573 37.32 -9.24 3.40
CA ALA A 573 36.96 -7.85 3.64
C ALA A 573 38.12 -6.99 4.12
N VAL A 574 39.20 -7.58 4.65
CA VAL A 574 40.32 -6.85 5.27
C VAL A 574 40.93 -5.87 4.25
N GLY A 575 41.14 -4.63 4.66
CA GLY A 575 41.54 -3.50 3.81
C GLY A 575 40.36 -2.73 3.18
N LYS A 576 39.12 -3.17 3.38
CA LYS A 576 37.91 -2.51 2.86
C LYS A 576 36.83 -2.25 3.93
N LEU A 577 36.95 -2.79 5.14
CA LEU A 577 35.93 -2.70 6.18
C LEU A 577 35.68 -1.26 6.64
N ARG A 578 36.72 -0.42 6.72
CA ARG A 578 36.56 0.99 7.09
C ARG A 578 35.75 1.76 6.05
N THR A 579 35.99 1.48 4.78
CA THR A 579 35.28 2.08 3.65
C THR A 579 33.83 1.59 3.60
N LEU A 580 33.59 0.31 3.90
CA LEU A 580 32.24 -0.25 4.00
C LEU A 580 31.45 0.42 5.12
N ALA A 581 32.05 0.55 6.32
CA ALA A 581 31.44 1.26 7.45
C ALA A 581 31.03 2.69 7.07
N SER A 582 31.97 3.43 6.48
CA SER A 582 31.74 4.82 6.04
C SER A 582 30.67 4.91 4.95
N SER A 583 30.59 3.91 4.07
CA SER A 583 29.56 3.83 3.04
C SER A 583 28.17 3.65 3.65
N TYR A 584 28.01 2.73 4.61
CA TYR A 584 26.74 2.55 5.32
C TYR A 584 26.32 3.80 6.09
N ASP A 585 27.25 4.46 6.79
CA ASP A 585 26.99 5.75 7.44
C ASP A 585 26.51 6.81 6.44
N SER A 586 27.17 6.91 5.30
CA SER A 586 26.80 7.87 4.25
C SER A 586 25.43 7.56 3.64
N ILE A 587 25.09 6.29 3.45
CA ILE A 587 23.81 5.88 2.89
C ILE A 587 22.68 6.14 3.89
N GLU A 588 22.88 5.80 5.16
CA GLU A 588 21.93 6.08 6.24
C GLU A 588 21.71 7.60 6.40
N ALA A 589 22.79 8.40 6.41
CA ALA A 589 22.68 9.86 6.46
C ALA A 589 21.93 10.43 5.24
N SER A 590 22.15 9.86 4.05
CA SER A 590 21.43 10.26 2.84
C SER A 590 19.94 9.98 2.98
N LEU A 591 19.57 8.80 3.47
CA LEU A 591 18.18 8.43 3.73
C LEU A 591 17.53 9.33 4.78
N GLU A 592 18.20 9.59 5.90
CA GLU A 592 17.66 10.43 6.98
C GLU A 592 17.54 11.91 6.59
N SER A 593 18.39 12.39 5.68
CA SER A 593 18.35 13.78 5.18
C SER A 593 17.24 14.02 4.15
N ASP A 594 16.83 12.98 3.43
CA ASP A 594 15.73 13.04 2.46
C ASP A 594 14.40 12.78 3.17
N LEU A 595 13.72 13.86 3.59
CA LEU A 595 12.48 13.77 4.33
C LEU A 595 11.38 12.98 3.60
N VAL A 596 11.36 13.00 2.26
CA VAL A 596 10.37 12.26 1.48
C VAL A 596 10.62 10.77 1.62
N LYS A 597 11.84 10.32 1.29
CA LYS A 597 12.21 8.89 1.41
C LYS A 597 12.08 8.38 2.85
N ARG A 598 12.47 9.21 3.83
CA ARG A 598 12.34 8.89 5.26
C ARG A 598 10.89 8.75 5.70
N ASN A 599 10.02 9.65 5.25
CA ASN A 599 8.60 9.62 5.64
C ASN A 599 7.86 8.48 4.92
N ASP A 600 8.19 8.20 3.67
CA ASP A 600 7.67 7.06 2.91
C ASP A 600 8.10 5.73 3.55
N MET A 601 9.39 5.60 3.94
CA MET A 601 9.90 4.46 4.71
C MET A 601 9.04 4.17 5.95
N ILE A 602 8.75 5.21 6.72
CA ILE A 602 7.98 5.07 7.96
C ILE A 602 6.53 4.73 7.63
N ALA A 603 5.88 5.48 6.72
CA ALA A 603 4.49 5.26 6.33
C ALA A 603 4.24 3.83 5.84
N ASN A 604 5.15 3.28 5.04
CA ASN A 604 5.06 1.94 4.46
C ASN A 604 5.23 0.81 5.48
N GLN A 605 5.69 1.11 6.70
CA GLN A 605 5.90 0.13 7.76
C GLN A 605 4.88 0.23 8.90
N LEU A 606 3.95 1.20 8.83
CA LEU A 606 2.89 1.34 9.82
C LEU A 606 1.81 0.27 9.60
N ILE A 607 1.33 -0.30 10.70
CA ILE A 607 0.15 -1.16 10.70
C ILE A 607 -1.07 -0.25 10.88
N ILE A 608 -1.94 -0.22 9.88
CA ILE A 608 -3.13 0.63 9.83
C ILE A 608 -4.38 -0.28 9.79
N SER A 609 -5.22 -0.17 10.82
CA SER A 609 -6.52 -0.86 10.88
C SER A 609 -7.66 0.16 10.86
N PRO A 610 -8.33 0.34 9.70
CA PRO A 610 -9.58 1.09 9.64
C PRO A 610 -10.74 0.30 10.25
N SER A 611 -11.83 1.01 10.54
CA SER A 611 -13.07 0.48 11.10
C SER A 611 -14.22 1.40 10.71
N LEU A 612 -15.34 0.84 10.28
CA LEU A 612 -16.56 1.59 10.01
C LEU A 612 -17.68 1.07 10.91
N VAL A 613 -18.17 1.97 11.76
CA VAL A 613 -19.40 1.74 12.52
C VAL A 613 -20.52 2.54 11.84
N LEU A 614 -21.39 1.82 11.12
CA LEU A 614 -22.40 2.38 10.23
C LEU A 614 -23.81 1.90 10.65
N PRO A 615 -24.69 2.79 11.14
CA PRO A 615 -26.10 2.48 11.32
C PRO A 615 -26.84 2.42 9.97
N PRO A 616 -28.11 1.97 9.95
CA PRO A 616 -28.94 1.94 8.75
C PRO A 616 -28.91 3.25 7.96
N VAL A 617 -28.74 3.11 6.66
CA VAL A 617 -28.68 4.22 5.73
C VAL A 617 -30.10 4.72 5.44
N ASN A 618 -30.31 6.01 5.65
CA ASN A 618 -31.55 6.69 5.28
C ASN A 618 -31.47 7.14 3.82
N ILE A 619 -32.47 6.81 3.02
CA ILE A 619 -32.57 7.28 1.63
C ILE A 619 -32.86 8.79 1.64
N ASP A 620 -32.10 9.56 0.86
CA ASP A 620 -32.20 11.03 0.72
C ASP A 620 -31.91 11.84 1.99
N GLN A 621 -31.36 11.21 3.03
CA GLN A 621 -31.04 11.87 4.29
C GLN A 621 -29.61 11.56 4.74
N ALA A 622 -29.05 12.44 5.54
CA ALA A 622 -27.73 12.22 6.11
C ALA A 622 -27.77 11.11 7.16
N THR A 623 -26.93 10.10 7.01
CA THR A 623 -26.68 9.07 8.02
C THR A 623 -25.39 9.42 8.75
N SER A 624 -25.46 9.45 10.09
CA SER A 624 -24.31 9.64 10.96
C SER A 624 -23.58 8.32 11.16
N PHE A 625 -22.26 8.32 11.04
CA PHE A 625 -21.41 7.13 11.21
C PHE A 625 -20.10 7.49 11.90
N THR A 626 -19.43 6.48 12.45
CA THR A 626 -18.12 6.62 13.09
C THR A 626 -17.09 5.84 12.30
N TYR A 627 -15.93 6.44 12.03
CA TYR A 627 -14.81 5.80 11.35
C TYR A 627 -13.57 5.86 12.23
N ILE A 628 -13.00 4.71 12.57
CA ILE A 628 -11.89 4.59 13.52
C ILE A 628 -10.64 4.14 12.77
N VAL A 629 -9.56 4.91 12.86
CA VAL A 629 -8.26 4.57 12.27
C VAL A 629 -7.26 4.31 13.38
N SER A 630 -6.86 3.05 13.54
CA SER A 630 -5.80 2.67 14.50
C SER A 630 -4.48 2.45 13.78
N ILE A 631 -3.42 3.04 14.31
CA ILE A 631 -2.08 3.10 13.71
C ILE A 631 -1.08 2.57 14.73
N TYR A 632 -0.21 1.67 14.32
CA TYR A 632 0.89 1.17 15.14
C TYR A 632 2.19 1.21 14.36
N ASN A 633 3.23 1.78 14.96
CA ASN A 633 4.59 1.72 14.43
C ASN A 633 5.35 0.56 15.08
N PRO A 634 5.61 -0.56 14.38
CA PRO A 634 6.36 -1.68 14.95
C PRO A 634 7.88 -1.44 15.00
N LYS A 635 8.38 -0.28 14.55
CA LYS A 635 9.81 -0.01 14.38
C LYS A 635 10.39 0.82 15.51
N ASN A 636 11.71 0.72 15.68
CA ASN A 636 12.51 1.44 16.68
C ASN A 636 12.84 2.89 16.30
N TYR A 637 12.34 3.38 15.16
CA TYR A 637 12.48 4.76 14.68
C TYR A 637 11.12 5.37 14.39
N GLY A 638 11.08 6.70 14.35
CA GLY A 638 9.86 7.47 14.12
C GLY A 638 10.11 8.72 13.28
N GLY A 639 9.03 9.41 12.93
CA GLY A 639 9.05 10.52 11.99
C GLY A 639 8.03 11.59 12.31
N LYS A 640 8.08 12.66 11.52
CA LYS A 640 7.20 13.83 11.62
C LYS A 640 6.56 14.08 10.27
N GLU A 641 5.35 14.62 10.28
CA GLU A 641 4.61 14.95 9.05
C GLU A 641 4.44 13.73 8.15
N ILE A 642 4.03 12.60 8.74
CA ILE A 642 3.89 11.32 8.02
C ILE A 642 2.50 11.26 7.38
N THR A 643 2.45 11.21 6.05
CA THR A 643 1.18 11.00 5.33
C THR A 643 0.92 9.52 5.14
N ILE A 644 -0.17 9.03 5.72
CA ILE A 644 -0.67 7.66 5.55
C ILE A 644 -1.87 7.62 4.62
N SER A 645 -2.05 6.52 3.91
CA SER A 645 -3.21 6.27 3.05
C SER A 645 -4.13 5.24 3.70
N VAL A 646 -5.39 5.61 3.92
CA VAL A 646 -6.41 4.77 4.56
C VAL A 646 -7.54 4.48 3.56
N PRO A 647 -7.80 3.21 3.21
CA PRO A 647 -8.87 2.86 2.28
C PRO A 647 -10.24 3.08 2.92
N LEU A 648 -11.14 3.76 2.19
CA LEU A 648 -12.51 4.01 2.61
C LEU A 648 -13.46 2.97 2.01
N GLU A 649 -14.43 2.54 2.81
CA GLU A 649 -15.45 1.53 2.45
C GLU A 649 -16.66 2.13 1.70
N GLY A 650 -16.55 3.38 1.23
CA GLY A 650 -17.60 4.07 0.50
C GLY A 650 -17.14 5.38 -0.15
N GLU A 651 -18.02 6.01 -0.92
CA GLU A 651 -17.79 7.29 -1.61
C GLU A 651 -18.11 8.49 -0.70
N PHE A 652 -17.51 8.53 0.50
CA PHE A 652 -17.59 9.66 1.41
C PHE A 652 -16.21 10.30 1.63
N ARG A 653 -16.20 11.57 2.03
CA ARG A 653 -14.97 12.32 2.30
C ARG A 653 -14.77 12.53 3.79
N LEU A 654 -13.61 12.19 4.32
CA LEU A 654 -13.19 12.59 5.66
C LEU A 654 -12.48 13.93 5.60
N ASN A 655 -12.82 14.82 6.53
CA ASN A 655 -12.19 16.13 6.71
C ASN A 655 -11.56 16.22 8.10
N TYR A 656 -10.63 17.15 8.28
CA TYR A 656 -10.00 17.39 9.59
C TYR A 656 -11.03 17.72 10.69
N VAL A 657 -12.07 18.47 10.35
CA VAL A 657 -13.16 18.85 11.29
C VAL A 657 -14.02 17.67 11.76
N ASP A 658 -13.94 16.53 11.07
CA ASP A 658 -14.69 15.32 11.42
C ASP A 658 -13.99 14.55 12.57
N ILE A 659 -12.75 14.90 12.94
CA ILE A 659 -12.00 14.23 14.02
C ILE A 659 -12.58 14.60 15.39
N LYS A 660 -12.95 13.59 16.16
CA LYS A 660 -13.44 13.71 17.54
C LYS A 660 -12.42 13.32 18.60
N ASP A 661 -11.54 12.37 18.27
CA ASP A 661 -10.43 11.98 19.12
C ASP A 661 -9.15 11.82 18.28
N GLY A 662 -8.01 12.21 18.84
CA GLY A 662 -6.70 12.17 18.20
C GLY A 662 -6.35 13.35 17.27
N ALA A 663 -7.09 14.47 17.34
CA ALA A 663 -6.88 15.65 16.47
C ALA A 663 -5.52 16.34 16.66
N ASP A 664 -4.99 16.32 17.88
CA ASP A 664 -3.66 16.83 18.26
C ASP A 664 -2.52 16.08 17.56
N GLY A 665 -2.76 14.83 17.17
CA GLY A 665 -1.83 14.00 16.42
C GLY A 665 -1.87 14.18 14.90
N VAL A 666 -2.76 15.03 14.37
CA VAL A 666 -3.04 15.15 12.92
C VAL A 666 -2.80 16.60 12.45
N LEU A 667 -2.13 16.75 11.31
CA LEU A 667 -1.87 18.04 10.64
C LEU A 667 -2.85 18.32 9.50
N GLY A 668 -3.40 17.27 8.88
CA GLY A 668 -4.31 17.43 7.76
C GLY A 668 -4.96 16.12 7.35
N VAL A 669 -6.16 16.23 6.79
CA VAL A 669 -6.90 15.12 6.20
C VAL A 669 -7.38 15.58 4.83
N SER A 670 -7.10 14.77 3.81
CA SER A 670 -7.64 14.96 2.47
C SER A 670 -8.18 13.64 1.97
N THR A 671 -9.24 13.67 1.17
CA THR A 671 -9.81 12.45 0.56
C THR A 671 -9.69 12.56 -0.95
N VAL A 672 -9.11 11.55 -1.58
CA VAL A 672 -9.03 11.40 -3.03
C VAL A 672 -9.66 10.06 -3.38
N SER A 673 -10.77 10.09 -4.13
CA SER A 673 -11.57 8.89 -4.45
C SER A 673 -11.97 8.12 -3.18
N LYS A 674 -11.68 6.82 -3.08
CA LYS A 674 -11.94 5.95 -1.92
C LYS A 674 -10.74 5.83 -0.98
N THR A 675 -9.91 6.87 -0.86
CA THR A 675 -8.74 6.85 0.03
C THR A 675 -8.62 8.17 0.81
N ALA A 676 -8.59 8.07 2.13
CA ALA A 676 -8.26 9.17 3.01
C ALA A 676 -6.74 9.24 3.20
N LYS A 677 -6.14 10.37 2.84
CA LYS A 677 -4.76 10.72 3.18
C LYS A 677 -4.75 11.51 4.48
N ILE A 678 -4.21 10.91 5.54
CA ILE A 678 -4.09 11.53 6.87
C ILE A 678 -2.63 11.87 7.09
N THR A 679 -2.32 13.14 7.36
CA THR A 679 -0.96 13.57 7.71
C THR A 679 -0.83 13.67 9.22
N LEU A 680 -0.03 12.79 9.80
CA LEU A 680 0.26 12.72 11.23
C LEU A 680 1.32 13.76 11.59
N ALA A 681 1.16 14.46 12.71
CA ALA A 681 2.17 15.40 13.20
C ALA A 681 3.49 14.70 13.51
N SER A 682 3.39 13.53 14.15
CA SER A 682 4.51 12.63 14.38
C SER A 682 4.02 11.23 14.68
N ILE A 683 4.92 10.25 14.51
CA ILE A 683 4.79 8.93 15.08
C ILE A 683 6.17 8.47 15.57
N GLY A 684 6.28 8.18 16.86
CA GLY A 684 7.49 7.70 17.53
C GLY A 684 7.70 6.20 17.34
N ALA A 685 8.86 5.74 17.78
CA ALA A 685 9.19 4.31 17.83
C ALA A 685 8.19 3.55 18.72
N PHE A 686 7.72 2.39 18.25
CA PHE A 686 6.77 1.53 18.97
C PHE A 686 5.44 2.20 19.37
N GLU A 687 5.13 3.38 18.81
CA GLU A 687 3.96 4.17 19.20
C GLU A 687 2.66 3.61 18.61
N LYS A 688 1.58 3.65 19.40
CA LYS A 688 0.21 3.37 18.98
C LYS A 688 -0.62 4.65 19.00
N LYS A 689 -1.37 4.92 17.92
CA LYS A 689 -2.29 6.05 17.80
C LYS A 689 -3.65 5.59 17.31
N THR A 690 -4.70 6.28 17.72
CA THR A 690 -6.05 6.08 17.21
C THR A 690 -6.66 7.43 16.89
N ILE A 691 -7.31 7.52 15.73
CA ILE A 691 -8.04 8.71 15.28
C ILE A 691 -9.49 8.29 15.07
N VAL A 692 -10.42 9.00 15.71
CA VAL A 692 -11.86 8.72 15.60
C VAL A 692 -12.51 9.85 14.82
N PHE A 693 -13.17 9.52 13.73
CA PHE A 693 -13.96 10.43 12.93
C PHE A 693 -15.45 10.20 13.19
N GLU A 694 -16.22 11.26 13.41
CA GLU A 694 -17.68 11.23 13.39
C GLU A 694 -18.18 12.11 12.25
N LYS A 695 -18.99 11.54 11.35
CA LYS A 695 -19.47 12.25 10.16
C LYS A 695 -20.93 11.93 9.89
N SER A 696 -21.66 12.90 9.34
CA SER A 696 -22.97 12.66 8.72
C SER A 696 -22.89 12.94 7.22
N ALA A 697 -23.35 12.02 6.38
CA ALA A 697 -23.36 12.16 4.93
C ALA A 697 -24.60 11.49 4.31
N ILE A 698 -25.05 11.97 3.14
CA ILE A 698 -26.10 11.30 2.36
C ILE A 698 -25.46 10.10 1.68
N LEU A 699 -25.79 8.90 2.15
CA LEU A 699 -25.19 7.65 1.66
C LEU A 699 -26.11 6.89 0.70
N ALA A 700 -27.36 7.32 0.54
CA ALA A 700 -28.27 6.83 -0.50
C ALA A 700 -29.16 7.95 -1.08
N THR A 701 -29.42 7.91 -2.39
CA THR A 701 -30.26 8.91 -3.10
C THR A 701 -31.29 8.26 -4.02
N THR A 702 -32.54 8.71 -3.96
CA THR A 702 -33.63 8.25 -4.82
C THR A 702 -33.40 8.66 -6.28
N LYS A 703 -33.52 7.69 -7.19
CA LYS A 703 -33.59 7.88 -8.65
C LYS A 703 -35.03 8.00 -9.14
N SER A 704 -35.94 7.18 -8.62
CA SER A 704 -37.36 7.23 -8.96
C SER A 704 -38.24 6.73 -7.82
N LYS A 705 -39.49 7.20 -7.80
CA LYS A 705 -40.47 6.85 -6.78
C LYS A 705 -41.88 6.73 -7.38
N GLU A 706 -42.54 5.61 -7.12
CA GLU A 706 -43.92 5.32 -7.53
C GLU A 706 -44.74 4.96 -6.27
N ILE A 707 -45.95 5.52 -6.15
CA ILE A 707 -46.90 5.20 -5.07
C ILE A 707 -48.27 4.96 -5.70
N LYS A 708 -48.94 3.86 -5.31
CA LYS A 708 -50.36 3.57 -5.58
C LYS A 708 -51.09 3.37 -4.27
N ALA A 709 -52.33 3.84 -4.16
CA ALA A 709 -53.08 3.75 -2.91
C ALA A 709 -54.58 3.49 -3.13
N THR A 710 -55.10 2.42 -2.51
CA THR A 710 -56.49 1.98 -2.65
C THR A 710 -57.18 1.96 -1.29
N GLY A 711 -58.24 2.75 -1.12
CA GLY A 711 -59.08 2.77 0.07
C GLY A 711 -59.78 1.44 0.32
N ILE A 712 -59.98 1.10 1.59
CA ILE A 712 -60.61 -0.17 2.02
C ILE A 712 -61.78 0.04 3.01
N GLY A 713 -62.27 1.27 3.15
CA GLY A 713 -63.30 1.67 4.11
C GLY A 713 -62.74 2.15 5.46
N GLY A 714 -63.53 2.91 6.22
CA GLY A 714 -63.19 3.31 7.60
C GLY A 714 -61.99 4.25 7.72
N GLY A 715 -61.68 4.99 6.65
CA GLY A 715 -60.56 5.92 6.57
C GLY A 715 -59.20 5.30 6.21
N ALA A 716 -59.14 3.99 5.96
CA ALA A 716 -57.89 3.29 5.66
C ALA A 716 -57.67 3.01 4.17
N ALA A 717 -56.40 2.91 3.74
CA ALA A 717 -56.00 2.54 2.38
C ALA A 717 -54.78 1.59 2.36
N ASN A 718 -54.75 0.66 1.41
CA ASN A 718 -53.57 -0.13 1.06
C ASN A 718 -52.66 0.69 0.14
N VAL A 719 -51.38 0.81 0.48
CA VAL A 719 -50.38 1.59 -0.24
C VAL A 719 -49.29 0.65 -0.76
N ASN A 720 -49.05 0.68 -2.07
CA ASN A 720 -47.92 0.04 -2.74
C ASN A 720 -46.92 1.12 -3.15
N GLU A 721 -45.69 1.03 -2.66
CA GLU A 721 -44.63 2.00 -2.94
C GLU A 721 -43.39 1.29 -3.51
N LYS A 722 -42.82 1.88 -4.56
CA LYS A 722 -41.59 1.43 -5.21
C LYS A 722 -40.59 2.59 -5.31
N ILE A 723 -39.39 2.41 -4.77
CA ILE A 723 -38.30 3.39 -4.76
C ILE A 723 -37.07 2.76 -5.40
N VAL A 724 -36.57 3.34 -6.49
CA VAL A 724 -35.25 3.01 -7.04
C VAL A 724 -34.25 4.01 -6.46
N PHE A 725 -33.15 3.55 -5.85
CA PHE A 725 -32.16 4.42 -5.22
C PHE A 725 -30.72 3.99 -5.56
N GLN A 726 -29.78 4.94 -5.49
CA GLN A 726 -28.34 4.70 -5.52
C GLN A 726 -27.80 4.64 -4.10
N LEU A 727 -27.03 3.61 -3.76
CA LEU A 727 -26.26 3.47 -2.52
C LEU A 727 -24.78 3.74 -2.82
N TYR A 728 -24.10 4.49 -1.95
CA TYR A 728 -22.72 4.95 -2.12
C TYR A 728 -21.70 4.28 -1.18
N VAL A 729 -22.13 3.29 -0.39
CA VAL A 729 -21.34 2.59 0.62
C VAL A 729 -21.64 1.09 0.53
N ASP A 730 -20.63 0.26 0.74
CA ASP A 730 -20.78 -1.20 0.75
C ASP A 730 -21.27 -1.71 2.12
N ASP A 731 -21.79 -2.95 2.15
CA ASP A 731 -22.25 -3.65 3.36
C ASP A 731 -23.25 -2.88 4.25
N ALA A 732 -24.03 -1.98 3.65
CA ALA A 732 -24.97 -1.14 4.38
C ALA A 732 -26.40 -1.70 4.37
N GLN A 733 -27.08 -1.61 5.51
CA GLN A 733 -28.52 -1.88 5.59
C GLN A 733 -29.29 -0.58 5.35
N ILE A 734 -30.48 -0.67 4.73
CA ILE A 734 -31.35 0.48 4.51
C ILE A 734 -32.35 0.61 5.65
N ASN A 735 -32.58 1.84 6.11
CA ASN A 735 -33.61 2.09 7.10
C ASN A 735 -35.02 2.00 6.48
N THR A 736 -35.81 1.01 6.90
CA THR A 736 -37.16 0.74 6.38
C THR A 736 -38.25 0.72 7.45
N THR A 737 -37.98 1.28 8.64
CA THR A 737 -38.79 1.18 9.89
C THR A 737 -40.29 1.53 9.80
N ALA A 738 -40.79 2.06 8.67
CA ALA A 738 -42.21 2.37 8.46
C ALA A 738 -42.97 1.38 7.54
N LYS A 739 -42.32 0.31 7.05
CA LYS A 739 -42.83 -0.50 5.93
C LYS A 739 -42.89 -1.99 6.28
N ASN A 740 -44.03 -2.42 6.83
CA ASN A 740 -44.34 -3.86 6.96
C ASN A 740 -44.41 -4.44 5.54
N ASN A 741 -43.80 -5.59 5.26
CA ASN A 741 -43.68 -6.18 3.91
C ASN A 741 -42.89 -5.33 2.91
N CYS A 742 -41.64 -5.07 3.22
CA CYS A 742 -40.72 -4.50 2.23
C CYS A 742 -39.75 -5.54 1.68
N LEU A 743 -39.35 -5.35 0.43
CA LEU A 743 -38.31 -6.12 -0.24
C LEU A 743 -37.33 -5.15 -0.90
N ILE A 744 -36.04 -5.48 -0.86
CA ILE A 744 -35.01 -4.78 -1.64
C ILE A 744 -34.44 -5.77 -2.64
N ASP A 745 -34.50 -5.47 -3.93
CA ASP A 745 -34.16 -6.36 -5.06
C ASP A 745 -34.73 -7.79 -4.91
N GLY A 746 -35.95 -7.90 -4.36
CA GLY A 746 -36.63 -9.18 -4.12
C GLY A 746 -36.17 -9.94 -2.88
N GLY A 747 -35.15 -9.46 -2.15
CA GLY A 747 -34.71 -10.00 -0.86
C GLY A 747 -35.29 -9.23 0.32
N ASP A 748 -35.12 -9.78 1.53
CA ASP A 748 -35.55 -9.13 2.77
C ASP A 748 -34.85 -7.77 3.00
N CYS A 749 -35.56 -6.80 3.57
CA CYS A 749 -35.05 -5.44 3.79
C CYS A 749 -33.94 -5.33 4.83
N SER A 750 -33.79 -6.33 5.72
CA SER A 750 -32.72 -6.31 6.73
C SER A 750 -31.35 -6.72 6.18
N ARG A 751 -31.26 -7.12 4.90
CA ARG A 751 -30.00 -7.53 4.30
C ARG A 751 -29.06 -6.35 4.07
N LYS A 752 -27.77 -6.59 4.24
CA LYS A 752 -26.69 -5.68 3.81
C LYS A 752 -26.62 -5.64 2.29
N LEU A 753 -26.42 -4.44 1.73
CA LEU A 753 -26.36 -4.19 0.30
C LEU A 753 -24.97 -3.68 -0.10
N PRO A 754 -24.44 -4.12 -1.26
CA PRO A 754 -23.26 -3.50 -1.84
C PRO A 754 -23.61 -2.11 -2.40
N ALA A 755 -22.62 -1.25 -2.62
CA ALA A 755 -22.83 0.01 -3.30
C ALA A 755 -23.38 -0.23 -4.73
N GLY A 756 -24.38 0.54 -5.14
CA GLY A 756 -25.06 0.28 -6.41
C GLY A 756 -26.47 0.82 -6.49
N VAL A 757 -27.18 0.44 -7.55
CA VAL A 757 -28.60 0.77 -7.74
C VAL A 757 -29.45 -0.36 -7.19
N HIS A 758 -30.41 0.00 -6.35
CA HIS A 758 -31.32 -0.95 -5.70
C HIS A 758 -32.76 -0.50 -5.83
N THR A 759 -33.69 -1.45 -5.75
CA THR A 759 -35.13 -1.20 -5.77
C THR A 759 -35.77 -1.68 -4.46
N LEU A 760 -36.29 -0.75 -3.68
CA LEU A 760 -37.15 -0.99 -2.52
C LEU A 760 -38.62 -1.03 -2.97
N THR A 761 -39.31 -2.13 -2.69
CA THR A 761 -40.77 -2.25 -2.83
C THR A 761 -41.40 -2.48 -1.46
N SER A 762 -42.53 -1.84 -1.17
CA SER A 762 -43.22 -1.99 0.11
C SER A 762 -44.74 -1.91 -0.01
N ASP A 763 -45.43 -2.78 0.72
CA ASP A 763 -46.90 -2.86 0.79
C ASP A 763 -47.40 -2.66 2.22
N TYR A 764 -48.04 -1.52 2.51
CA TYR A 764 -48.51 -1.21 3.87
C TYR A 764 -49.91 -0.60 3.89
N MET A 765 -50.59 -0.74 5.04
CA MET A 765 -51.92 -0.16 5.26
C MET A 765 -51.79 1.17 6.01
N MET A 766 -52.38 2.24 5.46
CA MET A 766 -52.44 3.57 6.07
C MET A 766 -53.85 3.82 6.60
N TYR A 767 -54.00 3.95 7.93
CA TYR A 767 -55.31 4.06 8.57
C TYR A 767 -55.96 5.45 8.59
N ASP A 768 -55.19 6.49 8.32
CA ASP A 768 -55.67 7.88 8.20
C ASP A 768 -55.45 8.37 6.77
N ALA A 769 -55.81 7.53 5.81
CA ALA A 769 -55.70 7.86 4.39
C ALA A 769 -56.79 8.85 3.95
N TYR A 770 -57.95 8.82 4.62
CA TYR A 770 -59.06 9.76 4.45
C TYR A 770 -60.00 9.74 5.65
N THR A 771 -60.87 10.75 5.77
CA THR A 771 -61.95 10.80 6.76
C THR A 771 -63.31 10.77 6.08
N GLU A 772 -64.29 10.07 6.67
CA GLU A 772 -65.69 10.06 6.23
C GLU A 772 -66.57 10.77 7.27
N GLU A 773 -67.36 11.75 6.86
CA GLU A 773 -68.20 12.54 7.77
C GLU A 773 -69.65 12.66 7.27
N ARG A 774 -70.63 12.21 8.07
CA ARG A 774 -72.06 12.38 7.77
C ARG A 774 -72.55 13.77 8.21
N THR A 775 -73.10 14.54 7.28
CA THR A 775 -73.56 15.93 7.49
C THR A 775 -74.93 16.16 6.86
N ASN A 776 -75.60 17.26 7.25
CA ASN A 776 -76.82 17.77 6.61
C ASN A 776 -78.03 16.81 6.60
N ALA A 777 -78.36 16.18 7.73
CA ALA A 777 -79.61 15.41 7.86
C ALA A 777 -80.82 16.37 7.85
N ASP A 778 -81.55 16.42 6.73
CA ASP A 778 -82.76 17.22 6.56
C ASP A 778 -83.99 16.31 6.45
N ILE A 779 -85.07 16.71 7.12
CA ILE A 779 -86.34 15.97 7.16
C ILE A 779 -87.41 16.87 6.55
N SER A 780 -87.89 16.50 5.37
CA SER A 780 -88.95 17.23 4.66
C SER A 780 -90.23 16.41 4.62
N VAL A 781 -91.38 17.02 4.93
CA VAL A 781 -92.70 16.42 4.79
C VAL A 781 -93.44 17.09 3.65
N VAL A 782 -93.70 16.34 2.56
CA VAL A 782 -94.41 16.86 1.39
C VAL A 782 -95.53 15.88 1.04
N ASN A 783 -96.78 16.37 1.00
CA ASN A 783 -97.99 15.56 0.72
C ASN A 783 -98.14 14.30 1.60
N GLY A 784 -97.83 14.40 2.90
CA GLY A 784 -97.95 13.28 3.84
C GLY A 784 -96.87 12.20 3.72
N LYS A 785 -95.84 12.40 2.88
CA LYS A 785 -94.64 11.56 2.81
C LYS A 785 -93.48 12.27 3.49
N THR A 786 -92.81 11.56 4.40
CA THR A 786 -91.61 12.04 5.11
C THR A 786 -90.37 11.53 4.39
N THR A 787 -89.47 12.44 4.01
CA THR A 787 -88.20 12.11 3.33
C THR A 787 -87.03 12.57 4.18
N VAL A 788 -86.02 11.70 4.31
CA VAL A 788 -84.73 12.00 4.97
C VAL A 788 -83.66 12.13 3.90
N LYS A 789 -82.83 13.18 3.98
CA LYS A 789 -81.68 13.41 3.11
C LYS A 789 -80.44 13.71 3.94
N TYR A 790 -79.29 13.14 3.61
CA TYR A 790 -77.99 13.45 4.25
C TYR A 790 -76.83 13.34 3.25
N SER A 791 -75.66 13.87 3.62
CA SER A 791 -74.43 13.83 2.82
C SER A 791 -73.29 13.13 3.57
N ILE A 792 -72.44 12.40 2.86
CA ILE A 792 -71.18 11.80 3.33
C ILE A 792 -70.02 12.53 2.64
N ASN A 793 -69.17 13.18 3.43
CA ASN A 793 -67.99 13.89 2.95
C ASN A 793 -66.74 13.02 3.15
N VAL A 794 -66.03 12.71 2.07
CA VAL A 794 -64.76 11.97 2.07
C VAL A 794 -63.62 12.95 1.84
N LYS A 795 -62.76 13.13 2.84
CA LYS A 795 -61.59 14.04 2.78
C LYS A 795 -60.30 13.23 2.84
N PRO A 796 -59.54 13.12 1.75
CA PRO A 796 -58.33 12.33 1.70
C PRO A 796 -57.08 13.10 2.16
N ASN A 797 -56.23 12.41 2.90
CA ASN A 797 -54.92 12.88 3.40
C ASN A 797 -53.77 12.51 2.45
N ILE A 798 -54.00 11.56 1.54
CA ILE A 798 -53.12 11.15 0.44
C ILE A 798 -53.90 11.12 -0.89
N ASN A 799 -53.22 10.96 -2.03
CA ASN A 799 -53.93 10.66 -3.28
C ASN A 799 -54.40 9.20 -3.24
N LEU A 800 -55.65 8.95 -3.61
CA LEU A 800 -56.27 7.63 -3.61
C LEU A 800 -56.79 7.31 -5.01
N ASP A 801 -56.39 6.15 -5.52
CA ASP A 801 -56.85 5.64 -6.82
C ASP A 801 -58.34 5.23 -6.74
N GLU A 802 -58.76 4.68 -5.60
CA GLU A 802 -60.14 4.26 -5.34
C GLU A 802 -60.48 4.37 -3.84
N VAL A 803 -61.74 4.69 -3.49
CA VAL A 803 -62.25 4.72 -2.11
C VAL A 803 -63.67 4.13 -2.05
N PRO A 804 -63.89 3.00 -1.35
CA PRO A 804 -65.22 2.45 -1.13
C PRO A 804 -65.94 3.17 0.01
N VAL A 805 -67.20 3.55 -0.22
CA VAL A 805 -68.12 4.11 0.78
C VAL A 805 -69.35 3.23 0.89
N ILE A 806 -69.67 2.79 2.11
CA ILE A 806 -70.78 1.87 2.39
C ILE A 806 -72.00 2.66 2.89
N ILE A 807 -73.15 2.40 2.29
CA ILE A 807 -74.44 3.01 2.66
C ILE A 807 -75.41 1.88 3.01
N GLU A 808 -76.08 1.97 4.16
CA GLU A 808 -77.09 0.99 4.55
C GLU A 808 -78.32 1.05 3.64
N ASP A 809 -78.84 -0.11 3.23
CA ASP A 809 -80.12 -0.17 2.52
C ASP A 809 -81.28 -0.18 3.52
N THR A 810 -81.81 1.00 3.79
CA THR A 810 -82.92 1.18 4.73
C THR A 810 -84.22 0.54 4.26
N THR A 811 -84.34 0.17 2.97
CA THR A 811 -85.59 -0.34 2.36
C THR A 811 -85.86 -1.80 2.70
N ALA A 812 -84.83 -2.56 3.11
CA ALA A 812 -84.93 -3.96 3.49
C ALA A 812 -85.91 -4.24 4.65
N SER A 813 -86.15 -3.24 5.52
CA SER A 813 -87.08 -3.33 6.66
C SER A 813 -88.56 -3.17 6.29
N GLY A 814 -88.89 -2.75 5.06
CA GLY A 814 -90.24 -2.37 4.64
C GLY A 814 -90.77 -1.05 5.24
N LEU A 815 -90.03 -0.45 6.19
CA LEU A 815 -90.40 0.81 6.84
C LEU A 815 -89.97 2.05 6.04
N THR A 816 -89.12 1.89 5.03
CA THR A 816 -88.68 2.96 4.12
C THR A 816 -88.80 2.56 2.64
N SER A 817 -88.78 3.53 1.73
CA SER A 817 -88.85 3.36 0.26
C SER A 817 -88.03 4.43 -0.48
N ASN A 818 -87.77 4.24 -1.78
CA ASN A 818 -87.11 5.23 -2.66
C ASN A 818 -85.68 5.66 -2.23
N LEU A 819 -84.80 4.71 -1.90
CA LEU A 819 -83.39 5.02 -1.66
C LEU A 819 -82.72 5.55 -2.93
N ALA A 820 -82.14 6.75 -2.87
CA ALA A 820 -81.40 7.38 -3.95
C ALA A 820 -80.01 7.82 -3.45
N VAL A 821 -78.98 7.49 -4.22
CA VAL A 821 -77.58 7.81 -3.92
C VAL A 821 -76.97 8.55 -5.12
N SER A 822 -76.37 9.71 -4.88
CA SER A 822 -75.68 10.52 -5.88
C SER A 822 -74.26 10.88 -5.41
N CYS A 823 -73.29 10.74 -6.29
CA CYS A 823 -71.91 11.22 -6.08
C CYS A 823 -71.83 12.53 -6.85
N GLY A 824 -71.39 13.63 -6.22
CA GLY A 824 -71.42 14.97 -6.84
C GLY A 824 -70.65 15.09 -8.17
N PHE A 825 -69.46 15.66 -8.13
CA PHE A 825 -68.60 15.85 -9.33
C PHE A 825 -67.58 14.71 -9.55
N TYR A 826 -67.57 13.69 -8.69
CA TYR A 826 -66.61 12.59 -8.76
C TYR A 826 -67.18 11.39 -9.51
N ASN A 827 -66.35 10.73 -10.32
CA ASN A 827 -66.67 9.44 -10.90
C ASN A 827 -66.82 8.41 -9.80
N CYS A 828 -67.94 7.70 -9.80
CA CYS A 828 -68.20 6.63 -8.84
C CYS A 828 -68.88 5.43 -9.49
N VAL A 829 -68.50 4.23 -9.03
CA VAL A 829 -69.17 2.97 -9.38
C VAL A 829 -70.11 2.61 -8.24
N LYS A 830 -71.37 2.31 -8.55
CA LYS A 830 -72.41 1.98 -7.56
C LYS A 830 -72.80 0.52 -7.69
N GLN A 831 -72.80 -0.22 -6.58
CA GLN A 831 -73.18 -1.62 -6.55
C GLN A 831 -74.10 -1.91 -5.36
N SER A 832 -75.26 -2.49 -5.65
CA SER A 832 -76.19 -2.97 -4.61
C SER A 832 -75.82 -4.40 -4.21
N ALA A 833 -75.71 -4.68 -2.91
CA ALA A 833 -75.35 -5.99 -2.39
C ALA A 833 -76.17 -6.32 -1.14
N GLY A 834 -77.35 -6.94 -1.31
CA GLY A 834 -78.20 -7.32 -0.18
C GLY A 834 -78.67 -6.12 0.64
N SER A 835 -78.33 -6.08 1.94
CA SER A 835 -78.70 -5.01 2.88
C SER A 835 -77.80 -3.76 2.84
N ILE A 836 -76.87 -3.66 1.87
CA ILE A 836 -75.95 -2.53 1.72
C ILE A 836 -75.84 -2.06 0.25
N TYR A 837 -75.46 -0.79 0.10
CA TYR A 837 -75.20 -0.10 -1.15
C TYR A 837 -73.76 0.43 -1.14
N LEU A 838 -72.90 -0.10 -2.01
CA LEU A 838 -71.48 0.25 -2.10
C LEU A 838 -71.26 1.32 -3.18
N VAL A 839 -70.50 2.36 -2.85
CA VAL A 839 -70.11 3.45 -3.76
C VAL A 839 -68.59 3.56 -3.79
N ASN A 840 -67.95 3.20 -4.91
CA ASN A 840 -66.51 3.33 -5.08
C ASN A 840 -66.20 4.65 -5.79
N LEU A 841 -65.62 5.61 -5.08
CA LEU A 841 -65.10 6.87 -5.61
C LEU A 841 -63.74 6.61 -6.27
N GLN A 842 -63.50 7.17 -7.46
CA GLN A 842 -62.22 7.00 -8.17
C GLN A 842 -61.38 8.29 -8.17
N ASN A 843 -60.05 8.13 -8.11
CA ASN A 843 -59.05 9.20 -8.23
C ASN A 843 -59.27 10.38 -7.26
N VAL A 844 -59.48 10.09 -5.98
CA VAL A 844 -59.72 11.11 -4.94
C VAL A 844 -58.38 11.74 -4.54
N LYS A 845 -58.20 13.03 -4.87
CA LYS A 845 -56.92 13.73 -4.65
C LYS A 845 -56.83 14.34 -3.25
N LYS A 846 -55.63 14.30 -2.66
CA LYS A 846 -55.31 14.96 -1.39
C LYS A 846 -55.78 16.41 -1.39
N GLY A 847 -56.45 16.83 -0.31
CA GLY A 847 -56.96 18.20 -0.15
C GLY A 847 -58.28 18.49 -0.88
N SER A 848 -58.86 17.52 -1.59
CA SER A 848 -60.15 17.66 -2.29
C SER A 848 -61.23 16.85 -1.57
N THR A 849 -62.40 17.45 -1.27
CA THR A 849 -63.49 16.71 -0.61
C THR A 849 -64.42 16.08 -1.64
N ALA A 850 -64.67 14.78 -1.56
CA ALA A 850 -65.72 14.10 -2.33
C ALA A 850 -67.01 14.04 -1.50
N VAL A 851 -68.16 14.29 -2.13
CA VAL A 851 -69.46 14.35 -1.45
C VAL A 851 -70.43 13.35 -2.08
N ILE A 852 -70.98 12.46 -1.25
CA ILE A 852 -72.05 11.52 -1.61
C ILE A 852 -73.32 11.97 -0.91
N THR A 853 -74.42 12.11 -1.65
CA THR A 853 -75.73 12.48 -1.10
C THR A 853 -76.67 11.28 -1.14
N VAL A 854 -77.31 10.99 -0.01
CA VAL A 854 -78.24 9.88 0.21
C VAL A 854 -79.61 10.43 0.58
N SER A 855 -80.68 9.86 0.02
CA SER A 855 -82.06 10.19 0.41
C SER A 855 -82.99 9.00 0.37
N TYR A 856 -83.96 8.90 1.29
CA TYR A 856 -85.00 7.88 1.32
C TYR A 856 -86.30 8.38 1.95
N SER A 857 -87.42 7.70 1.70
CA SER A 857 -88.76 8.03 2.21
C SER A 857 -89.18 7.08 3.33
N ILE A 858 -89.90 7.55 4.35
CA ILE A 858 -90.43 6.75 5.47
C ILE A 858 -91.89 6.41 5.22
N ASN A 859 -92.25 5.12 5.31
CA ASN A 859 -93.60 4.62 5.05
C ASN A 859 -94.52 4.74 6.29
N ASN A 860 -93.98 4.59 7.51
CA ASN A 860 -94.69 4.76 8.79
C ASN A 860 -93.73 5.32 9.86
N VAL A 861 -93.93 6.58 10.27
CA VAL A 861 -93.03 7.29 11.19
C VAL A 861 -93.07 6.69 12.60
N SER A 862 -94.26 6.48 13.16
CA SER A 862 -94.42 5.91 14.52
C SER A 862 -93.81 4.51 14.67
N ALA A 863 -94.00 3.62 13.68
CA ALA A 863 -93.41 2.29 13.70
C ALA A 863 -91.88 2.33 13.54
N TYR A 864 -91.37 3.23 12.68
CA TYR A 864 -89.93 3.43 12.50
C TYR A 864 -89.27 3.96 13.78
N VAL A 865 -89.86 4.97 14.43
CA VAL A 865 -89.34 5.55 15.68
C VAL A 865 -89.36 4.53 16.82
N ASN A 866 -90.46 3.79 17.02
CA ASN A 866 -90.56 2.75 18.07
C ASN A 866 -89.53 1.64 17.90
N ASN A 867 -89.26 1.21 16.67
CA ASN A 867 -88.25 0.17 16.40
C ASN A 867 -86.86 0.61 16.88
N TYR A 868 -86.47 1.86 16.61
CA TYR A 868 -85.16 2.38 17.04
C TYR A 868 -85.12 2.69 18.55
N ILE A 869 -86.20 3.17 19.17
CA ILE A 869 -86.25 3.34 20.63
C ILE A 869 -85.97 2.00 21.33
N ALA A 870 -86.64 0.92 20.90
CA ALA A 870 -86.44 -0.42 21.47
C ALA A 870 -85.00 -0.94 21.31
N MET A 871 -84.29 -0.53 20.25
CA MET A 871 -82.88 -0.86 20.04
C MET A 871 -81.93 -0.13 21.00
N TYR A 872 -82.27 1.09 21.43
CA TYR A 872 -81.35 1.96 22.19
C TYR A 872 -81.68 2.11 23.69
N GLU A 873 -82.89 1.74 24.13
CA GLU A 873 -83.32 1.81 25.54
C GLU A 873 -82.43 0.99 26.51
N ASN A 874 -81.81 -0.08 26.01
CA ASN A 874 -80.92 -0.94 26.80
C ASN A 874 -79.44 -0.68 26.53
N SER A 875 -79.08 0.49 25.97
CA SER A 875 -77.68 0.83 25.73
C SER A 875 -76.86 0.83 27.03
N THR A 876 -75.64 0.30 26.96
CA THR A 876 -74.64 0.39 28.03
C THR A 876 -74.07 1.80 28.18
N GLU A 877 -74.30 2.68 27.20
CA GLU A 877 -73.81 4.05 27.16
C GLU A 877 -74.87 5.01 27.72
N PRO A 878 -74.61 5.71 28.85
CA PRO A 878 -75.61 6.51 29.54
C PRO A 878 -76.29 7.57 28.68
N SER A 879 -75.53 8.24 27.80
CA SER A 879 -76.03 9.33 26.94
C SER A 879 -77.00 8.84 25.86
N ILE A 880 -76.78 7.66 25.28
CA ILE A 880 -77.65 7.05 24.27
C ILE A 880 -78.98 6.65 24.89
N ARG A 881 -78.93 6.08 26.10
CA ARG A 881 -80.12 5.68 26.85
C ARG A 881 -80.99 6.88 27.24
N GLU A 882 -80.38 7.98 27.70
CA GLU A 882 -81.10 9.22 28.03
C GLU A 882 -81.83 9.80 26.80
N MET A 883 -81.16 9.87 25.64
CA MET A 883 -81.80 10.37 24.41
C MET A 883 -82.93 9.44 23.91
N ALA A 884 -82.78 8.11 24.04
CA ALA A 884 -83.82 7.15 23.69
C ALA A 884 -85.09 7.33 24.54
N GLU A 885 -84.92 7.60 25.83
CA GLU A 885 -86.03 7.91 26.74
C GLU A 885 -86.69 9.26 26.40
N GLU A 886 -85.92 10.28 26.01
CA GLU A 886 -86.48 11.54 25.49
C GLU A 886 -87.29 11.34 24.20
N ALA A 887 -86.80 10.52 23.25
CA ALA A 887 -87.52 10.20 22.02
C ALA A 887 -88.84 9.46 22.30
N LYS A 888 -88.83 8.56 23.28
CA LYS A 888 -90.03 7.83 23.76
C LYS A 888 -91.06 8.78 24.38
N GLN A 889 -90.62 9.74 25.18
CA GLN A 889 -91.50 10.76 25.77
C GLN A 889 -92.14 11.65 24.70
N LEU A 890 -91.37 12.10 23.69
CA LEU A 890 -91.89 12.90 22.57
C LEU A 890 -92.93 12.13 21.74
N LEU A 891 -92.68 10.85 21.46
CA LEU A 891 -93.62 10.00 20.73
C LEU A 891 -94.93 9.78 21.53
N ALA A 892 -94.83 9.56 22.85
CA ALA A 892 -96.00 9.42 23.73
C ALA A 892 -96.85 10.70 23.82
N GLN A 893 -96.25 11.87 23.56
CA GLN A 893 -96.95 13.17 23.50
C GLN A 893 -97.56 13.47 22.12
N GLY A 894 -97.37 12.59 21.13
CA GLY A 894 -97.89 12.75 19.77
C GLY A 894 -97.01 13.59 18.83
N ASP A 895 -95.80 14.00 19.25
CA ASP A 895 -94.84 14.72 18.41
C ASP A 895 -93.96 13.73 17.61
N GLU A 896 -94.54 13.12 16.59
CA GLU A 896 -93.84 12.15 15.73
C GLU A 896 -92.64 12.74 14.99
N THR A 897 -92.66 14.05 14.67
CA THR A 897 -91.56 14.72 13.95
C THR A 897 -90.41 15.05 14.91
N GLY A 898 -90.70 15.49 16.13
CA GLY A 898 -89.71 15.69 17.19
C GLY A 898 -89.07 14.37 17.62
N ALA A 899 -89.86 13.31 17.78
CA ALA A 899 -89.34 11.97 18.09
C ALA A 899 -88.46 11.41 16.96
N LEU A 900 -88.84 11.62 15.70
CA LEU A 900 -88.02 11.23 14.54
C LEU A 900 -86.69 12.00 14.46
N ARG A 901 -86.70 13.32 14.70
CA ARG A 901 -85.45 14.10 14.81
C ARG A 901 -84.55 13.56 15.92
N LYS A 902 -85.13 13.20 17.06
CA LYS A 902 -84.39 12.63 18.18
C LYS A 902 -83.82 11.25 17.85
N VAL A 903 -84.55 10.40 17.11
CA VAL A 903 -84.01 9.13 16.59
C VAL A 903 -82.85 9.33 15.62
N GLU A 904 -82.91 10.31 14.72
CA GLU A 904 -81.78 10.60 13.83
C GLU A 904 -80.59 11.23 14.58
N GLU A 905 -80.84 11.99 15.66
CA GLU A 905 -79.81 12.48 16.60
C GLU A 905 -79.18 11.32 17.41
N ILE A 906 -79.98 10.36 17.87
CA ILE A 906 -79.51 9.13 18.54
C ILE A 906 -78.66 8.31 17.57
N LYS A 907 -79.09 8.10 16.33
CA LYS A 907 -78.30 7.38 15.31
C LYS A 907 -76.98 8.06 15.04
N LYS A 908 -76.98 9.40 14.89
CA LYS A 908 -75.76 10.17 14.71
C LYS A 908 -74.84 10.05 15.92
N THR A 909 -75.37 10.20 17.13
CA THR A 909 -74.57 10.20 18.37
C THR A 909 -74.09 8.80 18.73
N SER A 910 -74.92 7.77 18.53
CA SER A 910 -74.56 6.36 18.69
C SER A 910 -73.51 5.97 17.66
N ALA A 911 -73.65 6.35 16.39
CA ALA A 911 -72.62 6.11 15.38
C ALA A 911 -71.32 6.86 15.71
N ASN A 912 -71.39 8.10 16.17
CA ASN A 912 -70.21 8.86 16.62
C ASN A 912 -69.54 8.21 17.84
N LEU A 913 -70.32 7.76 18.81
CA LEU A 913 -69.80 7.16 20.04
C LEU A 913 -69.24 5.76 19.81
N GLU A 914 -69.88 4.93 18.98
CA GLU A 914 -69.31 3.67 18.52
C GLU A 914 -68.04 3.90 17.70
N ASN A 915 -67.99 4.93 16.84
CA ASN A 915 -66.77 5.33 16.15
C ASN A 915 -65.68 5.80 17.13
N GLU A 916 -66.02 6.56 18.17
CA GLU A 916 -65.07 7.00 19.20
C GLU A 916 -64.57 5.83 20.05
N LYS A 917 -65.45 4.91 20.47
CA LYS A 917 -65.07 3.69 21.18
C LYS A 917 -64.21 2.79 20.31
N ALA A 918 -64.57 2.59 19.05
CA ALA A 918 -63.76 1.83 18.10
C ALA A 918 -62.39 2.49 17.91
N LYS A 919 -62.31 3.82 17.87
CA LYS A 919 -61.05 4.57 17.81
C LYS A 919 -60.21 4.36 19.08
N LEU A 920 -60.81 4.46 20.26
CA LEU A 920 -60.14 4.25 21.54
C LEU A 920 -59.70 2.79 21.74
N LEU A 921 -60.56 1.81 21.41
CA LEU A 921 -60.24 0.38 21.47
C LEU A 921 -59.14 0.02 20.48
N LYS A 922 -59.13 0.63 19.29
CA LYS A 922 -58.04 0.47 18.34
C LYS A 922 -56.73 1.01 18.92
N GLU A 923 -56.73 2.23 19.47
CA GLU A 923 -55.55 2.80 20.13
C GLU A 923 -55.08 1.92 21.31
N TYR A 924 -56.03 1.38 22.08
CA TYR A 924 -55.79 0.43 23.16
C TYR A 924 -55.12 -0.86 22.65
N TYR A 925 -55.70 -1.54 21.66
CA TYR A 925 -55.15 -2.77 21.11
C TYR A 925 -53.80 -2.54 20.41
N GLU A 926 -53.59 -1.37 19.81
CA GLU A 926 -52.28 -0.97 19.27
C GLU A 926 -51.23 -0.84 20.38
N LEU A 927 -51.56 -0.21 21.50
CA LEU A 927 -50.67 -0.10 22.67
C LEU A 927 -50.42 -1.46 23.33
N VAL A 928 -51.47 -2.27 23.54
CA VAL A 928 -51.33 -3.64 24.05
C VAL A 928 -50.40 -4.44 23.15
N ARG A 929 -50.59 -4.40 21.83
CA ARG A 929 -49.71 -5.10 20.89
C ARG A 929 -48.27 -4.62 20.98
N LYS A 930 -48.02 -3.31 21.09
CA LYS A 930 -46.67 -2.76 21.28
C LYS A 930 -46.02 -3.30 22.57
N ILE A 931 -46.76 -3.30 23.68
CA ILE A 931 -46.27 -3.79 24.97
C ILE A 931 -46.03 -5.30 24.93
N THR A 932 -46.94 -6.07 24.31
CA THR A 932 -46.77 -7.52 24.11
C THR A 932 -45.52 -7.83 23.28
N ASN A 933 -45.30 -7.10 22.19
CA ASN A 933 -44.08 -7.24 21.38
C ASN A 933 -42.82 -6.90 22.20
N GLU A 934 -42.84 -5.84 23.02
CA GLU A 934 -41.71 -5.51 23.92
C GLU A 934 -41.45 -6.66 24.91
N ILE A 935 -42.49 -7.30 25.47
CA ILE A 935 -42.36 -8.47 26.36
C ILE A 935 -41.74 -9.67 25.63
N GLU A 936 -42.15 -9.92 24.37
CA GLU A 936 -41.59 -10.99 23.54
C GLU A 936 -40.10 -10.75 23.24
N ASP A 937 -39.74 -9.53 22.85
CA ASP A 937 -38.36 -9.12 22.59
C ASP A 937 -37.49 -9.22 23.85
N LEU A 938 -38.01 -8.76 25.00
CA LEU A 938 -37.36 -8.90 26.30
C LEU A 938 -37.16 -10.38 26.66
N THR A 939 -38.15 -11.23 26.41
CA THR A 939 -38.07 -12.67 26.68
C THR A 939 -36.98 -13.33 25.83
N ALA A 940 -36.95 -13.04 24.53
CA ALA A 940 -35.93 -13.54 23.62
C ALA A 940 -34.52 -13.08 24.02
N ALA A 941 -34.36 -11.81 24.40
CA ALA A 941 -33.09 -11.26 24.88
C ALA A 941 -32.62 -11.94 26.18
N ILE A 942 -33.51 -12.10 27.15
CA ILE A 942 -33.23 -12.78 28.43
C ILE A 942 -32.83 -14.25 28.19
N ASP A 943 -33.51 -14.96 27.29
CA ASP A 943 -33.19 -16.35 27.01
C ASP A 943 -31.87 -16.51 26.26
N LYS A 944 -31.56 -15.60 25.32
CA LYS A 944 -30.22 -15.52 24.72
C LYS A 944 -29.14 -15.26 25.76
N ALA A 945 -29.38 -14.35 26.70
CA ALA A 945 -28.45 -14.05 27.79
C ALA A 945 -28.21 -15.27 28.69
N LYS A 946 -29.24 -16.05 29.01
CA LYS A 946 -29.09 -17.32 29.75
C LYS A 946 -28.22 -18.32 28.98
N ASN A 947 -28.46 -18.47 27.68
CA ASN A 947 -27.69 -19.39 26.83
C ASN A 947 -26.21 -18.98 26.71
N LEU A 948 -25.91 -17.68 26.76
CA LEU A 948 -24.55 -17.14 26.77
C LEU A 948 -23.92 -17.07 28.19
N GLY A 949 -24.61 -17.55 29.23
CA GLY A 949 -24.09 -17.57 30.60
C GLY A 949 -24.09 -16.19 31.29
N MET A 950 -24.92 -15.25 30.85
CA MET A 950 -25.00 -13.86 31.35
C MET A 950 -26.18 -13.60 32.29
N ALA A 951 -26.86 -14.64 32.79
CA ALA A 951 -28.11 -14.51 33.55
C ALA A 951 -28.02 -13.63 34.81
N ASN A 952 -26.83 -13.47 35.40
CA ASN A 952 -26.61 -12.68 36.62
C ASN A 952 -26.04 -11.26 36.34
N ASP A 953 -25.96 -10.85 35.08
CA ASP A 953 -25.46 -9.53 34.70
C ASP A 953 -26.45 -8.42 35.07
N SER A 954 -25.94 -7.26 35.53
CA SER A 954 -26.77 -6.16 35.99
C SER A 954 -27.66 -5.58 34.89
N GLU A 955 -27.21 -5.61 33.63
CA GLU A 955 -28.03 -5.15 32.50
C GLU A 955 -29.18 -6.11 32.22
N ILE A 956 -28.96 -7.42 32.40
CA ILE A 956 -30.02 -8.45 32.24
C ILE A 956 -31.07 -8.34 33.35
N ALA A 957 -30.66 -7.99 34.58
CA ALA A 957 -31.59 -7.77 35.69
C ALA A 957 -32.58 -6.63 35.39
N LYS A 958 -32.13 -5.54 34.76
CA LYS A 958 -33.01 -4.43 34.33
C LYS A 958 -34.07 -4.90 33.33
N LEU A 959 -33.68 -5.72 32.35
CA LEU A 959 -34.62 -6.30 31.36
C LEU A 959 -35.67 -7.21 32.02
N MET A 960 -35.26 -8.02 33.00
CA MET A 960 -36.18 -8.88 33.77
C MET A 960 -37.19 -8.04 34.58
N THR A 961 -36.74 -6.98 35.25
CA THR A 961 -37.63 -6.07 35.99
C THR A 961 -38.62 -5.40 35.05
N ARG A 962 -38.16 -4.87 33.90
CA ARG A 962 -39.04 -4.25 32.90
C ARG A 962 -40.13 -5.21 32.44
N LYS A 963 -39.76 -6.44 32.10
CA LYS A 963 -40.71 -7.47 31.66
C LYS A 963 -41.82 -7.68 32.70
N ALA A 964 -41.47 -7.89 33.97
CA ALA A 964 -42.44 -8.12 35.03
C ALA A 964 -43.42 -6.95 35.21
N THR A 965 -42.92 -5.70 35.14
CA THR A 965 -43.75 -4.50 35.22
C THR A 965 -44.75 -4.40 34.05
N LEU A 966 -44.33 -4.74 32.83
CA LEU A 966 -45.22 -4.71 31.66
C LEU A 966 -46.30 -5.80 31.72
N GLU A 967 -45.95 -7.00 32.20
CA GLU A 967 -46.91 -8.11 32.41
C GLU A 967 -47.98 -7.75 33.45
N GLU A 968 -47.59 -7.09 34.55
CA GLU A 968 -48.52 -6.60 35.57
C GLU A 968 -49.47 -5.53 35.01
N LEU A 969 -48.94 -4.55 34.26
CA LEU A 969 -49.75 -3.48 33.64
C LEU A 969 -50.82 -4.02 32.69
N LEU A 970 -50.46 -5.00 31.83
CA LEU A 970 -51.41 -5.59 30.88
C LEU A 970 -52.56 -6.29 31.61
N ASN A 971 -52.28 -6.96 32.73
CA ASN A 971 -53.31 -7.61 33.55
C ASN A 971 -54.25 -6.58 34.21
N GLU A 972 -53.74 -5.43 34.65
CA GLU A 972 -54.52 -4.37 35.32
C GLU A 972 -55.34 -3.47 34.38
N SER A 973 -55.12 -3.58 33.06
CA SER A 973 -55.69 -2.67 32.05
C SER A 973 -56.57 -3.41 31.02
N SER A 974 -57.14 -4.57 31.37
CA SER A 974 -57.92 -5.41 30.44
C SER A 974 -59.33 -4.83 30.15
N VAL A 975 -59.62 -4.53 28.87
CA VAL A 975 -60.93 -4.05 28.38
C VAL A 975 -61.31 -4.69 27.04
N ASN A 976 -62.60 -4.63 26.67
CA ASN A 976 -63.16 -5.14 25.40
C ASN A 976 -64.31 -4.28 24.87
N GLU A 977 -64.90 -4.66 23.73
CA GLU A 977 -65.99 -3.94 23.04
C GLU A 977 -67.24 -3.66 23.91
N ARG A 978 -67.47 -4.45 24.97
CA ARG A 978 -68.62 -4.29 25.87
C ARG A 978 -68.39 -3.25 26.96
N ASN A 979 -67.16 -2.81 27.18
CA ASN A 979 -66.83 -1.77 28.16
C ASN A 979 -67.38 -0.41 27.72
N THR A 980 -67.62 0.46 28.70
CA THR A 980 -68.05 1.84 28.44
C THR A 980 -66.90 2.66 27.87
N LYS A 981 -67.19 3.76 27.15
CA LYS A 981 -66.17 4.70 26.67
C LYS A 981 -65.16 5.09 27.77
N LYS A 982 -65.67 5.43 28.96
CA LYS A 982 -64.83 5.86 30.10
C LYS A 982 -63.89 4.76 30.61
N GLU A 983 -64.38 3.52 30.72
CA GLU A 983 -63.52 2.39 31.14
C GLU A 983 -62.38 2.13 30.14
N ILE A 984 -62.65 2.33 28.83
CA ILE A 984 -61.63 2.24 27.79
C ILE A 984 -60.63 3.39 27.93
N GLU A 985 -61.10 4.63 28.17
CA GLU A 985 -60.24 5.79 28.43
C GLU A 985 -59.33 5.60 29.66
N ASP A 986 -59.89 5.14 30.79
CA ASP A 986 -59.13 4.89 32.02
C ASP A 986 -58.04 3.80 31.82
N ALA A 987 -58.33 2.74 31.06
CA ALA A 987 -57.35 1.72 30.70
C ALA A 987 -56.27 2.26 29.75
N LEU A 988 -56.67 3.07 28.76
CA LEU A 988 -55.77 3.71 27.81
C LEU A 988 -54.79 4.65 28.51
N ASP A 989 -55.26 5.44 29.49
CA ASP A 989 -54.43 6.37 30.26
C ASP A 989 -53.35 5.64 31.07
N LYS A 990 -53.67 4.46 31.65
CA LYS A 990 -52.68 3.60 32.31
C LYS A 990 -51.61 3.10 31.33
N LEU A 991 -52.01 2.63 30.15
CA LEU A 991 -51.06 2.18 29.12
C LEU A 991 -50.19 3.34 28.59
N LYS A 992 -50.77 4.53 28.41
CA LYS A 992 -50.08 5.74 27.95
C LYS A 992 -49.03 6.27 28.93
N ALA A 993 -49.13 5.93 30.21
CA ALA A 993 -48.15 6.34 31.21
C ALA A 993 -46.79 5.64 31.05
N ILE A 994 -46.70 4.57 30.24
CA ILE A 994 -45.45 3.85 29.98
C ILE A 994 -44.69 4.45 28.80
N ASP A 995 -43.37 4.59 28.97
CA ASP A 995 -42.45 4.85 27.87
C ASP A 995 -42.31 3.61 26.98
N THR A 996 -43.06 3.57 25.88
CA THR A 996 -43.01 2.47 24.90
C THR A 996 -41.72 2.44 24.06
N ASN A 997 -40.86 3.45 24.20
CA ASN A 997 -39.55 3.50 23.53
C ASN A 997 -38.40 3.18 24.47
N TRP A 998 -38.69 2.74 25.70
CA TRP A 998 -37.67 2.47 26.72
C TRP A 998 -36.63 1.45 26.22
N LEU A 999 -37.07 0.31 25.66
CA LEU A 999 -36.16 -0.74 25.20
C LEU A 999 -35.21 -0.24 24.10
N ASN A 1000 -35.73 0.52 23.13
CA ASN A 1000 -34.91 1.08 22.05
C ASN A 1000 -33.87 2.09 22.59
N LYS A 1001 -34.23 2.89 23.61
CA LYS A 1001 -33.28 3.80 24.27
C LYS A 1001 -32.16 3.04 24.97
N GLU A 1002 -32.47 1.94 25.66
CA GLU A 1002 -31.45 1.11 26.31
C GLU A 1002 -30.53 0.45 25.28
N VAL A 1003 -31.09 -0.07 24.17
CA VAL A 1003 -30.32 -0.63 23.05
C VAL A 1003 -29.38 0.41 22.44
N ASP A 1004 -29.86 1.63 22.19
CA ASP A 1004 -29.04 2.74 21.66
C ASP A 1004 -27.91 3.15 22.63
N VAL A 1005 -28.17 3.17 23.95
CA VAL A 1005 -27.13 3.41 24.96
C VAL A 1005 -26.04 2.33 24.90
N ILE A 1006 -26.43 1.06 24.79
CA ILE A 1006 -25.48 -0.06 24.65
C ILE A 1006 -24.65 0.10 23.37
N ALA A 1007 -25.28 0.39 22.23
CA ALA A 1007 -24.59 0.53 20.95
C ALA A 1007 -23.57 1.69 20.96
N LYS A 1008 -23.93 2.84 21.54
CA LYS A 1008 -23.02 3.99 21.71
C LYS A 1008 -21.84 3.66 22.62
N GLN A 1009 -22.09 3.02 23.76
CA GLN A 1009 -21.03 2.62 24.68
C GLN A 1009 -20.12 1.56 24.04
N ALA A 1010 -20.67 0.60 23.29
CA ALA A 1010 -19.92 -0.43 22.60
C ALA A 1010 -19.01 0.16 21.51
N THR A 1011 -19.51 1.12 20.73
CA THR A 1011 -18.71 1.85 19.73
C THR A 1011 -17.51 2.55 20.37
N LYS A 1012 -17.72 3.20 21.52
CA LYS A 1012 -16.64 3.83 22.29
C LYS A 1012 -15.63 2.80 22.79
N ASN A 1013 -16.12 1.70 23.38
CA ASN A 1013 -15.25 0.62 23.88
C ASN A 1013 -14.44 -0.01 22.75
N LEU A 1014 -15.02 -0.19 21.55
CA LEU A 1014 -14.30 -0.70 20.38
C LEU A 1014 -13.11 0.20 20.01
N ALA A 1015 -13.28 1.53 20.02
CA ALA A 1015 -12.18 2.46 19.77
C ALA A 1015 -11.06 2.33 20.83
N ASP A 1016 -11.43 2.21 22.10
CA ASP A 1016 -10.49 2.00 23.21
C ASP A 1016 -9.76 0.65 23.10
N TYR A 1017 -10.46 -0.44 22.78
CA TYR A 1017 -9.85 -1.74 22.58
C TYR A 1017 -8.93 -1.75 21.37
N LYS A 1018 -9.35 -1.17 20.23
CA LYS A 1018 -8.47 -1.03 19.04
C LYS A 1018 -7.22 -0.23 19.39
N LYS A 1019 -7.31 0.84 20.21
CA LYS A 1019 -6.14 1.60 20.68
C LYS A 1019 -5.17 0.75 21.51
N GLN A 1020 -5.67 -0.03 22.47
CA GLN A 1020 -4.81 -0.78 23.39
C GLN A 1020 -4.26 -2.07 22.77
N LEU A 1021 -5.08 -2.77 22.00
CA LEU A 1021 -4.79 -4.08 21.42
C LEU A 1021 -4.20 -4.00 20.01
N ASN A 1022 -4.07 -2.81 19.40
CA ASN A 1022 -3.41 -2.70 18.09
C ASN A 1022 -2.02 -3.34 18.13
N GLY A 1023 -1.68 -4.16 17.13
CA GLY A 1023 -0.42 -4.91 17.07
C GLY A 1023 -0.39 -6.24 17.83
N PHE A 1024 -1.46 -6.64 18.53
CA PHE A 1024 -1.64 -8.01 19.00
C PHE A 1024 -2.40 -8.82 17.94
N ALA A 1025 -1.74 -9.80 17.33
CA ALA A 1025 -2.35 -10.63 16.28
C ALA A 1025 -3.58 -11.40 16.77
N GLU A 1026 -3.56 -11.84 18.04
CA GLU A 1026 -4.64 -12.58 18.69
C GLU A 1026 -5.91 -11.75 18.88
N ALA A 1027 -5.81 -10.41 18.84
CA ALA A 1027 -6.93 -9.49 19.02
C ALA A 1027 -7.64 -9.11 17.72
N GLU A 1028 -7.05 -9.36 16.54
CA GLU A 1028 -7.57 -8.88 15.27
C GLU A 1028 -8.97 -9.43 14.95
N LEU A 1029 -9.15 -10.75 15.07
CA LEU A 1029 -10.43 -11.39 14.79
C LEU A 1029 -11.52 -11.04 15.82
N PRO A 1030 -11.28 -11.11 17.15
CA PRO A 1030 -12.26 -10.69 18.15
C PRO A 1030 -12.75 -9.24 17.98
N LEU A 1031 -11.84 -8.31 17.67
CA LEU A 1031 -12.21 -6.90 17.44
C LEU A 1031 -13.07 -6.72 16.19
N LYS A 1032 -12.80 -7.50 15.14
CA LYS A 1032 -13.60 -7.51 13.91
C LYS A 1032 -14.99 -8.12 14.14
N THR A 1033 -15.08 -9.16 14.96
CA THR A 1033 -16.36 -9.75 15.39
C THR A 1033 -17.19 -8.72 16.16
N LEU A 1034 -16.60 -8.08 17.19
CA LEU A 1034 -17.27 -7.04 17.96
C LEU A 1034 -17.74 -5.87 17.08
N GLU A 1035 -16.92 -5.43 16.13
CA GLU A 1035 -17.30 -4.41 15.14
C GLU A 1035 -18.51 -4.83 14.30
N ASN A 1036 -18.51 -6.07 13.80
CA ASN A 1036 -19.65 -6.60 13.04
C ASN A 1036 -20.91 -6.67 13.90
N ASP A 1037 -20.81 -7.11 15.15
CA ASP A 1037 -21.97 -7.27 16.04
C ASP A 1037 -22.53 -5.92 16.49
N ILE A 1038 -21.68 -4.90 16.68
CA ILE A 1038 -22.11 -3.51 16.87
C ILE A 1038 -22.87 -3.01 15.64
N ASN A 1039 -22.33 -3.26 14.45
CA ASN A 1039 -23.01 -2.88 13.21
C ASN A 1039 -24.35 -3.60 13.04
N VAL A 1040 -24.44 -4.90 13.36
CA VAL A 1040 -25.70 -5.64 13.37
C VAL A 1040 -26.68 -5.05 14.38
N LEU A 1041 -26.24 -4.74 15.60
CA LEU A 1041 -27.07 -4.12 16.63
C LEU A 1041 -27.63 -2.77 16.19
N LEU A 1042 -26.80 -1.91 15.61
CA LEU A 1042 -27.25 -0.62 15.06
C LEU A 1042 -28.26 -0.83 13.93
N ALA A 1043 -28.14 -1.94 13.19
CA ALA A 1043 -28.97 -2.22 12.04
C ALA A 1043 -30.33 -2.84 12.37
N THR A 1044 -30.37 -3.69 13.39
CA THR A 1044 -31.60 -4.39 13.80
C THR A 1044 -32.32 -3.69 14.94
N GLU A 1045 -31.60 -2.91 15.76
CA GLU A 1045 -32.06 -2.30 17.01
C GLU A 1045 -32.67 -3.33 18.00
N LYS A 1046 -32.35 -4.62 17.84
CA LYS A 1046 -32.94 -5.70 18.65
C LYS A 1046 -32.20 -5.89 19.96
N ALA A 1047 -32.97 -6.08 21.03
CA ALA A 1047 -32.43 -6.40 22.36
C ALA A 1047 -31.58 -7.70 22.36
N THR A 1048 -31.92 -8.70 21.53
CA THR A 1048 -31.12 -9.92 21.38
C THR A 1048 -29.72 -9.65 20.83
N ASP A 1049 -29.58 -8.67 19.95
CA ASP A 1049 -28.28 -8.32 19.36
C ASP A 1049 -27.49 -7.45 20.34
N ALA A 1050 -28.18 -6.65 21.17
CA ALA A 1050 -27.56 -5.94 22.29
C ALA A 1050 -26.90 -6.93 23.28
N ILE A 1051 -27.55 -8.07 23.57
CA ILE A 1051 -26.98 -9.12 24.41
C ILE A 1051 -25.73 -9.74 23.77
N GLN A 1052 -25.71 -9.90 22.45
CA GLN A 1052 -24.52 -10.40 21.75
C GLN A 1052 -23.35 -9.43 21.91
N VAL A 1053 -23.58 -8.14 21.64
CA VAL A 1053 -22.56 -7.10 21.80
C VAL A 1053 -22.04 -7.04 23.24
N LEU A 1054 -22.90 -7.12 24.26
CA LEU A 1054 -22.47 -7.16 25.66
C LEU A 1054 -21.61 -8.40 25.97
N TYR A 1055 -21.94 -9.56 25.40
CA TYR A 1055 -21.13 -10.77 25.51
C TYR A 1055 -19.75 -10.58 24.88
N ASP A 1056 -19.69 -10.06 23.65
CA ASP A 1056 -18.43 -9.88 22.92
C ASP A 1056 -17.55 -8.79 23.53
N LEU A 1057 -18.14 -7.74 24.09
CA LEU A 1057 -17.43 -6.76 24.93
C LEU A 1057 -16.78 -7.44 26.13
N LYS A 1058 -17.49 -8.34 26.82
CA LYS A 1058 -16.96 -9.08 27.97
C LYS A 1058 -15.83 -10.05 27.58
N GLN A 1059 -15.96 -10.73 26.43
CA GLN A 1059 -14.90 -11.58 25.90
C GLN A 1059 -13.66 -10.74 25.52
N THR A 1060 -13.87 -9.59 24.90
CA THR A 1060 -12.78 -8.68 24.51
C THR A 1060 -12.08 -8.08 25.73
N ASP A 1061 -12.82 -7.73 26.79
CA ASP A 1061 -12.25 -7.27 28.07
C ASP A 1061 -11.38 -8.37 28.73
N ALA A 1062 -11.85 -9.62 28.73
CA ALA A 1062 -11.09 -10.75 29.24
C ALA A 1062 -9.82 -11.00 28.43
N LEU A 1063 -9.91 -10.97 27.09
CA LEU A 1063 -8.77 -11.10 26.19
C LEU A 1063 -7.75 -9.97 26.40
N GLN A 1064 -8.22 -8.73 26.54
CA GLN A 1064 -7.35 -7.59 26.82
C GLN A 1064 -6.58 -7.80 28.12
N LYS A 1065 -7.27 -8.19 29.20
CA LYS A 1065 -6.63 -8.48 30.49
C LYS A 1065 -5.58 -9.57 30.34
N GLN A 1066 -5.92 -10.68 29.68
CA GLN A 1066 -4.99 -11.78 29.44
C GLN A 1066 -3.74 -11.31 28.67
N LEU A 1067 -3.92 -10.65 27.52
CA LEU A 1067 -2.79 -10.21 26.67
C LEU A 1067 -1.91 -9.17 27.36
N LEU A 1068 -2.51 -8.25 28.14
CA LEU A 1068 -1.76 -7.28 28.92
C LEU A 1068 -1.04 -7.92 30.11
N GLU A 1069 -1.64 -8.89 30.79
CA GLU A 1069 -0.99 -9.68 31.85
C GLU A 1069 0.18 -10.50 31.31
N GLU A 1070 0.02 -11.15 30.17
CA GLU A 1070 1.09 -11.88 29.48
C GLU A 1070 2.22 -10.93 29.06
N ARG A 1071 1.91 -9.76 28.50
CA ARG A 1071 2.91 -8.72 28.17
C ARG A 1071 3.64 -8.25 29.43
N ASN A 1072 2.91 -8.00 30.51
CA ASN A 1072 3.49 -7.56 31.79
C ASN A 1072 4.36 -8.65 32.42
N ALA A 1073 3.98 -9.92 32.32
CA ALA A 1073 4.79 -11.06 32.75
C ALA A 1073 6.07 -11.18 31.92
N LYS A 1074 5.98 -11.02 30.59
CA LYS A 1074 7.15 -10.96 29.70
C LYS A 1074 8.06 -9.78 30.05
N LEU A 1075 7.51 -8.60 30.33
CA LEU A 1075 8.27 -7.43 30.79
C LEU A 1075 8.94 -7.68 32.14
N ALA A 1076 8.26 -8.33 33.09
CA ALA A 1076 8.83 -8.69 34.38
C ALA A 1076 9.99 -9.68 34.21
N LYS A 1077 9.83 -10.69 33.36
CA LYS A 1077 10.89 -11.65 33.01
C LYS A 1077 12.08 -10.94 32.36
N LEU A 1078 11.81 -10.03 31.42
CA LEU A 1078 12.83 -9.24 30.76
C LEU A 1078 13.58 -8.32 31.72
N LYS A 1079 12.91 -7.81 32.77
CA LYS A 1079 13.53 -7.07 33.85
C LYS A 1079 14.47 -7.95 34.69
N GLU A 1080 14.07 -9.18 35.02
CA GLU A 1080 14.95 -10.13 35.70
C GLU A 1080 16.20 -10.45 34.86
N ASP A 1081 15.99 -10.76 33.57
CA ASP A 1081 17.06 -11.08 32.64
C ASP A 1081 18.00 -9.89 32.45
N TYR A 1082 17.44 -8.67 32.41
CA TYR A 1082 18.23 -7.44 32.39
C TYR A 1082 19.06 -7.26 33.66
N GLU A 1083 18.54 -7.51 34.87
CA GLU A 1083 19.34 -7.37 36.10
C GLU A 1083 20.52 -8.36 36.13
N ALA A 1084 20.34 -9.58 35.63
CA ALA A 1084 21.43 -10.55 35.48
C ALA A 1084 22.48 -10.09 34.45
N LEU A 1085 22.03 -9.59 33.29
CA LEU A 1085 22.89 -9.01 32.26
C LEU A 1085 23.61 -7.76 32.77
N LYS A 1086 22.92 -6.92 33.55
CA LYS A 1086 23.44 -5.68 34.14
C LYS A 1086 24.55 -5.96 35.15
N ALA A 1087 24.41 -6.97 36.00
CA ALA A 1087 25.48 -7.39 36.90
C ALA A 1087 26.72 -7.84 36.12
N THR A 1088 26.52 -8.73 35.14
CA THR A 1088 27.58 -9.23 34.26
C THR A 1088 28.27 -8.08 33.50
N ALA A 1089 27.48 -7.18 32.93
CA ALA A 1089 27.96 -6.01 32.20
C ALA A 1089 28.69 -5.02 33.10
N SER A 1090 28.25 -4.81 34.34
CA SER A 1090 28.87 -3.86 35.27
C SER A 1090 30.24 -4.35 35.73
N ASP A 1091 30.37 -5.64 36.04
CA ASP A 1091 31.65 -6.26 36.38
C ASP A 1091 32.62 -6.20 35.19
N LEU A 1092 32.10 -6.53 34.00
CA LEU A 1092 32.87 -6.50 32.78
C LEU A 1092 33.29 -5.07 32.40
N LEU A 1093 32.38 -4.10 32.53
CA LEU A 1093 32.63 -2.68 32.28
C LEU A 1093 33.68 -2.12 33.24
N THR A 1094 33.65 -2.51 34.51
CA THR A 1094 34.67 -2.08 35.49
C THR A 1094 36.06 -2.58 35.09
N LYS A 1095 36.16 -3.86 34.68
CA LYS A 1095 37.42 -4.42 34.15
C LYS A 1095 37.84 -3.71 32.86
N TYR A 1096 36.90 -3.53 31.94
CA TYR A 1096 37.14 -2.86 30.67
C TYR A 1096 37.62 -1.42 30.85
N GLU A 1097 37.05 -0.66 31.79
CA GLU A 1097 37.47 0.70 32.13
C GLU A 1097 38.85 0.76 32.78
N LYS A 1098 39.16 -0.20 33.66
CA LYS A 1098 40.48 -0.33 34.25
C LYS A 1098 41.53 -0.59 33.16
N GLU A 1099 41.29 -1.57 32.29
CA GLU A 1099 42.16 -1.89 31.16
C GLU A 1099 42.28 -0.71 30.18
N TYR A 1100 41.19 0.01 29.90
CA TYR A 1100 41.19 1.22 29.08
C TYR A 1100 42.04 2.33 29.72
N SER A 1101 41.96 2.50 31.04
CA SER A 1101 42.77 3.46 31.79
C SER A 1101 44.24 3.05 31.88
N ASP A 1102 44.54 1.76 31.98
CA ASP A 1102 45.91 1.24 32.02
C ASP A 1102 46.58 1.32 30.64
N ALA A 1103 45.79 1.20 29.56
CA ALA A 1103 46.23 1.45 28.18
C ALA A 1103 46.43 2.95 27.89
N LYS A 1104 45.91 3.84 28.73
CA LYS A 1104 46.01 5.29 28.54
C LYS A 1104 47.48 5.72 28.57
N ASN A 1105 47.91 6.46 27.54
CA ASN A 1105 49.30 6.85 27.22
C ASN A 1105 50.12 5.81 26.44
N ALA A 1106 49.63 4.58 26.27
CA ALA A 1106 50.12 3.65 25.26
C ALA A 1106 49.15 3.70 24.09
N LYS A 1107 49.34 4.69 23.19
CA LYS A 1107 48.44 4.95 22.04
C LYS A 1107 48.09 3.68 21.25
N GLN A 1108 49.06 2.77 21.19
CA GLN A 1108 48.98 1.43 20.61
C GLN A 1108 47.90 0.51 21.23
N LEU A 1109 47.73 0.53 22.55
CA LEU A 1109 46.73 -0.27 23.25
C LEU A 1109 45.38 0.44 23.39
N GLU A 1110 45.38 1.77 23.45
CA GLU A 1110 44.15 2.58 23.53
C GLU A 1110 43.24 2.35 22.30
N ASP A 1111 43.83 2.20 21.11
CA ASP A 1111 43.12 1.97 19.84
C ASP A 1111 42.36 0.62 19.77
N LEU A 1112 42.60 -0.30 20.72
CA LEU A 1112 41.89 -1.57 20.85
C LEU A 1112 40.49 -1.42 21.49
N PHE A 1113 40.22 -0.28 22.13
CA PHE A 1113 38.97 -0.02 22.84
C PHE A 1113 38.00 0.75 21.93
N SER A 1114 37.30 0.03 21.05
CA SER A 1114 36.33 0.61 20.10
C SER A 1114 35.02 1.08 20.74
N LEU A 1115 34.70 0.62 21.95
CA LEU A 1115 33.46 0.93 22.65
C LEU A 1115 33.73 1.87 23.83
N ALA A 1116 33.22 3.10 23.76
CA ALA A 1116 33.35 4.02 24.88
C ALA A 1116 32.55 3.53 26.10
N PRO A 1117 33.15 3.50 27.32
CA PRO A 1117 32.45 3.08 28.53
C PRO A 1117 31.16 3.87 28.82
N THR A 1118 31.11 5.14 28.43
CA THR A 1118 29.93 6.01 28.55
C THR A 1118 28.75 5.52 27.70
N THR A 1119 29.00 4.90 26.54
CA THR A 1119 27.96 4.37 25.65
C THR A 1119 27.23 3.18 26.27
N VAL A 1120 27.97 2.31 26.97
CA VAL A 1120 27.39 1.17 27.71
C VAL A 1120 26.52 1.68 28.84
N ARG A 1121 27.00 2.66 29.63
CA ARG A 1121 26.19 3.29 30.69
C ARG A 1121 24.93 3.97 30.15
N SER A 1122 25.02 4.64 29.01
CA SER A 1122 23.85 5.24 28.36
C SER A 1122 22.83 4.17 27.97
N THR A 1123 23.29 3.05 27.38
CA THR A 1123 22.42 1.95 26.97
C THR A 1123 21.72 1.31 28.19
N MET A 1124 22.44 1.12 29.29
CA MET A 1124 21.87 0.66 30.56
C MET A 1124 20.82 1.64 31.10
N SER A 1125 21.11 2.94 31.08
CA SER A 1125 20.18 4.00 31.48
C SER A 1125 18.93 4.04 30.59
N ASP A 1126 19.08 3.82 29.29
CA ASP A 1126 17.96 3.77 28.33
C ASP A 1126 17.05 2.57 28.60
N ILE A 1127 17.63 1.39 28.86
CA ILE A 1127 16.89 0.19 29.24
C ILE A 1127 16.15 0.41 30.57
N GLU A 1128 16.81 0.98 31.58
CA GLU A 1128 16.20 1.28 32.87
C GLU A 1128 15.05 2.28 32.74
N SER A 1129 15.21 3.29 31.88
CA SER A 1129 14.17 4.29 31.63
C SER A 1129 12.97 3.67 30.90
N ALA A 1130 13.22 2.81 29.90
CA ALA A 1130 12.17 2.09 29.18
C ALA A 1130 11.44 1.06 30.07
N LEU A 1131 12.18 0.36 30.94
CA LEU A 1131 11.61 -0.53 31.97
C LEU A 1131 10.70 0.24 32.95
N LYS A 1132 11.10 1.44 33.39
CA LYS A 1132 10.27 2.32 34.24
C LYS A 1132 9.01 2.79 33.51
N ALA A 1133 9.10 3.02 32.20
CA ALA A 1133 7.97 3.41 31.35
C ALA A 1133 7.05 2.24 30.98
N GLY A 1134 7.44 0.99 31.25
CA GLY A 1134 6.67 -0.19 30.88
C GLY A 1134 6.69 -0.54 29.39
N ASP A 1135 7.67 -0.04 28.64
CA ASP A 1135 7.80 -0.18 27.19
C ASP A 1135 8.53 -1.49 26.85
N PHE A 1136 7.76 -2.57 26.76
CA PHE A 1136 8.29 -3.92 26.55
C PHE A 1136 9.08 -4.02 25.24
N GLU A 1137 8.51 -3.51 24.15
CA GLU A 1137 9.06 -3.57 22.80
C GLU A 1137 10.42 -2.87 22.75
N LYS A 1138 10.53 -1.66 23.31
CA LYS A 1138 11.79 -0.92 23.37
C LYS A 1138 12.83 -1.59 24.25
N VAL A 1139 12.45 -2.11 25.42
CA VAL A 1139 13.37 -2.84 26.30
C VAL A 1139 13.91 -4.07 25.59
N ASN A 1140 13.04 -4.88 25.00
CA ASN A 1140 13.42 -6.12 24.33
C ASN A 1140 14.35 -5.85 23.15
N TYR A 1141 13.98 -4.90 22.29
CA TYR A 1141 14.81 -4.47 21.18
C TYR A 1141 16.19 -3.99 21.66
N THR A 1142 16.25 -3.14 22.70
CA THR A 1142 17.51 -2.57 23.19
C THR A 1142 18.41 -3.64 23.82
N ILE A 1143 17.85 -4.60 24.55
CA ILE A 1143 18.61 -5.71 25.14
C ILE A 1143 19.19 -6.62 24.05
N GLU A 1144 18.34 -7.11 23.15
CA GLU A 1144 18.74 -8.10 22.13
C GLU A 1144 19.69 -7.50 21.09
N ASN A 1145 19.38 -6.30 20.59
CA ASN A 1145 20.09 -5.74 19.44
C ASN A 1145 21.25 -4.80 19.83
N LYS A 1146 21.30 -4.28 21.07
CA LYS A 1146 22.38 -3.39 21.53
C LYS A 1146 23.16 -3.94 22.71
N PHE A 1147 22.50 -4.18 23.85
CA PHE A 1147 23.20 -4.41 25.11
C PHE A 1147 23.98 -5.72 25.16
N LYS A 1148 23.40 -6.85 24.71
CA LYS A 1148 24.12 -8.14 24.63
C LYS A 1148 25.36 -8.07 23.75
N LYS A 1149 25.31 -7.33 22.63
CA LYS A 1149 26.44 -7.15 21.71
C LYS A 1149 27.56 -6.29 22.32
N GLN A 1150 27.19 -5.24 23.06
CA GLN A 1150 28.16 -4.43 23.83
C GLN A 1150 28.89 -5.28 24.88
N ILE A 1151 28.18 -6.16 25.58
CA ILE A 1151 28.77 -7.12 26.53
C ILE A 1151 29.78 -8.02 25.80
N ALA A 1152 29.41 -8.61 24.67
CA ALA A 1152 30.30 -9.47 23.89
C ALA A 1152 31.57 -8.72 23.42
N SER A 1153 31.43 -7.48 22.94
CA SER A 1153 32.55 -6.64 22.49
C SER A 1153 33.54 -6.30 23.62
N MET A 1154 33.04 -5.92 24.81
CA MET A 1154 33.90 -5.71 25.98
C MET A 1154 34.63 -6.99 26.37
N ASN A 1155 33.95 -8.13 26.36
CA ASN A 1155 34.53 -9.42 26.74
C ASN A 1155 35.64 -9.84 25.77
N ASN A 1156 35.39 -9.73 24.47
CA ASN A 1156 36.37 -10.05 23.44
C ASN A 1156 37.63 -9.19 23.58
N THR A 1157 37.49 -7.90 23.87
CA THR A 1157 38.62 -6.99 24.08
C THR A 1157 39.47 -7.42 25.27
N ILE A 1158 38.83 -7.78 26.39
CA ILE A 1158 39.56 -8.25 27.60
C ILE A 1158 40.23 -9.60 27.36
N THR A 1159 39.56 -10.55 26.73
CA THR A 1159 40.14 -11.87 26.41
C THR A 1159 41.36 -11.74 25.49
N MET A 1160 41.28 -10.83 24.51
CA MET A 1160 42.38 -10.52 23.59
C MET A 1160 43.58 -9.91 24.34
N LEU A 1161 43.35 -8.92 25.22
CA LEU A 1161 44.42 -8.36 26.06
C LEU A 1161 45.05 -9.43 26.97
N GLN A 1162 44.24 -10.32 27.55
CA GLN A 1162 44.74 -11.43 28.35
C GLN A 1162 45.62 -12.39 27.53
N GLY A 1163 45.20 -12.75 26.31
CA GLY A 1163 45.98 -13.58 25.39
C GLY A 1163 47.33 -12.92 25.05
N SER A 1164 47.29 -11.66 24.63
CA SER A 1164 48.49 -10.87 24.32
C SER A 1164 49.44 -10.75 25.51
N ALA A 1165 48.92 -10.50 26.72
CA ALA A 1165 49.73 -10.42 27.93
C ALA A 1165 50.42 -11.76 28.28
N ASN A 1166 49.73 -12.89 28.12
CA ASN A 1166 50.32 -14.21 28.33
C ASN A 1166 51.44 -14.51 27.31
N ARG A 1167 51.24 -14.17 26.03
CA ARG A 1167 52.26 -14.34 24.98
C ARG A 1167 53.51 -13.53 25.27
N LYS A 1168 53.35 -12.26 25.68
CA LYS A 1168 54.47 -11.38 26.05
C LYS A 1168 55.34 -11.91 27.19
N ILE A 1169 54.76 -12.67 28.13
CA ILE A 1169 55.54 -13.37 29.16
C ILE A 1169 56.39 -14.50 28.55
N GLY A 1170 55.85 -15.24 27.59
CA GLY A 1170 56.57 -16.26 26.83
C GLY A 1170 57.74 -15.66 26.03
N GLU A 1171 57.49 -14.55 25.33
CA GLU A 1171 58.52 -13.80 24.59
C GLU A 1171 59.68 -13.37 25.50
N ILE A 1172 59.41 -12.85 26.70
CA ILE A 1172 60.48 -12.49 27.65
C ILE A 1172 61.36 -13.70 27.99
N GLN A 1173 60.75 -14.87 28.20
CA GLN A 1173 61.47 -16.09 28.56
C GLN A 1173 62.35 -16.56 27.39
N GLU A 1174 61.84 -16.53 26.17
CA GLU A 1174 62.60 -16.89 24.97
C GLU A 1174 63.74 -15.90 24.68
N VAL A 1175 63.48 -14.59 24.79
CA VAL A 1175 64.52 -13.55 24.63
C VAL A 1175 65.60 -13.70 25.71
N LEU A 1176 65.21 -13.98 26.97
CA LEU A 1176 66.13 -14.23 28.06
C LEU A 1176 66.97 -15.49 27.82
N ASP A 1177 66.35 -16.61 27.44
CA ASP A 1177 67.05 -17.88 27.22
C ASP A 1177 68.03 -17.78 26.03
N ASN A 1178 67.68 -17.01 24.99
CA ASN A 1178 68.56 -16.72 23.86
C ASN A 1178 69.74 -15.80 24.24
N LYS A 1179 69.56 -14.83 25.15
CA LYS A 1179 70.63 -13.92 25.61
C LYS A 1179 71.41 -14.41 26.84
N LYS A 1180 70.95 -15.48 27.50
CA LYS A 1180 71.42 -15.92 28.82
C LYS A 1180 72.93 -16.13 28.92
N ILE A 1181 73.55 -16.58 27.83
CA ILE A 1181 74.99 -16.88 27.73
C ILE A 1181 75.85 -15.60 27.80
N ASP A 1182 75.31 -14.47 27.35
CA ASP A 1182 76.03 -13.20 27.26
C ASP A 1182 75.82 -12.30 28.48
N LEU A 1183 74.88 -12.65 29.37
CA LEU A 1183 74.49 -11.85 30.53
C LEU A 1183 75.21 -12.30 31.80
N SER A 1184 75.59 -11.35 32.66
CA SER A 1184 76.15 -11.68 33.98
C SER A 1184 75.09 -12.29 34.91
N PRO A 1185 75.48 -13.10 35.91
CA PRO A 1185 74.54 -13.66 36.89
C PRO A 1185 73.69 -12.59 37.60
N GLN A 1186 74.27 -11.41 37.84
CA GLN A 1186 73.56 -10.27 38.45
C GLN A 1186 72.49 -9.70 37.51
N GLN A 1187 72.76 -9.61 36.20
CA GLN A 1187 71.80 -9.16 35.20
C GLN A 1187 70.67 -10.17 35.00
N ILE A 1188 70.99 -11.47 34.99
CA ILE A 1188 69.98 -12.55 34.92
C ILE A 1188 69.05 -12.45 36.14
N SER A 1189 69.62 -12.31 37.35
CA SER A 1189 68.82 -12.16 38.57
C SER A 1189 67.93 -10.90 38.58
N ASP A 1190 68.42 -9.76 38.07
CA ASP A 1190 67.61 -8.53 37.92
C ASP A 1190 66.47 -8.71 36.90
N ILE A 1191 66.74 -9.39 35.78
CA ILE A 1191 65.70 -9.71 34.78
C ILE A 1191 64.67 -10.68 35.35
N GLU A 1192 65.09 -11.73 36.06
CA GLU A 1192 64.17 -12.69 36.70
C GLU A 1192 63.30 -12.02 37.78
N GLN A 1193 63.87 -11.06 38.53
CA GLN A 1193 63.10 -10.26 39.50
C GLN A 1193 62.08 -9.36 38.81
N LYS A 1194 62.46 -8.69 37.71
CA LYS A 1194 61.53 -7.88 36.90
C LYS A 1194 60.46 -8.75 36.23
N LEU A 1195 60.81 -9.91 35.68
CA LEU A 1195 59.87 -10.87 35.12
C LEU A 1195 58.89 -11.38 36.17
N THR A 1196 59.34 -11.59 37.41
CA THR A 1196 58.46 -11.95 38.53
C THR A 1196 57.47 -10.82 38.84
N ALA A 1197 57.89 -9.56 38.76
CA ALA A 1197 57.00 -8.41 38.90
C ALA A 1197 55.97 -8.35 37.77
N VAL A 1198 56.38 -8.52 36.51
CA VAL A 1198 55.46 -8.56 35.34
C VAL A 1198 54.47 -9.72 35.45
N LYS A 1199 54.91 -10.92 35.87
CA LYS A 1199 54.02 -12.07 36.16
C LYS A 1199 53.05 -11.76 37.31
N GLY A 1200 53.47 -10.96 38.29
CA GLY A 1200 52.59 -10.44 39.34
C GLY A 1200 51.51 -9.49 38.81
N THR A 1201 51.86 -8.60 37.89
CA THR A 1201 50.92 -7.71 37.19
C THR A 1201 49.89 -8.51 36.38
N LEU A 1202 50.31 -9.57 35.68
CA LEU A 1202 49.43 -10.50 34.96
C LEU A 1202 48.45 -11.20 35.91
N ALA A 1203 48.96 -11.76 37.02
CA ALA A 1203 48.14 -12.44 38.01
C ALA A 1203 47.10 -11.53 38.69
N SER A 1204 47.34 -10.21 38.70
CA SER A 1204 46.38 -9.21 39.19
C SER A 1204 45.24 -8.87 38.22
N GLY A 1205 45.27 -9.42 37.00
CA GLY A 1205 44.32 -9.09 35.93
C GLY A 1205 44.44 -7.64 35.46
N SER A 1206 45.67 -7.18 35.23
CA SER A 1206 45.98 -5.86 34.63
C SER A 1206 46.74 -6.09 33.32
N TYR A 1207 46.02 -6.49 32.27
CA TYR A 1207 46.61 -7.06 31.05
C TYR A 1207 47.31 -6.02 30.18
N ALA A 1208 46.70 -4.87 29.93
CA ALA A 1208 47.29 -3.76 29.19
C ALA A 1208 48.60 -3.29 29.86
N LYS A 1209 48.58 -3.14 31.20
CA LYS A 1209 49.77 -2.82 31.97
C LYS A 1209 50.84 -3.90 31.90
N THR A 1210 50.45 -5.18 31.94
CA THR A 1210 51.37 -6.31 31.76
C THR A 1210 52.07 -6.25 30.41
N ILE A 1211 51.35 -5.97 29.33
CA ILE A 1211 51.92 -5.83 27.97
C ILE A 1211 52.96 -4.69 27.97
N ILE A 1212 52.62 -3.52 28.51
CA ILE A 1212 53.53 -2.36 28.58
C ILE A 1212 54.80 -2.70 29.40
N GLU A 1213 54.64 -3.30 30.57
CA GLU A 1213 55.77 -3.68 31.42
C GLU A 1213 56.63 -4.78 30.78
N ALA A 1214 56.00 -5.70 30.06
CA ALA A 1214 56.68 -6.77 29.34
C ALA A 1214 57.50 -6.23 28.16
N ASP A 1215 56.94 -5.36 27.33
CA ASP A 1215 57.66 -4.73 26.22
C ASP A 1215 58.85 -3.90 26.74
N ASN A 1216 58.67 -3.18 27.85
CA ASN A 1216 59.77 -2.46 28.50
C ASN A 1216 60.88 -3.40 28.98
N LEU A 1217 60.52 -4.58 29.50
CA LEU A 1217 61.48 -5.59 29.94
C LEU A 1217 62.19 -6.25 28.74
N ILE A 1218 61.47 -6.61 27.67
CA ILE A 1218 62.06 -7.12 26.42
C ILE A 1218 63.08 -6.11 25.86
N ASN A 1219 62.71 -4.83 25.79
CA ASN A 1219 63.59 -3.76 25.34
C ASN A 1219 64.81 -3.59 26.26
N TYR A 1220 64.62 -3.69 27.58
CA TYR A 1220 65.72 -3.69 28.54
C TYR A 1220 66.67 -4.86 28.30
N ILE A 1221 66.17 -6.10 28.20
CA ILE A 1221 66.97 -7.30 27.93
C ILE A 1221 67.75 -7.13 26.62
N ASN A 1222 67.09 -6.64 25.56
CA ASN A 1222 67.70 -6.39 24.25
C ASN A 1222 68.77 -5.27 24.29
N GLY A 1223 68.61 -4.27 25.15
CA GLY A 1223 69.57 -3.17 25.35
C GLY A 1223 70.82 -3.52 26.19
N LEU A 1224 70.81 -4.63 26.93
CA LEU A 1224 71.99 -5.07 27.70
C LEU A 1224 73.11 -5.58 26.78
N LYS A 1225 74.31 -4.99 26.92
CA LYS A 1225 75.53 -5.44 26.25
C LYS A 1225 76.18 -6.57 27.05
N GLY A 1226 76.53 -7.65 26.35
CA GLY A 1226 77.08 -8.85 26.98
C GLY A 1226 78.47 -8.65 27.59
N ASN A 1227 78.80 -9.46 28.59
CA ASN A 1227 80.17 -9.61 29.06
C ASN A 1227 80.96 -10.36 27.99
N ALA A 1228 81.60 -9.61 27.09
CA ALA A 1228 82.72 -10.16 26.33
C ALA A 1228 83.74 -10.66 27.36
N GLY A 1229 83.84 -11.98 27.50
CA GLY A 1229 84.89 -12.62 28.27
C GLY A 1229 86.23 -11.99 27.89
N THR A 1230 86.96 -11.55 28.90
CA THR A 1230 88.32 -11.02 28.79
C THR A 1230 89.21 -12.03 28.09
N SER A 1231 89.32 -11.93 26.77
CA SER A 1231 90.51 -12.32 26.02
C SER A 1231 91.58 -11.26 26.29
N LEU A 1232 92.17 -11.35 27.48
CA LEU A 1232 93.28 -10.50 27.94
C LEU A 1232 94.54 -10.63 27.06
N TYR A 1233 94.52 -11.50 26.03
CA TYR A 1233 95.65 -11.79 25.15
C TYR A 1233 95.59 -11.10 23.76
N LEU A 1234 94.46 -10.55 23.32
CA LEU A 1234 94.36 -9.87 22.00
C LEU A 1234 94.40 -8.33 22.08
N ILE A 1235 94.16 -7.75 23.26
CA ILE A 1235 94.30 -6.30 23.49
C ILE A 1235 95.76 -5.89 23.80
N LEU A 1236 96.60 -6.81 24.30
CA LEU A 1236 98.03 -6.55 24.50
C LEU A 1236 98.87 -6.59 23.20
N ALA A 1237 98.37 -7.21 22.12
CA ALA A 1237 99.08 -7.25 20.83
C ALA A 1237 98.70 -6.08 19.88
N SER A 1238 97.56 -5.43 20.08
CA SER A 1238 97.04 -4.36 19.21
C SER A 1238 97.31 -2.94 19.74
N VAL A 1239 97.52 -2.78 21.06
CA VAL A 1239 97.99 -1.51 21.66
C VAL A 1239 99.50 -1.27 21.40
N GLY A 1240 100.27 -2.32 21.10
CA GLY A 1240 101.69 -2.21 20.72
C GLY A 1240 101.96 -1.67 19.31
N LEU A 1241 101.05 -1.86 18.34
CA LEU A 1241 101.27 -1.45 16.95
C LEU A 1241 100.69 -0.07 16.60
N VAL A 1242 99.67 0.41 17.31
CA VAL A 1242 99.11 1.76 17.13
C VAL A 1242 99.88 2.82 17.94
N GLY A 1243 100.48 2.44 19.07
CA GLY A 1243 101.39 3.31 19.86
C GLY A 1243 102.73 3.61 19.18
N LEU A 1244 103.28 2.67 18.39
CA LEU A 1244 104.53 2.87 17.64
C LEU A 1244 104.36 3.75 16.38
N ALA A 1245 103.16 3.79 15.77
CA ALA A 1245 102.86 4.67 14.64
C ALA A 1245 102.51 6.12 15.07
N ALA A 1246 101.84 6.30 16.21
CA ALA A 1246 101.54 7.63 16.77
C ALA A 1246 102.78 8.31 17.39
N TYR A 1247 103.74 7.54 17.93
CA TYR A 1247 105.01 8.07 18.44
C TYR A 1247 105.95 8.54 17.31
N PHE A 1248 105.98 7.87 16.15
CA PHE A 1248 106.78 8.32 14.99
C PHE A 1248 106.19 9.54 14.26
N PHE A 1249 104.88 9.77 14.35
CA PHE A 1249 104.22 10.96 13.78
C PHE A 1249 104.31 12.19 14.71
N TYR A 1250 104.28 11.98 16.04
CA TYR A 1250 104.36 13.05 17.03
C TYR A 1250 105.77 13.64 17.23
N VAL A 1251 106.85 12.91 16.93
CA VAL A 1251 108.24 13.40 17.06
C VAL A 1251 108.69 14.29 15.87
N ARG A 1252 107.92 14.39 14.78
CA ARG A 1252 108.38 15.13 13.57
C ARG A 1252 107.76 16.51 13.31
N GLN A 1253 106.79 17.00 14.09
CA GLN A 1253 106.29 18.37 13.92
C GLN A 1253 105.87 19.06 15.24
N LYS A 1254 106.84 19.68 15.93
CA LYS A 1254 106.81 21.14 16.20
C LYS A 1254 108.10 21.60 16.87
N LYS A 1255 108.84 22.46 16.15
CA LYS A 1255 109.53 23.60 16.76
C LYS A 1255 108.95 24.88 16.14
N LYS A 1256 108.43 25.72 17.05
CA LYS A 1256 108.26 27.18 16.98
C LYS A 1256 107.20 27.74 16.02
N SER A 1257 106.12 28.28 16.58
CA SER A 1257 106.06 29.68 17.07
C SER A 1257 104.62 30.24 17.05
N GLY A 1258 104.18 30.71 18.22
CA GLY A 1258 103.60 32.04 18.43
C GLY A 1258 102.15 32.35 18.01
N PRO A 1259 101.45 33.26 18.73
CA PRO A 1259 99.98 33.27 18.88
C PRO A 1259 99.28 34.46 18.21
N SER A 1260 97.95 34.40 18.03
CA SER A 1260 97.05 35.57 18.14
C SER A 1260 95.56 35.23 17.96
N GLY A 1261 94.70 35.91 18.74
CA GLY A 1261 93.27 36.19 18.52
C GLY A 1261 92.31 35.00 18.71
N GLY A 1262 91.42 34.96 19.71
CA GLY A 1262 90.20 35.77 19.81
C GLY A 1262 89.14 35.18 18.87
N PHE A 1263 87.92 34.78 19.23
CA PHE A 1263 87.01 35.21 20.30
C PHE A 1263 85.73 34.32 20.19
N ILE A 1264 85.03 34.09 21.32
CA ILE A 1264 83.55 33.98 21.54
C ILE A 1264 82.80 32.90 20.73
N SER A 1265 81.87 32.07 21.21
CA SER A 1265 80.95 31.90 22.36
C SER A 1265 80.32 30.51 22.14
N LEU A 1266 79.61 29.80 23.03
CA LEU A 1266 78.94 30.05 24.29
C LEU A 1266 78.70 28.63 24.83
N GLU A 1267 79.11 28.35 26.06
CA GLU A 1267 78.59 27.19 26.77
C GLU A 1267 77.77 27.69 27.95
N LYS A 1268 76.53 27.17 27.98
CA LYS A 1268 75.65 26.97 29.13
C LYS A 1268 76.35 27.09 30.48
N GLU A 1269 75.62 27.57 31.48
CA GLU A 1269 75.42 26.74 32.67
C GLU A 1269 74.13 27.09 33.45
N ARG A 1270 73.29 26.05 33.58
CA ARG A 1270 72.83 25.42 34.83
C ARG A 1270 72.22 26.23 35.99
N LYS A 1271 71.14 25.60 36.47
CA LYS A 1271 70.74 25.34 37.88
C LYS A 1271 70.00 26.47 38.63
N SER A 1272 68.68 26.44 38.53
CA SER A 1272 67.74 26.16 39.64
C SER A 1272 66.46 25.59 39.07
#